data_AF-A0A8K0WP17-F1
#
_entry.id   AF-A0A8K0WP17-F1
#
_cell.length_a   1.000
_cell.length_b   1.000
_cell.length_c   1.000
_cell.angle_alpha   90.00
_cell.angle_beta   90.00
_cell.angle_gamma   90.00
#
_symmetry.space_group_name_H-M   'P 1'
#
loop_
_entity.id
_entity.type
_entity.pdbx_description
1 polymer ?
#
loop_
_entity_poly.entity_id
_entity_poly.type
_entity_poly.pdbx_seq_one_letter_code
_entity_poly.pdbx_strand_id
1 'polypeptide(L)'
;MMLLNSLISLLAVALPAGAVPLIAEDGLDIFDSYHDFFNTSIGALEKRQGTEGPELRILPLGASIVEGYGSSHGNGFRSYLREQLRFEGFKVNMVGSRRGGNMADNNHEATGGFTVDQVKQASRQSLIYKPNVVVLNAGSNDCARNVDPSSAGARMASLLSDLWAAPGWDRTTIILPTLIMNQDSNMNDCSQRVINSQYRQLVNDLRGQGRRIVLAEMNPRKAIETALREGKLQQPYPTDIKEAQPGCEKVAGDGVYAGAWTQRGSGWDDGVYAHESWREGNRPIIMTATSEYDRDQWRFVRLFSRDKDDLLEWFILPGTERTVGYGVWKNVGNHDRAEFRKINDMSVQDNCIPAGVRFIDINGDGLGDFVCIDPRGNAFASINRFRPGRDAPLWEYMGLWKENFGYAQDRVVLGDVDGDGRADYCILDDGGNIWYWRNGWINDMPDYWQPLGMRFKAQGMGDHRGLRFEDINGDSRDDWLWVSDVGASHVHTNSRSCASGKLGDGLNIAWRASKNKGTGTNSTHIGMASYGSSGLRNRIHFARVYGQPQEFGLLGRQDYVFMEHVRLANGRHQFNMRVWKSIGRGGTKVKADGVKYCNMRKNPGGAEDYVWTWSGGKMILFLSLGKSRISGTKSWWGPVVHPIWTPPFNIDRRDLHLSNWDGDGLCGIIWVDSNNQNKVQVWRNKYEETKRWEWDHYVNPAGQLYCPEQRGLGIHDLPVRFADTTGNGRGDYLCIEKDGRSWGWVHEDDGSWSFVDQFNFTEGKDRANIRFADVNGDKKDDMIWVDNFDGQGWVWYNEGRILAGGSQFTWKKPNEPAYSGYKAGTCTYYVDMDGDGRADQHSILGTLDNTAETSLNLCDGGDAVGNDDQPAQDQNLPVMPGTGPEDQDPICGKAPGTWDQSVWHGSGMSYWTLTRAKHYLDSGWPRAQGVEGVPRIIAQYNVDTKDDAWDWNSGCMRHLPDIQVCWQQGTSPASLVARNLAAFMQNFARTLKDEVSSAYLSLPSLVTAFAPPQGNSTELNSAAWLALTAGFLTSIGAYVPAYGGAVSNFAAGILTTGSGIASASSGEVKDPRFDTLESLATKLTAFNDEVRKANEAYFKCLLATTPPNGNADRSMELANVVAQGLFFQRDIDVPPEGDAFRMLIQAPMTSEMWNAQRIFVRIPEHKLKLHYSGREWCHLATMFQEARSWLNLNDKEFVTNLLQFNLPVCDLGKIPDGPNILWDLHECTIGTSGFWTSVGCGRRVTASSVGATTEKRKETTRNKPRACTFF
;
A
#
# COMPACT_ATOMS: atom_id res chain seq x y z
N MET A 1 40.34 23.75 11.61
CA MET A 1 41.53 24.61 11.71
C MET A 1 41.03 26.02 11.96
N MET A 2 41.27 26.50 13.19
CA MET A 2 41.11 27.86 13.73
C MET A 2 39.75 28.57 13.57
N LEU A 3 38.91 28.60 14.61
CA LEU A 3 39.01 29.39 15.87
C LEU A 3 38.37 30.78 15.69
N LEU A 4 37.14 30.96 16.22
CA LEU A 4 36.82 31.73 17.46
C LEU A 4 36.57 33.23 17.17
N ASN A 5 35.58 33.96 17.69
CA ASN A 5 34.94 33.98 19.01
C ASN A 5 33.70 34.94 18.93
N SER A 6 32.49 34.56 19.35
CA SER A 6 31.85 34.80 20.68
C SER A 6 31.03 36.12 20.78
N LEU A 7 29.69 36.08 20.92
CA LEU A 7 28.87 35.93 22.14
C LEU A 7 28.99 37.09 23.16
N ILE A 8 27.97 37.97 23.22
CA ILE A 8 27.45 38.58 24.48
C ILE A 8 25.92 38.61 24.42
N SER A 9 25.32 37.99 25.42
CA SER A 9 23.89 37.95 25.76
C SER A 9 23.56 39.01 26.82
N LEU A 10 22.32 39.55 26.86
CA LEU A 10 21.40 39.70 28.02
C LEU A 10 20.40 40.90 27.93
N LEU A 11 19.11 40.56 27.87
CA LEU A 11 17.93 41.04 28.63
C LEU A 11 17.62 42.55 28.88
N ALA A 12 16.45 42.94 28.34
CA ALA A 12 15.33 43.73 28.89
C ALA A 12 15.51 45.20 29.39
N VAL A 13 14.67 46.12 28.85
CA VAL A 13 13.61 46.90 29.56
C VAL A 13 13.07 48.07 28.70
N ALA A 14 11.73 48.12 28.55
CA ALA A 14 10.78 49.24 28.38
C ALA A 14 10.81 50.23 27.17
N LEU A 15 9.67 50.23 26.45
CA LEU A 15 9.00 51.40 25.82
C LEU A 15 8.49 52.38 26.91
N PRO A 16 8.31 53.71 26.70
CA PRO A 16 7.34 54.23 25.70
C PRO A 16 7.60 55.63 25.08
N ALA A 17 6.82 55.89 24.03
CA ALA A 17 6.16 57.15 23.61
C ALA A 17 6.92 58.49 23.62
N GLY A 18 7.00 59.11 22.43
CA GLY A 18 7.26 60.54 22.22
C GLY A 18 6.18 61.15 21.32
N ALA A 19 5.59 62.25 21.81
CA ALA A 19 4.48 63.00 21.25
C ALA A 19 4.96 64.31 20.56
N VAL A 20 4.39 64.64 19.37
CA VAL A 20 3.78 65.92 18.85
C VAL A 20 4.66 67.22 18.95
N PRO A 21 4.64 68.28 18.06
CA PRO A 21 3.48 68.81 17.30
C PRO A 21 3.67 69.64 15.95
N LEU A 22 2.51 69.96 15.33
CA LEU A 22 2.06 71.24 14.69
C LEU A 22 2.27 71.60 13.16
N ILE A 23 1.20 71.36 12.38
CA ILE A 23 0.35 72.21 11.46
C ILE A 23 0.93 73.24 10.44
N ALA A 24 0.50 73.08 9.16
CA ALA A 24 -0.17 74.05 8.24
C ALA A 24 -0.57 73.29 6.94
N GLU A 25 -1.84 72.95 6.62
CA GLU A 25 -2.99 73.71 6.04
C GLU A 25 -2.79 74.39 4.67
N ASP A 26 -3.57 73.92 3.68
CA ASP A 26 -4.35 74.66 2.64
C ASP A 26 -5.04 73.57 1.76
N GLY A 27 -6.35 73.26 1.87
CA GLY A 27 -7.53 73.97 1.33
C GLY A 27 -7.98 73.28 0.01
N LEU A 28 -9.23 73.04 -0.41
CA LEU A 28 -10.64 73.26 -0.03
C LEU A 28 -11.42 72.19 -0.87
N ASP A 29 -12.41 71.45 -0.40
CA ASP A 29 -13.78 71.81 0.05
C ASP A 29 -14.80 72.05 -1.10
N ILE A 30 -16.08 71.70 -0.82
CA ILE A 30 -17.34 72.19 -1.43
C ILE A 30 -18.16 71.26 -2.38
N PHE A 31 -19.24 70.72 -1.78
CA PHE A 31 -20.63 70.51 -2.26
C PHE A 31 -21.08 69.25 -3.04
N ASP A 32 -21.88 68.44 -2.33
CA ASP A 32 -23.30 68.19 -2.53
C ASP A 32 -23.98 68.54 -3.88
N SER A 33 -24.85 67.61 -4.28
CA SER A 33 -25.97 67.73 -5.23
C SER A 33 -25.64 67.82 -6.73
N TYR A 34 -25.81 66.71 -7.44
CA TYR A 34 -26.78 66.63 -8.55
C TYR A 34 -27.10 65.15 -8.80
N HIS A 35 -28.19 64.72 -8.16
CA HIS A 35 -29.02 63.62 -8.64
C HIS A 35 -29.48 63.92 -10.08
N ASP A 36 -29.66 62.87 -10.87
CA ASP A 36 -30.46 62.80 -12.09
C ASP A 36 -29.98 63.60 -13.30
N PHE A 37 -29.12 62.98 -14.11
CA PHE A 37 -29.27 63.09 -15.58
C PHE A 37 -28.69 61.85 -16.27
N PHE A 38 -29.58 61.06 -16.89
CA PHE A 38 -29.33 59.83 -17.67
C PHE A 38 -29.33 58.49 -16.93
N ASN A 39 -30.47 58.24 -16.28
CA ASN A 39 -31.05 56.91 -16.23
C ASN A 39 -31.40 56.46 -17.67
N THR A 40 -30.55 55.65 -18.30
CA THR A 40 -30.94 54.81 -19.44
C THR A 40 -30.35 53.43 -19.21
N SER A 41 -31.25 52.49 -18.93
CA SER A 41 -30.99 51.06 -18.80
C SER A 41 -30.09 50.52 -19.92
N ILE A 42 -28.93 50.00 -19.57
CA ILE A 42 -28.23 49.00 -20.39
C ILE A 42 -28.40 47.69 -19.64
N GLY A 43 -29.22 46.81 -20.21
CA GLY A 43 -29.63 45.54 -19.61
C GLY A 43 -28.47 44.60 -19.33
N ALA A 44 -28.77 43.59 -18.50
CA ALA A 44 -27.90 42.45 -18.24
C ALA A 44 -27.29 41.91 -19.54
N LEU A 45 -25.99 41.61 -19.52
CA LEU A 45 -25.32 40.94 -20.64
C LEU A 45 -25.80 39.49 -20.69
N GLU A 46 -26.89 39.27 -21.41
CA GLU A 46 -27.26 37.95 -21.90
C GLU A 46 -26.38 37.56 -23.08
N LYS A 47 -26.14 36.25 -23.20
CA LYS A 47 -25.47 35.63 -24.34
C LYS A 47 -26.28 35.96 -25.61
N ARG A 48 -25.68 36.66 -26.58
CA ARG A 48 -26.31 36.84 -27.90
C ARG A 48 -26.46 35.49 -28.59
N GLN A 49 -27.69 34.99 -28.69
CA GLN A 49 -28.04 33.93 -29.63
C GLN A 49 -27.93 34.47 -31.06
N GLY A 50 -27.17 33.79 -31.92
CA GLY A 50 -27.13 34.06 -33.36
C GLY A 50 -25.74 33.91 -33.97
N THR A 51 -25.57 32.87 -34.78
CA THR A 51 -24.46 32.66 -35.71
C THR A 51 -24.39 33.82 -36.72
N GLU A 52 -23.37 34.68 -36.57
CA GLU A 52 -22.65 35.51 -37.57
C GLU A 52 -22.16 36.83 -36.94
N GLY A 53 -21.14 36.75 -36.08
CA GLY A 53 -20.34 37.93 -35.73
C GLY A 53 -19.57 38.45 -36.96
N PRO A 54 -19.18 39.74 -37.01
CA PRO A 54 -18.39 40.27 -38.11
C PRO A 54 -17.07 39.52 -38.24
N GLU A 55 -16.61 39.27 -39.47
CA GLU A 55 -15.28 38.73 -39.71
C GLU A 55 -14.22 39.71 -39.18
N LEU A 56 -13.35 39.23 -38.30
CA LEU A 56 -12.28 40.00 -37.70
C LEU A 56 -11.08 39.96 -38.63
N ARG A 57 -10.83 41.08 -39.30
CA ARG A 57 -9.61 41.31 -40.07
C ARG A 57 -8.63 42.08 -39.20
N ILE A 58 -7.72 41.34 -38.58
CA ILE A 58 -6.83 41.85 -37.54
C ILE A 58 -5.46 42.13 -38.15
N LEU A 59 -4.92 43.33 -37.95
CA LEU A 59 -3.54 43.65 -38.27
C LEU A 59 -2.70 43.68 -36.97
N PRO A 60 -1.85 42.67 -36.73
CA PRO A 60 -0.80 42.75 -35.72
C PRO A 60 0.30 43.69 -36.22
N LEU A 61 0.43 44.88 -35.61
CA LEU A 61 1.39 45.92 -36.00
C LEU A 61 2.39 46.16 -34.86
N GLY A 62 3.69 46.18 -35.12
CA GLY A 62 4.65 46.52 -34.07
C GLY A 62 6.10 46.13 -34.32
N ALA A 63 6.79 45.76 -33.24
CA ALA A 63 8.19 45.34 -33.28
C ALA A 63 8.35 43.88 -32.77
N SER A 64 9.44 43.59 -32.07
CA SER A 64 9.86 42.23 -31.67
C SER A 64 8.77 41.41 -30.96
N ILE A 65 8.00 42.03 -30.06
CA ILE A 65 6.94 41.35 -29.27
C ILE A 65 5.79 40.90 -30.17
N VAL A 66 5.41 41.74 -31.15
CA VAL A 66 4.35 41.43 -32.12
C VAL A 66 4.85 40.42 -33.16
N GLU A 67 6.11 40.54 -33.58
CA GLU A 67 6.75 39.58 -34.48
C GLU A 67 6.85 38.17 -33.85
N GLY A 68 6.96 38.08 -32.52
CA GLY A 68 7.14 36.82 -31.81
C GLY A 68 8.60 36.44 -31.57
N TYR A 69 9.50 37.41 -31.65
CA TYR A 69 10.93 37.24 -31.42
C TYR A 69 11.19 36.74 -29.99
N GLY A 70 11.95 35.64 -29.87
CA GLY A 70 12.26 34.99 -28.59
C GLY A 70 11.23 33.96 -28.12
N SER A 71 10.08 33.81 -28.80
CA SER A 71 9.15 32.70 -28.54
C SER A 71 9.60 31.42 -29.25
N SER A 72 9.45 30.26 -28.62
CA SER A 72 9.89 28.94 -29.14
C SER A 72 9.26 28.57 -30.49
N HIS A 73 8.07 29.11 -30.78
CA HIS A 73 7.31 28.89 -32.01
C HIS A 73 7.30 30.10 -32.97
N GLY A 74 7.94 31.22 -32.59
CA GLY A 74 8.01 32.44 -33.39
C GLY A 74 6.67 33.17 -33.60
N ASN A 75 5.62 32.82 -32.86
CA ASN A 75 4.28 33.41 -33.03
C ASN A 75 4.01 34.60 -32.08
N GLY A 76 4.72 34.69 -30.95
CA GLY A 76 4.36 35.63 -29.88
C GLY A 76 2.92 35.41 -29.38
N PHE A 77 2.23 36.50 -29.01
CA PHE A 77 0.84 36.45 -28.55
C PHE A 77 -0.20 36.18 -29.66
N ARG A 78 0.22 36.23 -30.93
CA ARG A 78 -0.70 36.21 -32.09
C ARG A 78 -1.47 34.88 -32.19
N SER A 79 -0.83 33.75 -31.88
CA SER A 79 -1.47 32.43 -31.91
C SER A 79 -2.60 32.34 -30.89
N TYR A 80 -2.31 32.67 -29.64
CA TYR A 80 -3.27 32.63 -28.54
C TYR A 80 -4.47 33.55 -28.80
N LEU A 81 -4.24 34.80 -29.21
CA LEU A 81 -5.31 35.73 -29.56
C LEU A 81 -6.21 35.18 -30.66
N ARG A 82 -5.62 34.61 -31.72
CA ARG A 82 -6.36 34.04 -32.84
C ARG A 82 -7.17 32.82 -32.42
N GLU A 83 -6.56 31.90 -31.69
CA GLU A 83 -7.18 30.65 -31.25
C GLU A 83 -8.36 30.93 -30.33
N GLN A 84 -8.21 31.85 -29.37
CA GLN A 84 -9.28 32.23 -28.46
C GLN A 84 -10.48 32.86 -29.20
N LEU A 85 -10.22 33.78 -30.13
CA LEU A 85 -11.29 34.39 -30.94
C LEU A 85 -12.00 33.36 -31.84
N ARG A 86 -11.27 32.37 -32.37
CA ARG A 86 -11.88 31.28 -33.15
C ARG A 86 -12.65 30.30 -32.28
N PHE A 87 -12.16 30.02 -31.07
CA PHE A 87 -12.87 29.22 -30.07
C PHE A 87 -14.21 29.87 -29.70
N GLU A 88 -14.25 31.20 -29.57
CA GLU A 88 -15.48 31.98 -29.36
C GLU A 88 -16.40 32.06 -30.60
N GLY A 89 -16.00 31.47 -31.72
CA GLY A 89 -16.82 31.39 -32.95
C GLY A 89 -16.62 32.52 -33.95
N PHE A 90 -15.65 33.43 -33.75
CA PHE A 90 -15.36 34.47 -34.74
C PHE A 90 -14.57 33.91 -35.94
N LYS A 91 -14.91 34.40 -37.14
CA LYS A 91 -14.04 34.24 -38.31
C LYS A 91 -12.91 35.25 -38.19
N VAL A 92 -11.66 34.77 -38.17
CA VAL A 92 -10.47 35.60 -37.97
C VAL A 92 -9.53 35.46 -39.17
N ASN A 93 -9.09 36.61 -39.68
CA ASN A 93 -8.11 36.76 -40.74
C ASN A 93 -7.03 37.76 -40.28
N MET A 94 -5.84 37.27 -39.95
CA MET A 94 -4.67 38.08 -39.65
C MET A 94 -4.08 38.60 -40.96
N VAL A 95 -3.84 39.90 -41.04
CA VAL A 95 -3.33 40.57 -42.24
C VAL A 95 -2.04 41.32 -41.97
N GLY A 96 -1.26 41.54 -43.02
CA GLY A 96 0.04 42.21 -42.98
C GLY A 96 0.92 41.74 -44.14
N SER A 97 1.96 42.51 -44.46
CA SER A 97 2.84 42.17 -45.59
C SER A 97 3.88 41.09 -45.26
N ARG A 98 4.10 40.82 -43.96
CA ARG A 98 5.06 39.84 -43.46
C ARG A 98 4.35 38.58 -42.98
N ARG A 99 5.09 37.47 -42.98
CA ARG A 99 4.68 36.18 -42.40
C ARG A 99 5.80 35.65 -41.51
N GLY A 100 5.44 35.13 -40.34
CA GLY A 100 6.42 34.61 -39.39
C GLY A 100 5.77 33.80 -38.27
N GLY A 101 6.45 32.72 -37.85
CA GLY A 101 5.96 31.74 -36.88
C GLY A 101 5.21 30.55 -37.53
N ASN A 102 4.96 29.49 -36.77
CA ASN A 102 4.32 28.26 -37.24
C ASN A 102 2.78 28.23 -37.11
N MET A 103 2.14 29.32 -36.67
CA MET A 103 0.67 29.38 -36.55
C MET A 103 -0.05 29.39 -37.90
N ALA A 104 -1.28 28.91 -37.93
CA ALA A 104 -2.17 29.15 -39.06
C ALA A 104 -2.47 30.65 -39.20
N ASP A 105 -2.43 31.16 -40.43
CA ASP A 105 -2.71 32.57 -40.74
C ASP A 105 -1.75 33.52 -39.98
N ASN A 106 -0.46 33.34 -40.26
CA ASN A 106 0.65 33.97 -39.56
C ASN A 106 1.06 35.35 -40.13
N ASN A 107 0.15 36.05 -40.81
CA ASN A 107 0.46 37.37 -41.37
C ASN A 107 0.56 38.43 -40.26
N HIS A 108 1.48 39.37 -40.40
CA HIS A 108 1.65 40.51 -39.50
C HIS A 108 2.42 41.64 -40.18
N GLU A 109 2.48 42.80 -39.52
CA GLU A 109 3.33 43.91 -39.92
C GLU A 109 4.21 44.28 -38.72
N ALA A 110 5.20 43.44 -38.42
CA ALA A 110 6.10 43.69 -37.32
C ALA A 110 7.54 43.34 -37.66
N THR A 111 8.46 44.21 -37.25
CA THR A 111 9.90 44.03 -37.47
C THR A 111 10.65 44.22 -36.16
N GLY A 112 11.38 43.20 -35.74
CA GLY A 112 12.22 43.22 -34.56
C GLY A 112 13.16 44.42 -34.54
N GLY A 113 13.27 45.06 -33.37
CA GLY A 113 14.16 46.20 -33.19
C GLY A 113 13.67 47.55 -33.73
N PHE A 114 12.44 47.67 -34.24
CA PHE A 114 11.92 48.95 -34.71
C PHE A 114 11.47 49.86 -33.56
N THR A 115 11.80 51.15 -33.67
CA THR A 115 11.26 52.26 -32.86
C THR A 115 9.87 52.67 -33.35
N VAL A 116 9.14 53.51 -32.59
CA VAL A 116 7.79 53.97 -32.98
C VAL A 116 7.76 54.59 -34.40
N ASP A 117 8.75 55.41 -34.78
CA ASP A 117 8.81 56.02 -36.12
C ASP A 117 9.06 54.99 -37.23
N GLN A 118 9.86 53.98 -36.94
CA GLN A 118 10.14 52.89 -37.89
C GLN A 118 8.91 52.00 -38.06
N VAL A 119 8.14 51.74 -36.99
CA VAL A 119 6.84 51.06 -37.09
C VAL A 119 5.85 51.91 -37.89
N LYS A 120 5.84 53.24 -37.71
CA LYS A 120 5.05 54.15 -38.53
C LYS A 120 5.41 54.07 -40.02
N GLN A 121 6.70 53.98 -40.34
CA GLN A 121 7.13 53.82 -41.73
C GLN A 121 6.71 52.46 -42.30
N ALA A 122 6.86 51.38 -41.52
CA ALA A 122 6.48 50.03 -41.92
C ALA A 122 4.97 49.86 -42.13
N SER A 123 4.14 50.53 -41.32
CA SER A 123 2.68 50.42 -41.41
C SER A 123 2.11 50.83 -42.78
N ARG A 124 2.85 51.67 -43.54
CA ARG A 124 2.49 52.07 -44.91
C ARG A 124 2.35 50.90 -45.87
N GLN A 125 3.09 49.82 -45.67
CA GLN A 125 2.99 48.59 -46.47
C GLN A 125 1.68 47.85 -46.21
N SER A 126 1.05 48.09 -45.05
CA SER A 126 -0.17 47.41 -44.64
C SER A 126 -1.46 48.13 -45.01
N LEU A 127 -1.40 49.35 -45.57
CA LEU A 127 -2.59 50.18 -45.87
C LEU A 127 -3.58 49.49 -46.82
N ILE A 128 -3.09 48.59 -47.69
CA ILE A 128 -3.90 47.83 -48.65
C ILE A 128 -4.84 46.81 -47.99
N TYR A 129 -4.54 46.33 -46.77
CA TYR A 129 -5.26 45.22 -46.16
C TYR A 129 -6.60 45.62 -45.53
N LYS A 130 -6.80 46.91 -45.23
CA LYS A 130 -8.05 47.46 -44.66
C LYS A 130 -8.58 46.66 -43.45
N PRO A 131 -7.79 46.49 -42.38
CA PRO A 131 -8.19 45.79 -41.18
C PRO A 131 -9.31 46.57 -40.44
N ASN A 132 -10.21 45.84 -39.80
CA ASN A 132 -11.20 46.43 -38.91
C ASN A 132 -10.73 46.46 -37.44
N VAL A 133 -9.66 45.73 -37.11
CA VAL A 133 -8.97 45.77 -35.82
C VAL A 133 -7.46 45.87 -36.03
N VAL A 134 -6.79 46.77 -35.33
CA VAL A 134 -5.31 46.85 -35.27
C VAL A 134 -4.88 46.58 -33.85
N VAL A 135 -3.94 45.67 -33.63
CA VAL A 135 -3.30 45.46 -32.32
C VAL A 135 -1.86 45.96 -32.42
N LEU A 136 -1.54 47.01 -31.66
CA LEU A 136 -0.31 47.78 -31.84
C LEU A 136 0.58 47.80 -30.60
N ASN A 137 1.77 47.19 -30.66
CA ASN A 137 2.77 47.30 -29.58
C ASN A 137 4.13 47.77 -30.14
N ALA A 138 4.54 48.98 -29.75
CA ALA A 138 5.82 49.60 -30.12
C ALA A 138 6.25 50.61 -29.05
N GLY A 139 7.56 50.78 -28.85
CA GLY A 139 8.13 51.70 -27.85
C GLY A 139 9.24 51.10 -26.99
N SER A 140 9.30 49.76 -26.85
CA SER A 140 10.35 49.11 -26.05
C SER A 140 11.76 49.37 -26.59
N ASN A 141 11.90 49.50 -27.92
CA ASN A 141 13.20 49.82 -28.55
C ASN A 141 13.60 51.28 -28.38
N ASP A 142 12.63 52.18 -28.27
CA ASP A 142 12.84 53.60 -27.95
C ASP A 142 13.44 53.71 -26.55
N CYS A 143 12.98 52.89 -25.59
CA CYS A 143 13.63 52.75 -24.28
C CYS A 143 15.00 52.06 -24.36
N ALA A 144 15.10 50.90 -25.03
CA ALA A 144 16.34 50.12 -25.09
C ALA A 144 17.51 50.91 -25.71
N ARG A 145 17.22 51.82 -26.64
CA ARG A 145 18.22 52.62 -27.37
C ARG A 145 18.22 54.09 -26.96
N ASN A 146 17.42 54.46 -25.96
CA ASN A 146 17.20 55.83 -25.51
C ASN A 146 16.89 56.81 -26.67
N VAL A 147 16.03 56.38 -27.61
CA VAL A 147 15.60 57.18 -28.77
C VAL A 147 14.34 57.95 -28.41
N ASP A 148 14.55 59.15 -27.88
CA ASP A 148 13.51 60.10 -27.44
C ASP A 148 12.26 59.44 -26.81
N PRO A 149 12.40 58.77 -25.65
CA PRO A 149 11.27 58.22 -24.92
C PRO A 149 10.28 59.29 -24.45
N SER A 150 10.75 60.52 -24.22
CA SER A 150 9.95 61.66 -23.78
C SER A 150 8.89 62.10 -24.79
N SER A 151 9.11 61.87 -26.09
CA SER A 151 8.15 62.21 -27.15
C SER A 151 7.40 61.00 -27.73
N ALA A 152 7.61 59.80 -27.19
CA ALA A 152 7.06 58.55 -27.73
C ALA A 152 5.54 58.59 -27.91
N GLY A 153 4.81 59.25 -27.01
CA GLY A 153 3.36 59.46 -27.12
C GLY A 153 2.97 60.33 -28.31
N ALA A 154 3.67 61.42 -28.57
CA ALA A 154 3.41 62.29 -29.73
C ALA A 154 3.69 61.55 -31.06
N ARG A 155 4.76 60.75 -31.09
CA ARG A 155 5.10 59.91 -32.25
C ARG A 155 4.07 58.80 -32.47
N MET A 156 3.60 58.17 -31.39
CA MET A 156 2.50 57.21 -31.43
C MET A 156 1.20 57.88 -31.92
N ALA A 157 0.87 59.07 -31.43
CA ALA A 157 -0.30 59.83 -31.90
C ALA A 157 -0.24 60.09 -33.42
N SER A 158 0.95 60.45 -33.91
CA SER A 158 1.19 60.66 -35.34
C SER A 158 1.04 59.38 -36.15
N LEU A 159 1.51 58.23 -35.65
CA LEU A 159 1.29 56.91 -36.26
C LEU A 159 -0.21 56.58 -36.33
N LEU A 160 -0.94 56.71 -35.20
CA LEU A 160 -2.36 56.41 -35.13
C LEU A 160 -3.19 57.29 -36.07
N SER A 161 -2.83 58.58 -36.16
CA SER A 161 -3.45 59.53 -37.10
C SER A 161 -3.28 59.10 -38.55
N ASP A 162 -2.08 58.67 -38.96
CA ASP A 162 -1.83 58.14 -40.30
C ASP A 162 -2.67 56.88 -40.58
N LEU A 163 -2.87 56.00 -39.58
CA LEU A 163 -3.70 54.80 -39.74
C LEU A 163 -5.17 55.16 -39.98
N TRP A 164 -5.77 56.06 -39.20
CA TRP A 164 -7.16 56.46 -39.40
C TRP A 164 -7.38 57.35 -40.64
N ALA A 165 -6.34 58.06 -41.10
CA ALA A 165 -6.39 58.85 -42.33
C ALA A 165 -6.29 57.97 -43.59
N ALA A 166 -5.89 56.70 -43.46
CA ALA A 166 -5.78 55.79 -44.58
C ALA A 166 -7.16 55.47 -45.19
N PRO A 167 -7.27 55.36 -46.53
CA PRO A 167 -8.54 55.07 -47.20
C PRO A 167 -9.21 53.79 -46.69
N GLY A 168 -10.37 53.93 -46.04
CA GLY A 168 -11.19 52.83 -45.53
C GLY A 168 -10.84 52.36 -44.11
N TRP A 169 -10.02 53.10 -43.38
CA TRP A 169 -9.61 52.80 -41.99
C TRP A 169 -10.25 53.74 -40.96
N ASP A 170 -11.12 54.66 -41.38
CA ASP A 170 -11.78 55.66 -40.53
C ASP A 170 -12.59 55.05 -39.38
N ARG A 171 -13.04 53.79 -39.55
CA ARG A 171 -13.81 53.01 -38.56
C ARG A 171 -13.02 51.91 -37.86
N THR A 172 -11.73 51.76 -38.15
CA THR A 172 -10.87 50.72 -37.59
C THR A 172 -10.70 50.94 -36.09
N THR A 173 -10.91 49.88 -35.32
CA THR A 173 -10.66 49.88 -33.88
C THR A 173 -9.19 49.59 -33.63
N ILE A 174 -8.50 50.49 -32.94
CA ILE A 174 -7.10 50.29 -32.56
C ILE A 174 -7.03 49.84 -31.11
N ILE A 175 -6.36 48.73 -30.84
CA ILE A 175 -6.02 48.26 -29.51
C ILE A 175 -4.56 48.64 -29.27
N LEU A 176 -4.34 49.63 -28.40
CA LEU A 176 -3.01 50.09 -28.01
C LEU A 176 -2.68 49.56 -26.61
N PRO A 177 -1.87 48.50 -26.48
CA PRO A 177 -1.31 48.09 -25.22
C PRO A 177 -0.29 49.08 -24.64
N THR A 178 -0.22 49.16 -23.31
CA THR A 178 0.99 49.67 -22.63
C THR A 178 2.16 48.70 -22.86
N LEU A 179 3.39 49.20 -22.77
CA LEU A 179 4.60 48.37 -22.83
C LEU A 179 4.65 47.44 -21.61
N ILE A 180 5.02 46.18 -21.87
CA ILE A 180 5.19 45.15 -20.85
C ILE A 180 6.35 45.50 -19.89
N MET A 181 6.28 45.00 -18.66
CA MET A 181 7.36 45.17 -17.68
C MET A 181 8.63 44.46 -18.14
N ASN A 182 9.78 45.08 -17.87
CA ASN A 182 11.10 44.53 -18.18
C ASN A 182 11.83 44.16 -16.89
N GLN A 183 12.67 43.12 -16.92
CA GLN A 183 13.51 42.75 -15.78
C GLN A 183 14.69 43.71 -15.57
N ASP A 184 15.15 44.37 -16.64
CA ASP A 184 16.12 45.45 -16.53
C ASP A 184 15.45 46.70 -15.95
N SER A 185 15.94 47.15 -14.79
CA SER A 185 15.35 48.26 -14.03
C SER A 185 15.33 49.58 -14.79
N ASN A 186 16.35 49.86 -15.60
CA ASN A 186 16.43 51.10 -16.38
C ASN A 186 15.44 51.07 -17.55
N MET A 187 15.34 49.93 -18.24
CA MET A 187 14.33 49.75 -19.29
C MET A 187 12.91 49.75 -18.71
N ASN A 188 12.73 49.16 -17.53
CA ASN A 188 11.44 49.12 -16.84
C ASN A 188 11.00 50.51 -16.40
N ASP A 189 11.89 51.33 -15.84
CA ASP A 189 11.55 52.71 -15.46
C ASP A 189 11.19 53.56 -16.68
N CYS A 190 11.95 53.47 -17.78
CA CYS A 190 11.60 54.15 -19.03
C CYS A 190 10.22 53.72 -19.56
N SER A 191 9.99 52.40 -19.69
CA SER A 191 8.74 51.87 -20.24
C SER A 191 7.54 52.19 -19.34
N GLN A 192 7.65 51.94 -18.03
CA GLN A 192 6.52 52.03 -17.09
C GLN A 192 6.21 53.46 -16.66
N ARG A 193 7.22 54.31 -16.45
CA ARG A 193 7.04 55.69 -15.95
C ARG A 193 6.96 56.72 -17.07
N VAL A 194 7.76 56.57 -18.14
CA VAL A 194 7.87 57.59 -19.20
C VAL A 194 6.94 57.30 -20.38
N ILE A 195 7.05 56.14 -21.03
CA ILE A 195 6.26 55.87 -22.24
C ILE A 195 4.82 55.47 -21.89
N ASN A 196 4.63 54.58 -20.90
CA ASN A 196 3.29 54.12 -20.54
C ASN A 196 2.41 55.20 -19.91
N SER A 197 2.98 56.26 -19.32
CA SER A 197 2.19 57.42 -18.87
C SER A 197 1.65 58.20 -20.07
N GLN A 198 2.49 58.44 -21.08
CA GLN A 198 2.10 59.09 -22.33
C GLN A 198 1.05 58.27 -23.11
N TYR A 199 1.18 56.94 -23.21
CA TYR A 199 0.20 56.11 -23.94
C TYR A 199 -1.17 56.10 -23.28
N ARG A 200 -1.23 56.08 -21.94
CA ARG A 200 -2.51 56.19 -21.21
C ARG A 200 -3.18 57.53 -21.49
N GLN A 201 -2.43 58.62 -21.38
CA GLN A 201 -2.93 59.96 -21.67
C GLN A 201 -3.40 60.06 -23.12
N LEU A 202 -2.60 59.56 -24.07
CA LEU A 202 -2.94 59.55 -25.49
C LEU A 202 -4.26 58.82 -25.77
N VAL A 203 -4.47 57.62 -25.20
CA VAL A 203 -5.72 56.89 -25.41
C VAL A 203 -6.90 57.66 -24.83
N ASN A 204 -6.75 58.27 -23.66
CA ASN A 204 -7.81 59.08 -23.06
C ASN A 204 -8.17 60.28 -23.93
N ASP A 205 -7.17 61.02 -24.42
CA ASP A 205 -7.37 62.19 -25.27
C ASP A 205 -8.05 61.80 -26.59
N LEU A 206 -7.60 60.72 -27.24
CA LEU A 206 -8.17 60.23 -28.50
C LEU A 206 -9.59 59.67 -28.32
N ARG A 207 -9.87 58.98 -27.20
CA ARG A 207 -11.24 58.55 -26.86
C ARG A 207 -12.16 59.76 -26.65
N GLY A 208 -11.68 60.80 -25.94
CA GLY A 208 -12.41 62.05 -25.76
C GLY A 208 -12.73 62.78 -27.07
N GLN A 209 -11.89 62.57 -28.10
CA GLN A 209 -12.11 63.05 -29.47
C GLN A 209 -13.00 62.12 -30.32
N GLY A 210 -13.57 61.06 -29.74
CA GLY A 210 -14.45 60.11 -30.43
C GLY A 210 -13.74 59.08 -31.31
N ARG A 211 -12.42 58.92 -31.20
CA ARG A 211 -11.68 57.89 -31.95
C ARG A 211 -11.95 56.49 -31.40
N ARG A 212 -11.99 55.49 -32.28
CA ARG A 212 -12.16 54.07 -31.91
C ARG A 212 -10.84 53.46 -31.45
N ILE A 213 -10.50 53.70 -30.18
CA ILE A 213 -9.28 53.18 -29.57
C ILE A 213 -9.53 52.56 -28.20
N VAL A 214 -8.87 51.43 -27.94
CA VAL A 214 -8.93 50.70 -26.69
C VAL A 214 -7.53 50.60 -26.10
N LEU A 215 -7.37 51.05 -24.84
CA LEU A 215 -6.15 50.79 -24.08
C LEU A 215 -6.18 49.35 -23.60
N ALA A 216 -5.12 48.58 -23.86
CA ALA A 216 -4.89 47.30 -23.22
C ALA A 216 -3.83 47.47 -22.12
N GLU A 217 -4.24 47.55 -20.86
CA GLU A 217 -3.30 47.79 -19.76
C GLU A 217 -2.51 46.52 -19.46
N MET A 218 -1.20 46.56 -19.74
CA MET A 218 -0.24 45.49 -19.48
C MET A 218 0.50 45.66 -18.14
N ASN A 219 0.25 46.75 -17.40
CA ASN A 219 0.70 46.88 -16.02
C ASN A 219 -0.34 46.25 -15.06
N PRO A 220 -0.01 45.16 -14.36
CA PRO A 220 -0.98 44.37 -13.61
C PRO A 220 -1.69 45.18 -12.51
N ARG A 221 -0.97 46.06 -11.79
CA ARG A 221 -1.56 46.90 -10.74
C ARG A 221 -2.57 47.89 -11.30
N LYS A 222 -2.23 48.58 -12.39
CA LYS A 222 -3.13 49.55 -13.02
C LYS A 222 -4.29 48.90 -13.76
N ALA A 223 -4.11 47.68 -14.27
CA ALA A 223 -5.19 46.91 -14.87
C ALA A 223 -6.26 46.59 -13.82
N ILE A 224 -5.85 46.18 -12.62
CA ILE A 224 -6.73 45.94 -11.47
C ILE A 224 -7.44 47.24 -11.04
N GLU A 225 -6.71 48.35 -10.87
CA GLU A 225 -7.30 49.66 -10.51
C GLU A 225 -8.30 50.16 -11.57
N THR A 226 -8.09 49.82 -12.84
CA THR A 226 -8.99 50.19 -13.94
C THR A 226 -10.21 49.29 -13.97
N ALA A 227 -10.06 47.97 -13.80
CA ALA A 227 -11.18 47.05 -13.68
C ALA A 227 -12.08 47.38 -12.48
N LEU A 228 -11.48 47.81 -11.36
CA LEU A 228 -12.18 48.29 -10.17
C LEU A 228 -13.01 49.55 -10.46
N ARG A 229 -12.42 50.55 -11.13
CA ARG A 229 -13.11 51.79 -11.51
C ARG A 229 -14.20 51.59 -12.57
N GLU A 230 -14.00 50.65 -13.49
CA GLU A 230 -14.96 50.34 -14.56
C GLU A 230 -16.10 49.42 -14.08
N GLY A 231 -16.14 49.05 -12.79
CA GLY A 231 -17.15 48.12 -12.25
C GLY A 231 -17.10 46.74 -12.89
N LYS A 232 -15.97 46.40 -13.53
CA LYS A 232 -15.72 45.09 -14.17
C LYS A 232 -15.18 44.07 -13.18
N LEU A 233 -14.79 44.51 -11.99
CA LEU A 233 -14.65 43.63 -10.84
C LEU A 233 -16.05 43.42 -10.27
N GLN A 234 -16.54 42.20 -10.37
CA GLN A 234 -17.64 41.78 -9.50
C GLN A 234 -17.21 42.05 -8.05
N GLN A 235 -18.16 42.46 -7.20
CA GLN A 235 -17.88 42.45 -5.77
C GLN A 235 -17.35 41.06 -5.42
N PRO A 236 -16.30 40.96 -4.59
CA PRO A 236 -15.93 39.68 -4.03
C PRO A 236 -17.21 39.07 -3.46
N TYR A 237 -17.46 37.79 -3.79
CA TYR A 237 -18.31 36.99 -2.92
C TYR A 237 -17.81 37.23 -1.49
N PRO A 238 -18.69 37.31 -0.47
CA PRO A 238 -18.28 37.49 0.91
C PRO A 238 -17.33 36.35 1.26
N THR A 239 -16.05 36.59 1.07
CA THR A 239 -14.98 35.72 1.48
C THR A 239 -14.77 36.10 2.92
N ASP A 240 -15.07 35.17 3.80
CA ASP A 240 -14.37 35.09 5.07
C ASP A 240 -12.88 34.92 4.74
N ILE A 241 -12.21 36.02 4.40
CA ILE A 241 -10.75 36.10 4.42
C ILE A 241 -10.39 36.13 5.90
N LYS A 242 -10.43 34.96 6.54
CA LYS A 242 -9.41 34.68 7.53
C LYS A 242 -8.13 34.56 6.72
N GLU A 243 -7.21 35.51 6.94
CA GLU A 243 -5.85 35.37 6.46
C GLU A 243 -5.39 33.95 6.79
N ALA A 244 -5.04 33.17 5.76
CA ALA A 244 -4.26 31.96 5.94
C ALA A 244 -3.04 32.37 6.77
N GLN A 245 -2.84 31.71 7.91
CA GLN A 245 -1.63 31.92 8.71
C GLN A 245 -0.43 31.61 7.80
N PRO A 246 0.40 32.59 7.42
CA PRO A 246 1.58 32.31 6.62
C PRO A 246 2.58 31.60 7.54
N GLY A 247 2.77 30.29 7.38
CA GLY A 247 3.76 29.58 8.21
C GLY A 247 3.84 28.05 8.12
N CYS A 248 2.82 27.34 7.62
CA CYS A 248 2.74 25.87 7.74
C CYS A 248 2.77 25.11 6.39
N GLU A 249 3.47 25.59 5.38
CA GLU A 249 3.64 24.81 4.15
C GLU A 249 4.51 23.58 4.42
N LYS A 250 4.04 22.40 3.99
CA LYS A 250 4.77 21.14 4.11
C LYS A 250 6.05 21.19 3.26
N VAL A 251 7.19 20.83 3.87
CA VAL A 251 8.49 20.75 3.17
C VAL A 251 8.92 19.29 3.07
N ALA A 252 9.43 18.85 1.92
CA ALA A 252 9.99 17.50 1.82
C ALA A 252 11.08 17.26 2.89
N GLY A 253 10.96 16.18 3.65
CA GLY A 253 11.93 15.77 4.67
C GLY A 253 11.51 16.12 6.11
N ASP A 254 10.54 17.01 6.32
CA ASP A 254 10.16 17.51 7.65
C ASP A 254 9.09 16.67 8.37
N GLY A 255 8.65 15.57 7.76
CA GLY A 255 7.67 14.68 8.35
C GLY A 255 8.17 14.05 9.65
N VAL A 256 7.27 13.76 10.58
CA VAL A 256 7.60 13.25 11.91
C VAL A 256 7.05 11.84 12.10
N TYR A 257 7.92 10.87 12.31
CA TYR A 257 7.48 9.48 12.51
C TYR A 257 6.53 9.32 13.71
N ALA A 258 5.38 8.68 13.48
CA ALA A 258 4.37 8.41 14.50
C ALA A 258 4.85 7.48 15.64
N GLY A 259 6.02 6.85 15.50
CA GLY A 259 6.76 6.15 16.56
C GLY A 259 6.63 4.61 16.57
N ALA A 260 5.70 4.04 15.79
CA ALA A 260 5.59 2.60 15.48
C ALA A 260 4.63 2.40 14.29
N TRP A 261 4.41 1.15 13.87
CA TRP A 261 3.38 0.80 12.87
C TRP A 261 1.99 1.24 13.33
N THR A 262 1.41 2.20 12.61
CA THR A 262 0.08 2.75 12.85
C THR A 262 -1.00 1.78 12.38
N GLN A 263 -0.77 1.04 11.29
CA GLN A 263 -1.60 -0.09 10.87
C GLN A 263 -0.84 -1.40 10.92
N ARG A 264 -1.49 -2.44 11.42
CA ARG A 264 -0.86 -3.71 11.77
C ARG A 264 -1.68 -4.86 11.19
N GLY A 265 -1.63 -5.04 9.88
CA GLY A 265 -2.11 -6.27 9.24
C GLY A 265 -3.62 -6.40 8.99
N SER A 266 -4.40 -5.35 9.25
CA SER A 266 -5.86 -5.34 9.22
C SER A 266 -6.44 -5.56 7.81
N GLY A 267 -7.63 -6.13 7.71
CA GLY A 267 -8.32 -6.33 6.42
C GLY A 267 -8.34 -7.78 5.93
N TRP A 268 -8.97 -8.02 4.77
CA TRP A 268 -9.15 -9.35 4.17
C TRP A 268 -8.62 -9.43 2.75
N ASP A 269 -8.14 -10.61 2.35
CA ASP A 269 -7.81 -10.97 0.98
C ASP A 269 -8.51 -12.28 0.61
N ASP A 270 -8.32 -12.72 -0.64
CA ASP A 270 -8.79 -14.03 -1.11
C ASP A 270 -7.65 -15.07 -1.22
N GLY A 271 -6.51 -14.81 -0.57
CA GLY A 271 -5.36 -15.69 -0.58
C GLY A 271 -4.68 -15.85 -1.94
N VAL A 272 -3.94 -16.95 -2.11
CA VAL A 272 -3.25 -17.32 -3.35
C VAL A 272 -4.21 -18.05 -4.29
N TYR A 273 -4.08 -17.85 -5.60
CA TYR A 273 -4.89 -18.55 -6.59
C TYR A 273 -4.69 -20.08 -6.51
N ALA A 274 -5.78 -20.77 -6.19
CA ALA A 274 -5.91 -22.21 -6.21
C ALA A 274 -6.74 -22.60 -7.45
N HIS A 275 -6.05 -23.10 -8.47
CA HIS A 275 -6.66 -23.52 -9.72
C HIS A 275 -7.50 -24.78 -9.52
N GLU A 276 -8.71 -24.73 -10.06
CA GLU A 276 -9.63 -25.85 -10.18
C GLU A 276 -10.39 -25.69 -11.50
N SER A 277 -10.63 -26.81 -12.17
CA SER A 277 -11.32 -26.86 -13.44
C SER A 277 -12.50 -27.81 -13.36
N TRP A 278 -13.63 -27.38 -13.92
CA TRP A 278 -14.80 -28.23 -14.12
C TRP A 278 -14.86 -28.70 -15.57
N ARG A 279 -15.22 -29.98 -15.75
CA ARG A 279 -15.42 -30.59 -17.06
C ARG A 279 -16.86 -31.07 -17.17
N GLU A 280 -17.56 -30.59 -18.18
CA GLU A 280 -18.94 -30.97 -18.45
C GLU A 280 -19.02 -32.41 -19.03
N GLY A 281 -19.03 -33.43 -18.17
CA GLY A 281 -19.37 -34.83 -18.51
C GLY A 281 -19.02 -35.31 -19.94
N ASN A 282 -19.98 -35.92 -20.64
CA ASN A 282 -19.83 -36.50 -21.98
C ASN A 282 -19.80 -35.48 -23.14
N ARG A 283 -19.67 -34.17 -22.90
CA ARG A 283 -19.55 -33.14 -23.95
C ARG A 283 -18.22 -32.40 -23.92
N PRO A 284 -17.08 -33.10 -24.10
CA PRO A 284 -15.79 -32.46 -23.99
C PRO A 284 -15.39 -31.61 -25.20
N ILE A 285 -16.15 -31.64 -26.30
CA ILE A 285 -15.84 -30.92 -27.55
C ILE A 285 -16.94 -29.87 -27.79
N ILE A 286 -16.56 -28.60 -27.75
CA ILE A 286 -17.49 -27.46 -27.96
C ILE A 286 -17.60 -27.11 -29.45
N MET A 287 -16.52 -27.33 -30.20
CA MET A 287 -16.45 -26.99 -31.60
C MET A 287 -15.53 -27.97 -32.33
N THR A 288 -15.90 -28.34 -33.55
CA THR A 288 -15.02 -29.06 -34.47
C THR A 288 -14.83 -28.22 -35.73
N ALA A 289 -13.58 -28.03 -36.13
CA ALA A 289 -13.22 -27.38 -37.38
C ALA A 289 -12.35 -28.31 -38.24
N THR A 290 -12.41 -28.15 -39.56
CA THR A 290 -11.51 -28.85 -40.49
C THR A 290 -10.73 -27.84 -41.32
N SER A 291 -9.44 -28.05 -41.44
CA SER A 291 -8.50 -27.19 -42.17
C SER A 291 -7.62 -28.02 -43.11
N GLU A 292 -7.10 -27.39 -44.16
CA GLU A 292 -6.09 -28.01 -45.04
C GLU A 292 -4.71 -28.08 -44.37
N TYR A 293 -4.52 -27.33 -43.27
CA TYR A 293 -3.22 -27.13 -42.64
C TYR A 293 -3.26 -27.38 -41.12
N ASP A 294 -2.11 -27.76 -40.57
CA ASP A 294 -1.81 -27.78 -39.13
C ASP A 294 -0.52 -26.99 -38.90
N ARG A 295 -0.68 -25.70 -38.56
CA ARG A 295 0.40 -24.69 -38.59
C ARG A 295 0.26 -23.64 -37.50
N ASP A 296 -0.29 -24.02 -36.35
CA ASP A 296 -0.58 -23.11 -35.22
C ASP A 296 -1.45 -21.92 -35.65
N GLN A 297 -2.65 -22.24 -36.17
CA GLN A 297 -3.53 -21.25 -36.77
C GLN A 297 -4.55 -20.55 -35.86
N TRP A 298 -4.71 -21.03 -34.62
CA TRP A 298 -5.80 -20.61 -33.74
C TRP A 298 -5.38 -19.54 -32.75
N ARG A 299 -6.19 -18.50 -32.57
CA ARG A 299 -5.99 -17.42 -31.58
C ARG A 299 -7.31 -17.08 -30.88
N PHE A 300 -7.22 -16.56 -29.67
CA PHE A 300 -8.36 -16.06 -28.89
C PHE A 300 -8.18 -14.58 -28.59
N VAL A 301 -9.22 -13.77 -28.79
CA VAL A 301 -9.13 -12.31 -28.73
C VAL A 301 -10.44 -11.68 -28.25
N ARG A 302 -10.38 -10.64 -27.41
CA ARG A 302 -11.49 -9.77 -27.04
C ARG A 302 -11.90 -8.84 -28.20
N LEU A 303 -12.54 -9.33 -29.26
CA LEU A 303 -12.85 -8.49 -30.43
C LEU A 303 -14.09 -7.63 -30.24
N PHE A 304 -15.12 -8.18 -29.58
CA PHE A 304 -16.44 -7.55 -29.50
C PHE A 304 -16.83 -7.09 -28.09
N SER A 305 -16.23 -7.69 -27.07
CA SER A 305 -16.46 -7.30 -25.69
C SER A 305 -15.27 -7.69 -24.83
N ARG A 306 -15.18 -7.08 -23.66
CA ARG A 306 -14.15 -7.39 -22.67
C ARG A 306 -14.40 -8.71 -21.93
N ASP A 307 -15.65 -9.16 -21.87
CA ASP A 307 -16.07 -10.28 -21.02
C ASP A 307 -15.82 -11.67 -21.64
N LYS A 308 -15.60 -11.73 -22.96
CA LYS A 308 -15.49 -12.97 -23.73
C LYS A 308 -14.40 -12.87 -24.77
N ASP A 309 -13.71 -13.99 -24.97
CA ASP A 309 -12.75 -14.14 -26.05
C ASP A 309 -13.40 -14.84 -27.24
N ASP A 310 -13.18 -14.27 -28.43
CA ASP A 310 -13.61 -14.76 -29.73
C ASP A 310 -12.50 -15.60 -30.37
N LEU A 311 -12.87 -16.56 -31.22
CA LEU A 311 -11.92 -17.45 -31.88
C LEU A 311 -11.55 -16.91 -33.26
N LEU A 312 -10.25 -16.93 -33.55
CA LEU A 312 -9.67 -16.59 -34.84
C LEU A 312 -8.89 -17.75 -35.45
N GLU A 313 -9.01 -17.92 -36.77
CA GLU A 313 -8.16 -18.77 -37.60
C GLU A 313 -7.42 -17.91 -38.63
N TRP A 314 -6.08 -17.92 -38.64
CA TRP A 314 -5.33 -17.18 -39.67
C TRP A 314 -5.17 -17.98 -40.98
N PHE A 315 -5.31 -17.29 -42.10
CA PHE A 315 -5.07 -17.83 -43.44
C PHE A 315 -4.41 -16.80 -44.36
N ILE A 316 -3.86 -17.25 -45.49
CA ILE A 316 -3.30 -16.34 -46.51
C ILE A 316 -4.42 -16.01 -47.49
N LEU A 317 -4.65 -14.72 -47.73
CA LEU A 317 -5.70 -14.27 -48.65
C LEU A 317 -5.45 -14.84 -50.06
N PRO A 318 -6.47 -15.40 -50.73
CA PRO A 318 -6.34 -15.94 -52.07
C PRO A 318 -5.76 -14.91 -53.05
N GLY A 319 -4.78 -15.32 -53.86
CA GLY A 319 -4.14 -14.45 -54.85
C GLY A 319 -3.12 -13.46 -54.29
N THR A 320 -2.80 -13.54 -52.99
CA THR A 320 -1.71 -12.75 -52.36
C THR A 320 -0.55 -13.67 -51.96
N GLU A 321 0.67 -13.13 -51.95
CA GLU A 321 1.84 -13.92 -51.52
C GLU A 321 2.07 -13.88 -50.00
N ARG A 322 1.54 -12.86 -49.29
CA ARG A 322 1.86 -12.61 -47.87
C ARG A 322 0.76 -11.98 -47.03
N THR A 323 -0.40 -11.65 -47.59
CA THR A 323 -1.44 -10.93 -46.82
C THR A 323 -2.24 -11.92 -45.98
N VAL A 324 -2.30 -11.68 -44.67
CA VAL A 324 -3.02 -12.54 -43.72
C VAL A 324 -4.48 -12.08 -43.60
N GLY A 325 -5.40 -13.04 -43.70
CA GLY A 325 -6.81 -12.90 -43.34
C GLY A 325 -7.12 -13.75 -42.09
N TYR A 326 -8.24 -13.44 -41.44
CA TYR A 326 -8.68 -14.09 -40.22
C TYR A 326 -10.13 -14.54 -40.34
N GLY A 327 -10.35 -15.84 -40.23
CA GLY A 327 -11.68 -16.40 -40.04
C GLY A 327 -12.12 -16.13 -38.62
N VAL A 328 -13.33 -15.59 -38.43
CA VAL A 328 -13.80 -15.14 -37.11
C VAL A 328 -15.00 -15.94 -36.65
N TRP A 329 -14.93 -16.43 -35.42
CA TRP A 329 -16.07 -17.00 -34.72
C TRP A 329 -16.31 -16.21 -33.44
N LYS A 330 -17.42 -15.48 -33.45
CA LYS A 330 -17.88 -14.71 -32.30
C LYS A 330 -18.33 -15.63 -31.18
N ASN A 331 -17.85 -15.40 -29.97
CA ASN A 331 -18.36 -16.08 -28.79
C ASN A 331 -19.74 -15.51 -28.44
N VAL A 332 -20.76 -16.34 -28.59
CA VAL A 332 -22.16 -16.02 -28.28
C VAL A 332 -22.68 -16.83 -27.09
N GLY A 333 -21.76 -17.56 -26.44
CA GLY A 333 -22.04 -18.34 -25.25
C GLY A 333 -22.23 -17.49 -23.99
N ASN A 334 -22.45 -18.18 -22.87
CA ASN A 334 -22.54 -17.61 -21.54
C ASN A 334 -21.74 -18.47 -20.54
N HIS A 335 -21.85 -18.16 -19.25
CA HIS A 335 -21.09 -18.87 -18.22
C HIS A 335 -21.41 -20.37 -18.10
N ASP A 336 -22.58 -20.81 -18.59
CA ASP A 336 -23.03 -22.19 -18.49
C ASP A 336 -22.95 -22.94 -19.82
N ARG A 337 -22.84 -22.21 -20.95
CA ARG A 337 -22.81 -22.78 -22.29
C ARG A 337 -21.80 -22.06 -23.17
N ALA A 338 -20.77 -22.77 -23.58
CA ALA A 338 -19.84 -22.30 -24.60
C ALA A 338 -20.46 -22.43 -26.00
N GLU A 339 -20.41 -21.36 -26.80
CA GLU A 339 -20.94 -21.35 -28.16
C GLU A 339 -20.21 -20.32 -29.03
N PHE A 340 -19.76 -20.77 -30.20
CA PHE A 340 -19.05 -19.95 -31.19
C PHE A 340 -19.83 -19.92 -32.49
N ARG A 341 -20.11 -18.71 -32.99
CA ARG A 341 -20.83 -18.50 -34.26
C ARG A 341 -19.90 -17.91 -35.29
N LYS A 342 -19.73 -18.60 -36.43
CA LYS A 342 -18.94 -18.06 -37.54
C LYS A 342 -19.60 -16.78 -38.06
N ILE A 343 -18.79 -15.76 -38.28
CA ILE A 343 -19.18 -14.50 -38.92
C ILE A 343 -18.27 -14.25 -40.13
N ASN A 344 -18.39 -13.07 -40.74
CA ASN A 344 -17.54 -12.71 -41.88
C ASN A 344 -16.06 -12.71 -41.47
N ASP A 345 -15.21 -13.17 -42.39
CA ASP A 345 -13.76 -13.09 -42.23
C ASP A 345 -13.30 -11.62 -42.20
N MET A 346 -12.19 -11.34 -41.52
CA MET A 346 -11.60 -10.01 -41.39
C MET A 346 -10.15 -9.98 -41.87
N SER A 347 -9.64 -8.80 -42.18
CA SER A 347 -8.21 -8.55 -42.42
C SER A 347 -7.83 -7.21 -41.83
N VAL A 348 -6.63 -7.14 -41.26
CA VAL A 348 -6.06 -5.92 -40.66
C VAL A 348 -5.12 -5.21 -41.65
N GLN A 349 -4.82 -5.83 -42.80
CA GLN A 349 -4.01 -5.28 -43.92
C GLN A 349 -2.57 -4.84 -43.56
N ASP A 350 -1.97 -5.41 -42.53
CA ASP A 350 -0.65 -5.00 -41.99
C ASP A 350 0.58 -5.78 -42.52
N ASN A 351 0.41 -6.71 -43.47
CA ASN A 351 1.48 -7.58 -43.99
C ASN A 351 2.32 -8.30 -42.90
N CYS A 352 1.77 -8.48 -41.70
CA CYS A 352 2.48 -9.13 -40.62
C CYS A 352 2.64 -10.63 -40.88
N ILE A 353 3.81 -11.18 -40.55
CA ILE A 353 3.97 -12.64 -40.54
C ILE A 353 3.25 -13.23 -39.32
N PRO A 354 2.59 -14.40 -39.44
CA PRO A 354 1.79 -14.97 -38.33
C PRO A 354 2.54 -15.15 -37.00
N ALA A 355 3.86 -15.38 -37.03
CA ALA A 355 4.69 -15.52 -35.83
C ALA A 355 4.78 -14.22 -35.00
N GLY A 356 4.66 -13.06 -35.65
CA GLY A 356 4.76 -11.73 -35.03
C GLY A 356 3.44 -11.16 -34.55
N VAL A 357 2.32 -11.80 -34.87
CA VAL A 357 0.98 -11.31 -34.53
C VAL A 357 0.71 -11.52 -33.05
N ARG A 358 0.31 -10.44 -32.37
CA ARG A 358 -0.27 -10.45 -31.03
C ARG A 358 -1.58 -9.69 -31.05
N PHE A 359 -2.52 -10.11 -30.22
CA PHE A 359 -3.73 -9.36 -29.96
C PHE A 359 -3.78 -9.01 -28.49
N ILE A 360 -3.74 -7.72 -28.16
CA ILE A 360 -3.70 -7.23 -26.79
C ILE A 360 -4.19 -5.78 -26.76
N ASP A 361 -4.86 -5.38 -25.69
CA ASP A 361 -5.42 -4.04 -25.50
C ASP A 361 -4.28 -3.04 -25.23
N ILE A 362 -4.04 -2.08 -26.13
CA ILE A 362 -2.93 -1.12 -25.99
C ILE A 362 -3.40 0.29 -25.61
N ASN A 363 -4.70 0.59 -25.76
CA ASN A 363 -5.28 1.90 -25.46
C ASN A 363 -6.17 1.89 -24.19
N GLY A 364 -6.43 0.72 -23.60
CA GLY A 364 -7.21 0.53 -22.40
C GLY A 364 -8.71 0.66 -22.61
N ASP A 365 -9.23 0.41 -23.83
CA ASP A 365 -10.66 0.48 -24.12
C ASP A 365 -11.42 -0.84 -23.85
N GLY A 366 -10.69 -1.89 -23.45
CA GLY A 366 -11.21 -3.21 -23.10
C GLY A 366 -11.22 -4.21 -24.25
N LEU A 367 -10.92 -3.78 -25.48
CA LEU A 367 -10.86 -4.61 -26.67
C LEU A 367 -9.42 -4.99 -27.01
N GLY A 368 -9.24 -6.15 -27.63
CA GLY A 368 -7.92 -6.57 -28.12
C GLY A 368 -7.56 -5.82 -29.39
N ASP A 369 -6.46 -5.06 -29.34
CA ASP A 369 -5.85 -4.41 -30.50
C ASP A 369 -4.89 -5.35 -31.21
N PHE A 370 -4.52 -5.02 -32.44
CA PHE A 370 -3.59 -5.81 -33.22
C PHE A 370 -2.19 -5.24 -33.11
N VAL A 371 -1.22 -6.07 -32.73
CA VAL A 371 0.19 -5.72 -32.70
C VAL A 371 0.99 -6.66 -33.60
N CYS A 372 1.68 -6.10 -34.58
CA CYS A 372 2.67 -6.81 -35.40
C CYS A 372 4.07 -6.55 -34.88
N ILE A 373 4.72 -7.60 -34.37
CA ILE A 373 6.15 -7.57 -34.05
C ILE A 373 6.91 -8.05 -35.29
N ASP A 374 7.79 -7.22 -35.86
CA ASP A 374 8.61 -7.61 -37.00
C ASP A 374 9.75 -8.58 -36.60
N PRO A 375 10.45 -9.23 -37.53
CA PRO A 375 11.56 -10.13 -37.19
C PRO A 375 12.71 -9.49 -36.39
N ARG A 376 12.86 -8.17 -36.46
CA ARG A 376 13.85 -7.41 -35.69
C ARG A 376 13.35 -7.04 -34.30
N GLY A 377 12.07 -7.27 -33.97
CA GLY A 377 11.45 -6.95 -32.69
C GLY A 377 10.73 -5.60 -32.64
N ASN A 378 10.58 -4.86 -33.74
CA ASN A 378 9.79 -3.62 -33.71
C ASN A 378 8.29 -3.95 -33.70
N ALA A 379 7.52 -3.27 -32.87
CA ALA A 379 6.09 -3.47 -32.73
C ALA A 379 5.30 -2.35 -33.42
N PHE A 380 4.38 -2.72 -34.31
CA PHE A 380 3.45 -1.84 -35.02
C PHE A 380 2.02 -2.14 -34.60
N ALA A 381 1.17 -1.14 -34.48
CA ALA A 381 -0.17 -1.31 -33.92
C ALA A 381 -1.29 -0.92 -34.90
N SER A 382 -2.43 -1.59 -34.76
CA SER A 382 -3.72 -1.17 -35.30
C SER A 382 -4.80 -1.29 -34.23
N ILE A 383 -5.60 -0.24 -34.04
CA ILE A 383 -6.62 -0.17 -33.00
C ILE A 383 -7.92 -0.80 -33.46
N ASN A 384 -8.55 -1.57 -32.58
CA ASN A 384 -9.89 -2.12 -32.76
C ASN A 384 -10.96 -1.08 -32.41
N ARG A 385 -11.58 -0.48 -33.43
CA ARG A 385 -12.65 0.52 -33.28
C ARG A 385 -14.06 -0.08 -33.27
N PHE A 386 -14.21 -1.32 -32.81
CA PHE A 386 -15.52 -1.95 -32.75
C PHE A 386 -16.49 -1.12 -31.90
N ARG A 387 -17.75 -1.04 -32.35
CA ARG A 387 -18.85 -0.47 -31.58
C ARG A 387 -20.05 -1.43 -31.63
N PRO A 388 -20.83 -1.53 -30.53
CA PRO A 388 -22.05 -2.34 -30.52
C PRO A 388 -22.96 -2.03 -31.71
N GLY A 389 -23.52 -3.07 -32.34
CA GLY A 389 -24.39 -2.95 -33.52
C GLY A 389 -23.70 -3.20 -34.87
N ARG A 390 -22.38 -3.40 -34.90
CA ARG A 390 -21.66 -3.88 -36.08
C ARG A 390 -21.47 -5.40 -36.05
N ASP A 391 -21.32 -5.99 -37.24
CA ASP A 391 -21.07 -7.43 -37.39
C ASP A 391 -19.57 -7.80 -37.39
N ALA A 392 -18.67 -6.82 -37.60
CA ALA A 392 -17.22 -7.03 -37.63
C ALA A 392 -16.44 -5.84 -37.03
N PRO A 393 -15.21 -6.07 -36.50
CA PRO A 393 -14.31 -5.02 -36.04
C PRO A 393 -13.88 -4.08 -37.17
N LEU A 394 -13.56 -2.83 -36.81
CA LEU A 394 -12.88 -1.88 -37.70
C LEU A 394 -11.45 -1.69 -37.21
N TRP A 395 -10.49 -1.74 -38.13
CA TRP A 395 -9.07 -1.62 -37.81
C TRP A 395 -8.53 -0.28 -38.30
N GLU A 396 -7.88 0.46 -37.41
CA GLU A 396 -7.20 1.71 -37.71
C GLU A 396 -5.69 1.54 -37.52
N TYR A 397 -4.91 1.60 -38.60
CA TYR A 397 -3.45 1.46 -38.52
C TYR A 397 -2.81 2.71 -37.92
N MET A 398 -2.06 2.54 -36.83
CA MET A 398 -1.43 3.63 -36.09
C MET A 398 0.06 3.81 -36.39
N GLY A 399 0.69 2.83 -37.04
CA GLY A 399 2.13 2.88 -37.31
C GLY A 399 2.97 2.18 -36.25
N LEU A 400 4.19 2.68 -36.04
CA LEU A 400 5.15 2.16 -35.08
C LEU A 400 4.68 2.48 -33.65
N TRP A 401 4.44 1.44 -32.86
CA TRP A 401 4.06 1.55 -31.46
C TRP A 401 5.28 1.53 -30.54
N LYS A 402 6.23 0.64 -30.83
CA LYS A 402 7.48 0.55 -30.06
C LYS A 402 8.65 0.07 -30.92
N GLU A 403 9.75 0.81 -30.88
CA GLU A 403 11.04 0.38 -31.44
C GLU A 403 11.65 -0.78 -30.64
N ASN A 404 12.37 -1.68 -31.31
CA ASN A 404 13.08 -2.75 -30.62
C ASN A 404 14.18 -2.20 -29.68
N PHE A 405 14.62 -3.02 -28.72
CA PHE A 405 15.80 -2.75 -27.90
C PHE A 405 16.93 -3.75 -28.19
N GLY A 406 17.17 -4.05 -29.47
CA GLY A 406 18.22 -4.99 -29.88
C GLY A 406 17.88 -6.48 -29.72
N TYR A 407 16.64 -6.81 -29.36
CA TYR A 407 16.13 -8.18 -29.26
C TYR A 407 15.20 -8.50 -30.42
N ALA A 408 15.31 -9.73 -30.94
CA ALA A 408 14.48 -10.22 -32.03
C ALA A 408 13.06 -10.61 -31.56
N GLN A 409 12.18 -10.86 -32.53
CA GLN A 409 10.76 -11.16 -32.34
C GLN A 409 10.47 -12.25 -31.28
N ASP A 410 11.28 -13.29 -31.19
CA ASP A 410 11.08 -14.45 -30.30
C ASP A 410 11.34 -14.11 -28.81
N ARG A 411 11.92 -12.94 -28.54
CA ARG A 411 12.21 -12.44 -27.20
C ARG A 411 11.25 -11.35 -26.74
N VAL A 412 10.40 -10.86 -27.63
CA VAL A 412 9.38 -9.85 -27.30
C VAL A 412 8.11 -10.53 -26.81
N VAL A 413 7.66 -10.11 -25.63
CA VAL A 413 6.41 -10.56 -25.01
C VAL A 413 5.62 -9.31 -24.60
N LEU A 414 4.30 -9.40 -24.55
CA LEU A 414 3.41 -8.29 -24.18
C LEU A 414 2.49 -8.76 -23.06
N GLY A 415 2.13 -7.86 -22.15
CA GLY A 415 1.17 -8.11 -21.08
C GLY A 415 0.92 -6.83 -20.28
N ASP A 416 -0.29 -6.63 -19.77
CA ASP A 416 -0.60 -5.56 -18.81
C ASP A 416 -0.13 -5.99 -17.42
N VAL A 417 1.05 -5.52 -17.00
CA VAL A 417 1.64 -5.95 -15.73
C VAL A 417 1.44 -4.97 -14.59
N ASP A 418 1.26 -3.69 -14.86
CA ASP A 418 0.98 -2.71 -13.82
C ASP A 418 -0.52 -2.58 -13.50
N GLY A 419 -1.39 -3.17 -14.33
CA GLY A 419 -2.84 -3.29 -14.18
C GLY A 419 -3.59 -2.01 -14.49
N ASP A 420 -3.06 -1.16 -15.39
CA ASP A 420 -3.73 0.05 -15.85
C ASP A 420 -4.67 -0.19 -17.05
N GLY A 421 -4.69 -1.41 -17.59
CA GLY A 421 -5.51 -1.84 -18.72
C GLY A 421 -4.81 -1.77 -20.06
N ARG A 422 -3.56 -1.28 -20.11
CA ARG A 422 -2.78 -1.13 -21.34
C ARG A 422 -1.66 -2.16 -21.37
N ALA A 423 -1.40 -2.72 -22.53
CA ALA A 423 -0.31 -3.64 -22.72
C ALA A 423 1.04 -2.95 -22.48
N ASP A 424 1.90 -3.60 -21.70
CA ASP A 424 3.29 -3.23 -21.54
C ASP A 424 4.18 -3.99 -22.53
N TYR A 425 5.31 -3.38 -22.88
CA TYR A 425 6.30 -4.01 -23.73
C TYR A 425 7.33 -4.74 -22.88
N CYS A 426 7.55 -6.02 -23.15
CA CYS A 426 8.39 -6.88 -22.33
C CYS A 426 9.47 -7.58 -23.17
N ILE A 427 10.65 -7.80 -22.58
CA ILE A 427 11.75 -8.53 -23.20
C ILE A 427 12.19 -9.67 -22.29
N LEU A 428 12.27 -10.86 -22.87
CA LEU A 428 12.89 -12.03 -22.26
C LEU A 428 14.39 -12.07 -22.59
N ASP A 429 15.23 -11.93 -21.57
CA ASP A 429 16.68 -12.07 -21.74
C ASP A 429 17.13 -13.54 -21.84
N ASP A 430 18.43 -13.76 -22.13
CA ASP A 430 19.00 -15.11 -22.25
C ASP A 430 19.09 -15.87 -20.92
N GLY A 431 19.02 -15.17 -19.78
CA GLY A 431 18.90 -15.77 -18.45
C GLY A 431 17.48 -16.22 -18.13
N GLY A 432 16.49 -15.87 -18.95
CA GLY A 432 15.08 -16.13 -18.71
C GLY A 432 14.40 -15.11 -17.79
N ASN A 433 15.04 -13.97 -17.51
CA ASN A 433 14.40 -12.87 -16.79
C ASN A 433 13.63 -11.97 -17.75
N ILE A 434 12.66 -11.24 -17.23
CA ILE A 434 11.79 -10.39 -18.03
C ILE A 434 11.91 -8.94 -17.57
N TRP A 435 12.19 -8.08 -18.54
CA TRP A 435 12.33 -6.63 -18.42
C TRP A 435 11.12 -5.95 -19.05
N TYR A 436 10.63 -4.88 -18.42
CA TYR A 436 9.35 -4.27 -18.77
C TYR A 436 9.49 -2.78 -19.03
N TRP A 437 8.65 -2.27 -19.94
CA TRP A 437 8.45 -0.86 -20.21
C TRP A 437 6.96 -0.59 -20.24
N ARG A 438 6.53 0.35 -19.39
CA ARG A 438 5.14 0.75 -19.26
C ARG A 438 4.70 1.63 -20.41
N ASN A 439 3.54 1.30 -20.99
CA ASN A 439 2.85 2.10 -21.98
C ASN A 439 2.14 3.28 -21.30
N GLY A 440 2.79 4.44 -21.25
CA GLY A 440 2.32 5.59 -20.49
C GLY A 440 1.44 6.54 -21.29
N TRP A 441 0.64 7.32 -20.55
CA TRP A 441 -0.33 8.32 -21.03
C TRP A 441 -1.72 7.76 -21.36
N ILE A 442 -2.59 8.61 -21.94
CA ILE A 442 -4.05 8.38 -22.02
C ILE A 442 -4.58 8.26 -23.46
N ASN A 443 -3.75 8.55 -24.46
CA ASN A 443 -4.09 8.47 -25.88
C ASN A 443 -4.11 7.01 -26.38
N ASP A 444 -4.55 6.77 -27.62
CA ASP A 444 -4.51 5.43 -28.24
C ASP A 444 -3.08 4.90 -28.41
N MET A 445 -2.12 5.81 -28.52
CA MET A 445 -0.69 5.51 -28.59
C MET A 445 0.01 6.16 -27.37
N PRO A 446 1.11 5.56 -26.88
CA PRO A 446 1.88 6.14 -25.78
C PRO A 446 2.49 7.49 -26.18
N ASP A 447 2.36 8.49 -25.30
CA ASP A 447 3.16 9.71 -25.41
C ASP A 447 4.58 9.47 -24.86
N TYR A 448 4.75 8.49 -23.97
CA TYR A 448 6.04 8.09 -23.42
C TYR A 448 6.06 6.63 -22.96
N TRP A 449 7.28 6.09 -22.84
CA TRP A 449 7.55 4.75 -22.32
C TRP A 449 8.37 4.84 -21.04
N GLN A 450 7.88 4.26 -19.94
CA GLN A 450 8.60 4.27 -18.67
C GLN A 450 9.30 2.93 -18.45
N PRO A 451 10.64 2.86 -18.37
CA PRO A 451 11.30 1.61 -18.03
C PRO A 451 10.90 1.20 -16.62
N LEU A 452 10.41 -0.03 -16.46
CA LEU A 452 10.14 -0.59 -15.15
C LEU A 452 11.33 -1.37 -14.60
N GLY A 453 12.26 -1.79 -15.46
CA GLY A 453 13.36 -2.69 -15.12
C GLY A 453 12.94 -4.15 -15.12
N MET A 454 13.72 -5.01 -14.45
CA MET A 454 13.43 -6.44 -14.33
C MET A 454 12.29 -6.64 -13.34
N ARG A 455 11.15 -7.19 -13.79
CA ARG A 455 10.01 -7.47 -12.89
C ARG A 455 9.68 -8.94 -12.73
N PHE A 456 10.33 -9.81 -13.50
CA PHE A 456 10.19 -11.25 -13.30
C PHE A 456 11.54 -11.95 -13.40
N LYS A 457 11.92 -12.63 -12.33
CA LYS A 457 13.13 -13.45 -12.30
C LYS A 457 12.85 -14.84 -12.86
N ALA A 458 13.79 -15.35 -13.65
CA ALA A 458 13.70 -16.68 -14.25
C ALA A 458 13.34 -17.77 -13.23
N GLN A 459 12.39 -18.63 -13.59
CA GLN A 459 11.91 -19.74 -12.74
C GLN A 459 12.53 -21.10 -13.11
N GLY A 460 13.52 -21.13 -14.00
CA GLY A 460 14.22 -22.38 -14.37
C GLY A 460 13.37 -23.38 -15.16
N MET A 461 12.32 -22.91 -15.86
CA MET A 461 11.39 -23.80 -16.58
C MET A 461 11.91 -24.35 -17.91
N GLY A 462 13.10 -23.93 -18.35
CA GLY A 462 13.71 -24.38 -19.61
C GLY A 462 13.21 -23.60 -20.83
N ASP A 463 12.53 -24.27 -21.75
CA ASP A 463 12.18 -23.72 -23.07
C ASP A 463 11.25 -22.49 -22.99
N HIS A 464 11.79 -21.33 -23.38
CA HIS A 464 11.10 -20.04 -23.35
C HIS A 464 9.83 -19.97 -24.22
N ARG A 465 9.69 -20.83 -25.23
CA ARG A 465 8.48 -20.87 -26.07
C ARG A 465 7.22 -21.24 -25.29
N GLY A 466 7.36 -21.73 -24.04
CA GLY A 466 6.27 -21.96 -23.10
C GLY A 466 5.72 -20.72 -22.40
N LEU A 467 6.41 -19.58 -22.45
CA LEU A 467 6.03 -18.35 -21.74
C LEU A 467 4.78 -17.70 -22.35
N ARG A 468 3.80 -17.34 -21.51
CA ARG A 468 2.60 -16.56 -21.86
C ARG A 468 2.29 -15.55 -20.74
N PHE A 469 1.59 -14.48 -21.10
CA PHE A 469 0.98 -13.55 -20.17
C PHE A 469 -0.53 -13.57 -20.40
N GLU A 470 -1.28 -13.90 -19.35
CA GLU A 470 -2.73 -14.10 -19.43
C GLU A 470 -3.36 -13.79 -18.07
N ASP A 471 -4.44 -13.03 -18.03
CA ASP A 471 -5.29 -12.86 -16.83
C ASP A 471 -6.09 -14.16 -16.52
N ILE A 472 -5.46 -15.12 -15.82
CA ILE A 472 -6.06 -16.43 -15.54
C ILE A 472 -7.15 -16.34 -14.47
N ASN A 473 -6.98 -15.40 -13.53
CA ASN A 473 -7.80 -15.29 -12.33
C ASN A 473 -8.96 -14.27 -12.48
N GLY A 474 -8.96 -13.46 -13.55
CA GLY A 474 -9.99 -12.49 -13.89
C GLY A 474 -9.84 -11.13 -13.20
N ASP A 475 -8.68 -10.81 -12.61
CA ASP A 475 -8.44 -9.55 -11.90
C ASP A 475 -8.00 -8.39 -12.81
N SER A 476 -7.96 -8.64 -14.12
CA SER A 476 -7.53 -7.69 -15.16
C SER A 476 -6.06 -7.32 -15.12
N ARG A 477 -5.21 -8.13 -14.47
CA ARG A 477 -3.75 -8.05 -14.59
C ARG A 477 -3.27 -9.32 -15.27
N ASP A 478 -2.34 -9.19 -16.21
CA ASP A 478 -1.82 -10.38 -16.86
C ASP A 478 -0.87 -11.14 -15.94
N ASP A 479 -1.14 -12.42 -15.76
CA ASP A 479 -0.35 -13.33 -14.95
C ASP A 479 0.79 -13.93 -15.76
N TRP A 480 1.86 -14.34 -15.09
CA TRP A 480 2.95 -15.05 -15.74
C TRP A 480 2.60 -16.54 -15.82
N LEU A 481 2.66 -17.12 -17.02
CA LEU A 481 2.42 -18.54 -17.26
C LEU A 481 3.59 -19.18 -18.00
N TRP A 482 3.94 -20.40 -17.61
CA TRP A 482 4.77 -21.28 -18.43
C TRP A 482 4.05 -22.58 -18.74
N VAL A 483 3.96 -22.92 -20.03
CA VAL A 483 3.33 -24.14 -20.55
C VAL A 483 4.39 -25.14 -20.99
N SER A 484 4.31 -26.37 -20.48
CA SER A 484 5.21 -27.47 -20.85
C SER A 484 4.91 -28.00 -22.25
N ASP A 485 5.80 -28.84 -22.79
CA ASP A 485 5.62 -29.42 -24.11
C ASP A 485 4.39 -30.35 -24.22
N VAL A 486 3.93 -30.90 -23.09
CA VAL A 486 2.68 -31.68 -22.99
C VAL A 486 1.48 -30.85 -22.54
N GLY A 487 1.63 -29.53 -22.40
CA GLY A 487 0.55 -28.61 -22.03
C GLY A 487 0.32 -28.40 -20.53
N ALA A 488 1.12 -29.00 -19.65
CA ALA A 488 1.01 -28.72 -18.21
C ALA A 488 1.47 -27.28 -17.93
N SER A 489 0.82 -26.55 -17.00
CA SER A 489 1.13 -25.13 -16.82
C SER A 489 1.38 -24.71 -15.37
N HIS A 490 2.34 -23.80 -15.22
CA HIS A 490 2.71 -23.15 -13.97
C HIS A 490 2.35 -21.68 -14.04
N VAL A 491 1.68 -21.15 -13.01
CA VAL A 491 1.19 -19.77 -12.99
C VAL A 491 1.71 -19.03 -11.77
N HIS A 492 2.17 -17.80 -11.99
CA HIS A 492 2.36 -16.81 -10.94
C HIS A 492 1.37 -15.67 -11.18
N THR A 493 0.45 -15.48 -10.23
CA THR A 493 -0.53 -14.40 -10.32
C THR A 493 0.10 -13.05 -10.04
N ASN A 494 -0.30 -12.05 -10.81
CA ASN A 494 0.14 -10.68 -10.70
C ASN A 494 -0.70 -9.93 -9.64
N SER A 495 -0.06 -9.10 -8.83
CA SER A 495 -0.76 -8.17 -7.94
C SER A 495 0.08 -6.92 -7.77
N ARG A 496 -0.58 -5.77 -7.56
CA ARG A 496 0.13 -4.50 -7.32
C ARG A 496 1.04 -4.64 -6.09
N SER A 497 2.16 -3.91 -6.08
CA SER A 497 3.10 -3.89 -4.95
C SER A 497 3.14 -2.52 -4.27
N CYS A 498 3.38 -2.50 -2.97
CA CYS A 498 3.74 -1.31 -2.18
C CYS A 498 5.24 -1.03 -2.19
N ALA A 499 6.05 -1.91 -2.77
CA ALA A 499 7.49 -1.72 -2.81
C ALA A 499 7.82 -0.45 -3.61
N SER A 500 8.48 0.48 -2.93
CA SER A 500 9.02 1.70 -3.51
C SER A 500 10.04 1.38 -4.61
N GLY A 501 10.18 2.30 -5.55
CA GLY A 501 11.11 2.19 -6.66
C GLY A 501 11.37 3.55 -7.28
N LYS A 502 12.19 3.58 -8.32
CA LYS A 502 12.39 4.77 -9.16
C LYS A 502 12.19 4.39 -10.62
N LEU A 503 12.25 5.36 -11.53
CA LEU A 503 12.24 5.07 -12.96
C LEU A 503 13.37 4.08 -13.31
N GLY A 504 13.02 2.94 -13.92
CA GLY A 504 13.94 1.84 -14.20
C GLY A 504 14.10 0.82 -13.08
N ASP A 505 13.58 1.09 -11.88
CA ASP A 505 13.60 0.20 -10.72
C ASP A 505 12.25 0.12 -9.97
N GLY A 506 11.16 0.10 -10.74
CA GLY A 506 9.76 0.03 -10.27
C GLY A 506 8.86 0.41 -11.43
N LEU A 507 7.54 0.39 -11.37
CA LEU A 507 6.63 -0.16 -10.37
C LEU A 507 6.90 -1.64 -10.13
N ASN A 508 6.85 -2.08 -8.87
CA ASN A 508 7.08 -3.46 -8.48
C ASN A 508 5.81 -4.32 -8.58
N ILE A 509 5.99 -5.63 -8.71
CA ILE A 509 4.90 -6.61 -8.81
C ILE A 509 5.00 -7.63 -7.66
N ALA A 510 3.87 -7.91 -7.01
CA ALA A 510 3.76 -8.91 -5.95
C ALA A 510 3.33 -10.28 -6.54
N TRP A 511 4.27 -10.95 -7.21
CA TRP A 511 4.03 -12.27 -7.82
C TRP A 511 3.68 -13.35 -6.78
N ARG A 512 2.61 -14.10 -7.02
CA ARG A 512 2.16 -15.19 -6.14
C ARG A 512 2.04 -16.51 -6.90
N ALA A 513 2.88 -17.49 -6.54
CA ALA A 513 2.86 -18.81 -7.14
C ALA A 513 1.53 -19.52 -6.89
N SER A 514 0.85 -19.95 -7.95
CA SER A 514 -0.45 -20.61 -7.89
C SER A 514 -0.31 -22.11 -7.64
N LYS A 515 -1.37 -22.73 -7.13
CA LYS A 515 -1.40 -24.18 -6.88
C LYS A 515 -2.59 -24.83 -7.56
N ASN A 516 -2.47 -26.10 -7.92
CA ASN A 516 -3.62 -26.92 -8.25
C ASN A 516 -4.32 -27.37 -6.97
N LYS A 517 -5.61 -27.06 -6.85
CA LYS A 517 -6.39 -27.32 -5.63
C LYS A 517 -6.52 -28.82 -5.31
N GLY A 518 -6.64 -29.68 -6.32
CA GLY A 518 -6.83 -31.13 -6.14
C GLY A 518 -5.56 -31.88 -5.76
N THR A 519 -4.40 -31.43 -6.24
CA THR A 519 -3.10 -32.11 -6.01
C THR A 519 -2.20 -31.38 -5.02
N GLY A 520 -2.43 -30.09 -4.77
CA GLY A 520 -1.58 -29.22 -3.95
C GLY A 520 -0.25 -28.83 -4.62
N THR A 521 0.02 -29.28 -5.85
CA THR A 521 1.26 -29.02 -6.57
C THR A 521 1.28 -27.63 -7.22
N ASN A 522 2.48 -27.12 -7.56
CA ASN A 522 2.66 -25.84 -8.25
C ASN A 522 2.31 -25.89 -9.75
N SER A 523 1.91 -27.05 -10.28
CA SER A 523 1.40 -27.18 -11.64
C SER A 523 -0.11 -26.99 -11.60
N THR A 524 -0.59 -25.83 -12.05
CA THR A 524 -2.02 -25.47 -12.05
C THR A 524 -2.85 -26.40 -12.93
N HIS A 525 -2.37 -26.69 -14.14
CA HIS A 525 -3.01 -27.60 -15.08
C HIS A 525 -2.07 -28.77 -15.38
N ILE A 526 -2.60 -29.99 -15.34
CA ILE A 526 -1.81 -31.23 -15.50
C ILE A 526 -1.40 -31.52 -16.97
N GLY A 527 -1.90 -30.74 -17.92
CA GLY A 527 -1.63 -30.89 -19.34
C GLY A 527 -2.43 -32.00 -20.01
N MET A 528 -2.00 -32.37 -21.23
CA MET A 528 -2.70 -33.28 -22.14
C MET A 528 -1.83 -34.51 -22.50
N ALA A 529 -1.01 -34.97 -21.56
CA ALA A 529 -0.09 -36.10 -21.78
C ALA A 529 -0.78 -37.40 -22.25
N SER A 530 -2.08 -37.56 -22.00
CA SER A 530 -2.88 -38.68 -22.53
C SER A 530 -3.13 -38.62 -24.04
N TYR A 531 -2.89 -37.48 -24.69
CA TYR A 531 -3.06 -37.28 -26.14
C TYR A 531 -1.73 -37.25 -26.89
N GLY A 532 -0.60 -37.31 -26.19
CA GLY A 532 0.73 -37.30 -26.79
C GLY A 532 1.83 -37.01 -25.78
N SER A 533 3.05 -37.47 -26.08
CA SER A 533 4.22 -37.31 -25.20
C SER A 533 5.04 -36.04 -25.46
N SER A 534 4.78 -35.31 -26.55
CA SER A 534 5.48 -34.06 -26.93
C SER A 534 4.69 -33.24 -27.97
N GLY A 535 5.06 -31.98 -28.18
CA GLY A 535 4.53 -31.11 -29.24
C GLY A 535 3.08 -30.65 -29.06
N LEU A 536 2.54 -30.73 -27.84
CA LEU A 536 1.15 -30.34 -27.54
C LEU A 536 1.02 -28.87 -27.11
N ARG A 537 2.13 -28.23 -26.68
CA ARG A 537 2.14 -26.85 -26.19
C ARG A 537 1.39 -25.85 -27.06
N ASN A 538 1.67 -25.84 -28.37
CA ASN A 538 1.07 -24.87 -29.30
C ASN A 538 -0.42 -25.14 -29.58
N ARG A 539 -0.98 -26.22 -29.02
CA ARG A 539 -2.41 -26.53 -29.08
C ARG A 539 -3.16 -26.10 -27.82
N ILE A 540 -2.43 -25.56 -26.83
CA ILE A 540 -2.99 -25.07 -25.57
C ILE A 540 -3.17 -23.56 -25.66
N HIS A 541 -4.36 -23.11 -25.32
CA HIS A 541 -4.72 -21.70 -25.23
C HIS A 541 -5.45 -21.44 -23.91
N PHE A 542 -5.46 -20.19 -23.49
CA PHE A 542 -6.27 -19.71 -22.39
C PHE A 542 -7.22 -18.65 -22.93
N ALA A 543 -8.50 -18.76 -22.57
CA ALA A 543 -9.54 -17.90 -23.14
C ALA A 543 -10.80 -17.90 -22.26
N ARG A 544 -11.49 -16.76 -22.18
CA ARG A 544 -12.80 -16.57 -21.55
C ARG A 544 -13.90 -17.17 -22.43
N VAL A 545 -13.87 -18.49 -22.63
CA VAL A 545 -14.87 -19.23 -23.40
C VAL A 545 -16.19 -19.25 -22.65
N TYR A 546 -16.18 -19.84 -21.45
CA TYR A 546 -17.25 -19.68 -20.47
C TYR A 546 -17.05 -18.38 -19.70
N GLY A 547 -15.79 -18.04 -19.39
CA GLY A 547 -15.41 -16.77 -18.78
C GLY A 547 -16.22 -16.46 -17.52
N GLN A 548 -16.32 -17.40 -16.57
CA GLN A 548 -17.09 -17.20 -15.35
C GLN A 548 -16.28 -16.37 -14.35
N PRO A 549 -16.78 -15.21 -13.89
CA PRO A 549 -16.10 -14.42 -12.86
C PRO A 549 -16.00 -15.20 -11.55
N GLN A 550 -14.97 -14.93 -10.77
CA GLN A 550 -14.87 -15.46 -9.41
C GLN A 550 -15.93 -14.86 -8.50
N GLU A 551 -16.02 -13.53 -8.56
CA GLU A 551 -16.80 -12.68 -7.69
C GLU A 551 -17.18 -11.39 -8.45
N PHE A 552 -18.06 -10.60 -7.85
CA PHE A 552 -18.46 -9.30 -8.38
C PHE A 552 -17.25 -8.36 -8.57
N GLY A 553 -17.29 -7.54 -9.63
CA GLY A 553 -16.24 -6.58 -9.97
C GLY A 553 -15.02 -7.16 -10.71
N LEU A 554 -15.05 -8.46 -11.04
CA LEU A 554 -13.99 -9.14 -11.79
C LEU A 554 -14.41 -9.49 -13.21
N LEU A 555 -13.42 -9.63 -14.10
CA LEU A 555 -13.61 -10.27 -15.38
C LEU A 555 -13.85 -11.78 -15.20
N GLY A 556 -14.32 -12.41 -16.28
CA GLY A 556 -14.31 -13.86 -16.36
C GLY A 556 -12.90 -14.41 -16.25
N ARG A 557 -12.70 -15.47 -15.46
CA ARG A 557 -11.46 -16.26 -15.51
C ARG A 557 -11.27 -16.84 -16.90
N GLN A 558 -10.02 -16.94 -17.35
CA GLN A 558 -9.73 -17.69 -18.56
C GLN A 558 -9.80 -19.21 -18.31
N ASP A 559 -10.36 -19.92 -19.28
CA ASP A 559 -10.52 -21.37 -19.31
C ASP A 559 -9.34 -22.02 -20.04
N TYR A 560 -9.01 -23.27 -19.68
CA TYR A 560 -7.97 -24.02 -20.37
C TYR A 560 -8.55 -24.66 -21.64
N VAL A 561 -8.00 -24.31 -22.79
CA VAL A 561 -8.46 -24.76 -24.11
C VAL A 561 -7.41 -25.64 -24.77
N PHE A 562 -7.82 -26.82 -25.23
CA PHE A 562 -7.00 -27.73 -26.03
C PHE A 562 -7.60 -27.93 -27.41
N MET A 563 -6.83 -27.59 -28.44
CA MET A 563 -7.15 -27.87 -29.84
C MET A 563 -6.65 -29.27 -30.23
N GLU A 564 -7.42 -30.31 -29.88
CA GLU A 564 -7.09 -31.69 -30.21
C GLU A 564 -7.04 -31.87 -31.73
N HIS A 565 -5.93 -32.37 -32.25
CA HIS A 565 -5.75 -32.60 -33.69
C HIS A 565 -5.96 -34.06 -34.07
N VAL A 566 -6.66 -34.26 -35.18
CA VAL A 566 -6.82 -35.55 -35.84
C VAL A 566 -6.53 -35.39 -37.32
N ARG A 567 -5.57 -36.14 -37.86
CA ARG A 567 -5.35 -36.21 -39.31
C ARG A 567 -6.36 -37.15 -39.95
N LEU A 568 -7.15 -36.63 -40.88
CA LEU A 568 -8.19 -37.40 -41.56
C LEU A 568 -7.63 -38.19 -42.74
N ALA A 569 -8.32 -39.26 -43.13
CA ALA A 569 -7.92 -40.13 -44.23
C ALA A 569 -7.83 -39.39 -45.59
N ASN A 570 -8.59 -38.30 -45.77
CA ASN A 570 -8.55 -37.46 -46.97
C ASN A 570 -7.39 -36.44 -46.97
N GLY A 571 -6.47 -36.52 -46.00
CA GLY A 571 -5.33 -35.62 -45.88
C GLY A 571 -5.62 -34.31 -45.12
N ARG A 572 -6.89 -33.97 -44.87
CA ARG A 572 -7.28 -32.77 -44.11
C ARG A 572 -7.02 -32.94 -42.62
N HIS A 573 -6.98 -31.83 -41.90
CA HIS A 573 -6.71 -31.76 -40.46
C HIS A 573 -8.00 -31.37 -39.73
N GLN A 574 -8.47 -32.21 -38.82
CA GLN A 574 -9.59 -31.91 -37.93
C GLN A 574 -9.08 -31.41 -36.59
N PHE A 575 -9.71 -30.36 -36.05
CA PHE A 575 -9.44 -29.78 -34.75
C PHE A 575 -10.69 -29.84 -33.89
N ASN A 576 -10.62 -30.55 -32.78
CA ASN A 576 -11.69 -30.62 -31.78
C ASN A 576 -11.31 -29.72 -30.61
N MET A 577 -12.05 -28.63 -30.42
CA MET A 577 -11.85 -27.71 -29.30
C MET A 577 -12.42 -28.33 -28.02
N ARG A 578 -11.54 -28.65 -27.08
CA ARG A 578 -11.88 -29.12 -25.74
C ARG A 578 -11.58 -28.05 -24.70
N VAL A 579 -12.52 -27.78 -23.81
CA VAL A 579 -12.37 -26.72 -22.81
C VAL A 579 -12.61 -27.26 -21.41
N TRP A 580 -11.76 -26.84 -20.49
CA TRP A 580 -11.90 -27.06 -19.06
C TRP A 580 -12.24 -25.72 -18.42
N LYS A 581 -13.48 -25.63 -17.95
CA LYS A 581 -14.01 -24.39 -17.38
C LYS A 581 -13.31 -24.07 -16.07
N SER A 582 -12.72 -22.89 -15.95
CA SER A 582 -12.02 -22.45 -14.76
C SER A 582 -13.01 -22.08 -13.65
N ILE A 583 -12.91 -22.81 -12.52
CA ILE A 583 -13.68 -22.56 -11.29
C ILE A 583 -12.78 -22.29 -10.08
N GLY A 584 -11.47 -22.14 -10.33
CA GLY A 584 -10.46 -21.79 -9.32
C GLY A 584 -10.73 -20.46 -8.64
N ARG A 585 -10.14 -20.25 -7.46
CA ARG A 585 -10.34 -19.05 -6.64
C ARG A 585 -9.05 -18.55 -6.01
N GLY A 586 -9.02 -17.26 -5.69
CA GLY A 586 -7.94 -16.59 -4.98
C GLY A 586 -7.05 -15.77 -5.91
N GLY A 587 -6.12 -15.01 -5.35
CA GLY A 587 -5.16 -14.23 -6.13
C GLY A 587 -5.72 -12.94 -6.75
N THR A 588 -6.99 -12.59 -6.51
CA THR A 588 -7.64 -11.44 -7.18
C THR A 588 -7.86 -10.24 -6.26
N LYS A 589 -7.72 -10.42 -4.95
CA LYS A 589 -7.93 -9.38 -3.94
C LYS A 589 -6.73 -9.35 -3.02
N VAL A 590 -6.24 -8.14 -2.75
CA VAL A 590 -5.20 -7.90 -1.75
C VAL A 590 -5.76 -7.00 -0.65
N LYS A 591 -5.26 -7.19 0.57
CA LYS A 591 -5.76 -6.51 1.77
C LYS A 591 -5.69 -4.99 1.65
N ALA A 592 -4.60 -4.49 1.06
CA ALA A 592 -4.33 -3.06 0.91
C ALA A 592 -5.31 -2.31 0.00
N ASP A 593 -6.08 -2.99 -0.85
CA ASP A 593 -6.98 -2.31 -1.79
C ASP A 593 -8.34 -1.95 -1.16
N GLY A 594 -8.64 -2.44 0.05
CA GLY A 594 -9.88 -2.13 0.76
C GLY A 594 -9.79 -0.88 1.65
N VAL A 595 -8.63 -0.22 1.68
CA VAL A 595 -8.29 0.81 2.66
C VAL A 595 -8.92 2.17 2.31
N LYS A 596 -9.65 2.75 3.26
CA LYS A 596 -10.21 4.12 3.23
C LYS A 596 -10.10 4.74 4.62
N TYR A 597 -10.05 6.07 4.68
CA TYR A 597 -10.02 6.83 5.93
C TYR A 597 -11.08 7.93 5.88
N CYS A 598 -11.70 8.19 7.02
CA CYS A 598 -12.62 9.32 7.20
C CYS A 598 -13.01 9.47 8.67
N ASN A 599 -13.41 10.66 9.10
CA ASN A 599 -13.96 10.86 10.44
C ASN A 599 -15.40 10.30 10.53
N MET A 600 -15.54 9.04 10.96
CA MET A 600 -16.82 8.32 10.97
C MET A 600 -17.62 8.51 12.27
N ARG A 601 -16.97 9.03 13.33
CA ARG A 601 -17.58 9.19 14.67
C ARG A 601 -17.37 10.57 15.29
N LYS A 602 -17.00 11.57 14.49
CA LYS A 602 -16.73 12.94 14.91
C LYS A 602 -15.67 13.00 16.02
N ASN A 603 -14.53 12.38 15.74
CA ASN A 603 -13.37 12.40 16.63
C ASN A 603 -12.99 13.85 16.98
N PRO A 604 -12.65 14.13 18.25
CA PRO A 604 -12.06 15.41 18.63
C PRO A 604 -10.82 15.71 17.78
N GLY A 605 -10.68 16.96 17.33
CA GLY A 605 -9.57 17.38 16.47
C GLY A 605 -9.82 17.14 14.97
N GLY A 606 -10.52 16.07 14.61
CA GLY A 606 -10.74 15.69 13.21
C GLY A 606 -10.22 14.30 12.86
N ALA A 607 -9.45 13.68 13.76
CA ALA A 607 -8.72 12.44 13.52
C ALA A 607 -9.55 11.40 12.79
N GLU A 608 -9.05 10.93 11.65
CA GLU A 608 -9.79 10.02 10.79
C GLU A 608 -9.80 8.58 11.34
N ASP A 609 -10.93 7.89 11.16
CA ASP A 609 -11.06 6.47 11.44
C ASP A 609 -10.68 5.65 10.19
N TYR A 610 -10.23 4.41 10.40
CA TYR A 610 -9.88 3.52 9.30
C TYR A 610 -11.06 2.62 8.93
N VAL A 611 -11.53 2.75 7.69
CA VAL A 611 -12.61 1.95 7.11
C VAL A 611 -12.03 0.92 6.14
N TRP A 612 -12.31 -0.36 6.39
CA TRP A 612 -11.97 -1.42 5.43
C TRP A 612 -13.20 -1.86 4.63
N THR A 613 -13.07 -1.82 3.30
CA THR A 613 -14.18 -2.02 2.33
C THR A 613 -13.96 -3.28 1.48
N TRP A 614 -14.91 -4.22 1.54
CA TRP A 614 -14.95 -5.41 0.67
C TRP A 614 -15.14 -5.01 -0.79
N SER A 615 -14.72 -5.85 -1.75
CA SER A 615 -14.94 -5.62 -3.19
C SER A 615 -16.41 -5.33 -3.55
N GLY A 616 -17.36 -5.97 -2.85
CA GLY A 616 -18.80 -5.73 -3.00
C GLY A 616 -19.38 -4.62 -2.12
N GLY A 617 -18.55 -3.84 -1.43
CA GLY A 617 -18.93 -2.58 -0.79
C GLY A 617 -19.26 -2.64 0.71
N LYS A 618 -19.39 -3.83 1.30
CA LYS A 618 -19.52 -3.97 2.77
C LYS A 618 -18.37 -3.22 3.47
N MET A 619 -18.62 -2.64 4.64
CA MET A 619 -17.62 -1.87 5.39
C MET A 619 -17.54 -2.28 6.86
N ILE A 620 -16.33 -2.26 7.39
CA ILE A 620 -16.04 -2.33 8.83
C ILE A 620 -15.18 -1.15 9.24
N LEU A 621 -15.11 -0.90 10.54
CA LEU A 621 -14.43 0.26 11.08
C LEU A 621 -13.41 -0.12 12.13
N PHE A 622 -12.23 0.48 12.03
CA PHE A 622 -11.20 0.51 13.06
C PHE A 622 -11.20 1.92 13.65
N LEU A 623 -11.63 2.02 14.89
CA LEU A 623 -11.81 3.29 15.57
C LEU A 623 -10.46 3.96 15.82
N SER A 624 -10.30 5.23 15.46
CA SER A 624 -9.13 6.01 15.89
C SER A 624 -9.09 6.08 17.41
N LEU A 625 -7.91 6.17 18.02
CA LEU A 625 -7.78 6.47 19.46
C LEU A 625 -7.39 7.92 19.71
N GLY A 626 -7.34 8.78 18.68
CA GLY A 626 -6.95 10.19 18.80
C GLY A 626 -5.57 10.36 19.39
N LYS A 627 -4.60 9.56 18.90
CA LYS A 627 -3.22 9.56 19.39
C LYS A 627 -2.39 10.46 18.50
N SER A 628 -1.42 11.17 19.08
CA SER A 628 -0.42 11.91 18.33
C SER A 628 0.89 11.12 18.13
N ARG A 629 1.19 10.13 18.99
CA ARG A 629 2.30 9.18 18.81
C ARG A 629 2.00 7.82 19.45
N ILE A 630 2.69 6.78 18.99
CA ILE A 630 2.67 5.42 19.55
C ILE A 630 4.08 4.87 19.75
N SER A 631 4.23 3.86 20.61
CA SER A 631 5.50 3.15 20.81
C SER A 631 5.27 1.69 21.20
N GLY A 632 6.22 0.82 20.84
CA GLY A 632 6.19 -0.61 21.18
C GLY A 632 4.92 -1.31 20.69
N THR A 633 4.22 -2.02 21.58
CA THR A 633 3.04 -2.82 21.24
C THR A 633 1.72 -2.03 21.18
N LYS A 634 1.72 -0.71 21.46
CA LYS A 634 0.49 0.11 21.47
C LYS A 634 -0.10 0.26 20.06
N SER A 635 -1.40 -0.01 19.91
CA SER A 635 -2.14 0.18 18.65
C SER A 635 -2.59 1.63 18.46
N TRP A 636 -2.60 2.15 17.22
CA TRP A 636 -3.26 3.41 16.88
C TRP A 636 -4.79 3.27 16.93
N TRP A 637 -5.27 2.10 16.52
CA TRP A 637 -6.68 1.77 16.41
C TRP A 637 -7.21 1.08 17.67
N GLY A 638 -8.46 1.39 18.01
CA GLY A 638 -9.26 0.74 19.03
C GLY A 638 -10.00 -0.50 18.49
N PRO A 639 -11.03 -0.97 19.21
CA PRO A 639 -11.80 -2.15 18.82
C PRO A 639 -12.39 -2.03 17.41
N VAL A 640 -12.43 -3.17 16.72
CA VAL A 640 -13.00 -3.25 15.37
C VAL A 640 -14.51 -3.38 15.46
N VAL A 641 -15.24 -2.60 14.67
CA VAL A 641 -16.69 -2.66 14.60
C VAL A 641 -17.12 -3.42 13.35
N HIS A 642 -17.81 -4.54 13.55
CA HIS A 642 -18.21 -5.45 12.49
C HIS A 642 -19.73 -5.63 12.36
N PRO A 643 -20.30 -5.45 11.15
CA PRO A 643 -20.03 -4.41 10.17
C PRO A 643 -20.71 -3.07 10.52
N ILE A 644 -20.20 -1.96 10.00
CA ILE A 644 -20.85 -0.64 10.15
C ILE A 644 -21.86 -0.34 9.03
N TRP A 645 -21.65 -0.95 7.85
CA TRP A 645 -22.56 -0.80 6.72
C TRP A 645 -22.46 -2.02 5.79
N THR A 646 -23.60 -2.43 5.26
CA THR A 646 -23.70 -3.44 4.20
C THR A 646 -24.59 -2.86 3.12
N PRO A 647 -24.11 -2.76 1.86
CA PRO A 647 -24.90 -2.15 0.81
C PRO A 647 -26.13 -3.01 0.48
N PRO A 648 -27.22 -2.41 -0.02
CA PRO A 648 -28.43 -3.13 -0.40
C PRO A 648 -28.24 -4.08 -1.60
N PHE A 649 -27.16 -3.91 -2.35
CA PHE A 649 -26.70 -4.76 -3.45
C PHE A 649 -25.18 -4.61 -3.58
N ASN A 650 -24.50 -5.45 -4.37
CA ASN A 650 -23.05 -5.31 -4.54
C ASN A 650 -22.70 -4.00 -5.23
N ILE A 651 -21.86 -3.20 -4.59
CA ILE A 651 -21.30 -1.96 -5.12
C ILE A 651 -19.78 -2.11 -5.17
N ASP A 652 -19.15 -1.73 -6.28
CA ASP A 652 -17.69 -1.83 -6.41
C ASP A 652 -17.03 -0.84 -5.44
N ARG A 653 -16.11 -1.32 -4.61
CA ARG A 653 -15.39 -0.49 -3.61
C ARG A 653 -14.72 0.76 -4.19
N ARG A 654 -14.38 0.73 -5.47
CA ARG A 654 -13.79 1.87 -6.19
C ARG A 654 -14.78 3.02 -6.38
N ASP A 655 -16.07 2.72 -6.45
CA ASP A 655 -17.17 3.67 -6.64
C ASP A 655 -17.70 4.24 -5.31
N LEU A 656 -17.17 3.79 -4.17
CA LEU A 656 -17.58 4.22 -2.84
C LEU A 656 -16.61 5.27 -2.30
N HIS A 657 -17.13 6.44 -1.99
CA HIS A 657 -16.40 7.55 -1.39
C HIS A 657 -16.89 7.78 0.03
N LEU A 658 -15.99 8.24 0.89
CA LEU A 658 -16.32 8.73 2.22
C LEU A 658 -16.06 10.23 2.20
N SER A 659 -17.07 11.02 2.55
CA SER A 659 -16.96 12.47 2.61
C SER A 659 -18.08 13.03 3.46
N ASN A 660 -17.84 14.19 4.07
CA ASN A 660 -18.84 14.93 4.83
C ASN A 660 -19.84 15.57 3.85
N TRP A 661 -21.00 14.92 3.68
CA TRP A 661 -22.00 15.34 2.71
C TRP A 661 -22.79 16.55 3.20
N ASP A 662 -23.24 16.56 4.45
CA ASP A 662 -24.18 17.55 4.97
C ASP A 662 -23.55 18.59 5.91
N GLY A 663 -22.23 18.57 6.06
CA GLY A 663 -21.46 19.54 6.83
C GLY A 663 -21.53 19.30 8.35
N ASP A 664 -22.00 18.14 8.80
CA ASP A 664 -22.18 17.85 10.24
C ASP A 664 -20.88 17.39 10.94
N GLY A 665 -19.81 17.19 10.16
CA GLY A 665 -18.49 16.74 10.61
C GLY A 665 -18.33 15.22 10.61
N LEU A 666 -19.32 14.47 10.13
CA LEU A 666 -19.27 13.05 9.91
C LEU A 666 -19.19 12.72 8.43
N CYS A 667 -18.37 11.73 8.10
CA CYS A 667 -18.41 11.19 6.76
C CYS A 667 -19.64 10.33 6.54
N GLY A 668 -20.36 10.63 5.46
CA GLY A 668 -21.34 9.74 4.85
C GLY A 668 -20.67 8.78 3.86
N ILE A 669 -21.42 7.77 3.42
CA ILE A 669 -21.02 6.89 2.32
C ILE A 669 -21.68 7.39 1.05
N ILE A 670 -20.88 7.69 0.04
CA ILE A 670 -21.36 8.18 -1.26
C ILE A 670 -21.03 7.13 -2.32
N TRP A 671 -22.04 6.63 -3.00
CA TRP A 671 -21.85 5.78 -4.18
C TRP A 671 -21.93 6.64 -5.44
N VAL A 672 -20.89 6.56 -6.26
CA VAL A 672 -20.83 7.14 -7.61
C VAL A 672 -21.17 6.04 -8.62
N ASP A 673 -22.34 6.11 -9.26
CA ASP A 673 -22.77 5.10 -10.23
C ASP A 673 -22.03 5.27 -11.56
N SER A 674 -20.92 4.55 -11.69
CA SER A 674 -20.03 4.55 -12.86
C SER A 674 -20.73 4.15 -14.17
N ASN A 675 -21.89 3.50 -14.11
CA ASN A 675 -22.69 3.13 -15.29
C ASN A 675 -23.78 4.15 -15.64
N ASN A 676 -23.93 5.21 -14.84
CA ASN A 676 -24.99 6.19 -14.99
C ASN A 676 -24.44 7.62 -14.89
N GLN A 677 -23.45 7.93 -15.74
CA GLN A 677 -22.78 9.23 -15.78
C GLN A 677 -22.29 9.70 -14.41
N ASN A 678 -21.85 8.76 -13.57
CA ASN A 678 -21.30 9.02 -12.24
C ASN A 678 -22.26 9.81 -11.32
N LYS A 679 -23.56 9.56 -11.43
CA LYS A 679 -24.57 10.10 -10.51
C LYS A 679 -24.40 9.52 -9.11
N VAL A 680 -24.84 10.29 -8.12
CA VAL A 680 -24.57 9.99 -6.70
C VAL A 680 -25.79 9.45 -5.97
N GLN A 681 -25.54 8.47 -5.09
CA GLN A 681 -26.43 8.13 -3.97
C GLN A 681 -25.67 8.26 -2.67
N VAL A 682 -26.36 8.64 -1.59
CA VAL A 682 -25.72 8.98 -0.32
C VAL A 682 -26.40 8.24 0.82
N TRP A 683 -25.59 7.64 1.69
CA TRP A 683 -25.99 7.17 3.01
C TRP A 683 -25.41 8.12 4.04
N ARG A 684 -26.26 8.97 4.59
CA ARG A 684 -25.89 9.91 5.65
C ARG A 684 -25.72 9.17 6.96
N ASN A 685 -24.61 9.44 7.62
CA ASN A 685 -24.23 8.79 8.87
C ASN A 685 -25.01 9.39 10.06
N LYS A 686 -25.77 8.58 10.79
CA LYS A 686 -26.56 9.02 11.96
C LYS A 686 -25.93 8.67 13.29
N TYR A 687 -24.64 8.31 13.28
CA TYR A 687 -23.98 7.80 14.48
C TYR A 687 -24.02 8.80 15.63
N GLU A 688 -23.77 10.10 15.38
CA GLU A 688 -23.80 11.08 16.46
C GLU A 688 -25.20 11.28 17.07
N GLU A 689 -26.25 11.13 16.27
CA GLU A 689 -27.65 11.28 16.68
C GLU A 689 -28.16 10.09 17.50
N THR A 690 -27.79 8.88 17.08
CA THR A 690 -28.38 7.62 17.56
C THR A 690 -27.43 6.80 18.44
N LYS A 691 -26.13 7.10 18.38
CA LYS A 691 -25.03 6.30 18.92
C LYS A 691 -25.04 4.85 18.40
N ARG A 692 -25.59 4.63 17.20
CA ARG A 692 -25.68 3.37 16.47
C ARG A 692 -25.29 3.58 15.01
N TRP A 693 -24.86 2.52 14.34
CA TRP A 693 -24.57 2.54 12.90
C TRP A 693 -25.86 2.47 12.09
N GLU A 694 -26.54 3.61 12.01
CA GLU A 694 -27.78 3.82 11.25
C GLU A 694 -27.56 4.86 10.15
N TRP A 695 -28.29 4.71 9.04
CA TRP A 695 -28.05 5.46 7.80
C TRP A 695 -29.36 5.97 7.21
N ASP A 696 -29.41 7.26 6.86
CA ASP A 696 -30.48 7.79 5.99
C ASP A 696 -30.01 7.66 4.52
N HIS A 697 -30.80 6.99 3.68
CA HIS A 697 -30.44 6.75 2.27
C HIS A 697 -31.15 7.74 1.33
N TYR A 698 -30.37 8.44 0.53
CA TYR A 698 -30.82 9.34 -0.51
C TYR A 698 -30.41 8.80 -1.89
N VAL A 699 -31.40 8.45 -2.71
CA VAL A 699 -31.20 7.81 -4.03
C VAL A 699 -30.80 8.80 -5.13
N ASN A 700 -31.13 10.08 -4.96
CA ASN A 700 -30.75 11.14 -5.90
C ASN A 700 -30.76 12.52 -5.20
N PRO A 701 -29.90 12.72 -4.19
CA PRO A 701 -29.92 13.95 -3.40
C PRO A 701 -29.50 15.18 -4.21
N ALA A 702 -28.81 15.00 -5.35
CA ALA A 702 -28.33 16.08 -6.19
C ALA A 702 -28.40 15.68 -7.68
N GLY A 703 -29.57 15.85 -8.30
CA GLY A 703 -29.85 15.37 -9.66
C GLY A 703 -29.06 16.05 -10.79
N GLN A 704 -28.47 17.21 -10.50
CA GLN A 704 -27.62 18.00 -11.39
C GLN A 704 -26.18 17.50 -11.48
N LEU A 705 -25.69 16.69 -10.53
CA LEU A 705 -24.31 16.20 -10.54
C LEU A 705 -24.16 15.11 -11.60
N TYR A 706 -23.13 15.25 -12.44
CA TYR A 706 -22.77 14.23 -13.42
C TYR A 706 -21.30 14.36 -13.82
N CYS A 707 -20.71 13.26 -14.27
CA CYS A 707 -19.40 13.24 -14.89
C CYS A 707 -19.46 12.24 -16.06
N PRO A 708 -19.18 12.66 -17.31
CA PRO A 708 -19.25 11.77 -18.47
C PRO A 708 -18.05 10.82 -18.57
N GLU A 709 -16.99 11.06 -17.80
CA GLU A 709 -15.77 10.26 -17.79
C GLU A 709 -16.01 8.85 -17.24
N GLN A 710 -15.30 7.87 -17.79
CA GLN A 710 -15.36 6.49 -17.30
C GLN A 710 -14.14 6.19 -16.42
N ARG A 711 -14.33 5.43 -15.34
CA ARG A 711 -13.20 4.95 -14.52
C ARG A 711 -12.35 3.95 -15.30
N GLY A 712 -11.06 3.93 -15.01
CA GLY A 712 -10.17 2.89 -15.52
C GLY A 712 -10.12 1.64 -14.64
N LEU A 713 -9.10 0.81 -14.86
CA LEU A 713 -8.96 -0.47 -14.17
C LEU A 713 -8.26 -0.33 -12.82
N GLY A 714 -7.26 0.54 -12.75
CA GLY A 714 -6.53 0.83 -11.54
C GLY A 714 -7.45 1.27 -10.40
N ILE A 715 -7.11 0.90 -9.16
CA ILE A 715 -7.92 1.20 -7.98
C ILE A 715 -8.10 2.71 -7.71
N HIS A 716 -7.24 3.54 -8.30
CA HIS A 716 -7.22 5.00 -8.11
C HIS A 716 -7.55 5.79 -9.39
N ASP A 717 -7.77 5.12 -10.53
CA ASP A 717 -8.18 5.75 -11.78
C ASP A 717 -9.70 6.04 -11.74
N LEU A 718 -10.05 7.04 -10.93
CA LEU A 718 -11.42 7.45 -10.65
C LEU A 718 -11.71 8.81 -11.29
N PRO A 719 -12.81 8.93 -12.05
CA PRO A 719 -13.20 10.19 -12.69
C PRO A 719 -13.87 11.15 -11.72
N VAL A 720 -14.36 10.68 -10.57
CA VAL A 720 -14.99 11.52 -9.56
C VAL A 720 -14.21 11.44 -8.26
N ARG A 721 -13.98 12.60 -7.65
CA ARG A 721 -13.48 12.72 -6.27
C ARG A 721 -14.31 13.75 -5.51
N PHE A 722 -14.36 13.56 -4.20
CA PHE A 722 -14.92 14.53 -3.27
C PHE A 722 -13.79 15.20 -2.50
N ALA A 723 -13.81 16.53 -2.44
CA ALA A 723 -12.82 17.35 -1.76
C ALA A 723 -13.49 18.64 -1.26
N ASP A 724 -13.17 19.13 -0.07
CA ASP A 724 -13.65 20.43 0.40
C ASP A 724 -12.74 21.55 -0.13
N THR A 725 -13.00 22.01 -1.35
CA THR A 725 -12.17 23.03 -2.00
C THR A 725 -12.46 24.44 -1.47
N THR A 726 -13.55 24.63 -0.73
CA THR A 726 -13.98 25.93 -0.21
C THR A 726 -13.61 26.17 1.24
N GLY A 727 -13.41 25.09 2.00
CA GLY A 727 -13.14 25.10 3.44
C GLY A 727 -14.40 25.22 4.30
N ASN A 728 -15.57 24.86 3.77
CA ASN A 728 -16.84 24.95 4.48
C ASN A 728 -17.24 23.65 5.21
N GLY A 729 -16.38 22.64 5.14
CA GLY A 729 -16.55 21.32 5.73
C GLY A 729 -17.38 20.36 4.88
N ARG A 730 -17.80 20.72 3.66
CA ARG A 730 -18.60 19.87 2.77
C ARG A 730 -17.75 19.38 1.60
N GLY A 731 -17.95 18.13 1.19
CA GLY A 731 -17.29 17.59 -0.01
C GLY A 731 -17.88 18.15 -1.30
N ASP A 732 -17.08 18.85 -2.08
CA ASP A 732 -17.38 19.27 -3.46
C ASP A 732 -17.28 18.10 -4.43
N TYR A 733 -18.01 18.15 -5.55
CA TYR A 733 -17.99 17.11 -6.57
C TYR A 733 -17.04 17.52 -7.70
N LEU A 734 -15.91 16.83 -7.84
CA LEU A 734 -14.93 17.07 -8.88
C LEU A 734 -14.98 15.95 -9.92
N CYS A 735 -15.33 16.29 -11.17
CA CYS A 735 -15.14 15.47 -12.36
C CYS A 735 -13.74 15.73 -12.93
N ILE A 736 -12.90 14.70 -12.95
CA ILE A 736 -11.50 14.76 -13.34
C ILE A 736 -11.31 14.00 -14.66
N GLU A 737 -10.91 14.76 -15.68
CA GLU A 737 -10.55 14.24 -16.99
C GLU A 737 -9.25 13.42 -16.91
N LYS A 738 -9.01 12.55 -17.88
CA LYS A 738 -7.84 11.64 -17.88
C LYS A 738 -6.50 12.39 -17.77
N ASP A 739 -6.42 13.62 -18.26
CA ASP A 739 -5.22 14.48 -18.25
C ASP A 739 -5.07 15.34 -16.98
N GLY A 740 -5.94 15.13 -16.00
CA GLY A 740 -5.93 15.81 -14.70
C GLY A 740 -6.64 17.16 -14.66
N ARG A 741 -7.19 17.67 -15.78
CA ARG A 741 -8.11 18.82 -15.73
C ARG A 741 -9.34 18.44 -14.91
N SER A 742 -9.84 19.33 -14.06
CA SER A 742 -11.08 19.07 -13.33
C SER A 742 -12.07 20.23 -13.39
N TRP A 743 -13.35 19.86 -13.35
CA TRP A 743 -14.54 20.71 -13.34
C TRP A 743 -15.61 20.02 -12.50
N GLY A 744 -16.71 20.70 -12.13
CA GLY A 744 -17.76 20.05 -11.36
C GLY A 744 -18.66 21.02 -10.61
N TRP A 745 -18.91 20.74 -9.33
CA TRP A 745 -19.81 21.55 -8.50
C TRP A 745 -19.28 21.72 -7.08
N VAL A 746 -19.39 22.94 -6.57
CA VAL A 746 -19.20 23.26 -5.16
C VAL A 746 -20.47 22.99 -4.38
N HIS A 747 -20.35 22.39 -3.19
CA HIS A 747 -21.45 22.16 -2.26
C HIS A 747 -21.54 23.33 -1.27
N GLU A 748 -22.51 24.21 -1.49
CA GLU A 748 -22.65 25.45 -0.74
C GLU A 748 -23.22 25.23 0.67
N ASP A 749 -23.05 26.22 1.55
CA ASP A 749 -23.46 26.16 2.96
C ASP A 749 -24.97 25.93 3.16
N ASP A 750 -25.78 26.39 2.20
CA ASP A 750 -27.23 26.22 2.18
C ASP A 750 -27.67 24.84 1.64
N GLY A 751 -26.71 23.98 1.28
CA GLY A 751 -26.92 22.66 0.69
C GLY A 751 -27.19 22.68 -0.81
N SER A 752 -27.13 23.85 -1.46
CA SER A 752 -27.22 23.97 -2.91
C SER A 752 -25.88 23.62 -3.59
N TRP A 753 -25.91 23.44 -4.91
CA TRP A 753 -24.73 23.09 -5.70
C TRP A 753 -24.47 24.13 -6.78
N SER A 754 -23.29 24.71 -6.78
CA SER A 754 -22.86 25.71 -7.77
C SER A 754 -21.92 25.09 -8.78
N PHE A 755 -22.25 25.21 -10.07
CA PHE A 755 -21.38 24.71 -11.13
C PHE A 755 -20.08 25.49 -11.23
N VAL A 756 -18.98 24.75 -11.39
CA VAL A 756 -17.63 25.25 -11.60
C VAL A 756 -17.11 24.64 -12.90
N ASP A 757 -16.99 25.49 -13.93
CA ASP A 757 -16.52 25.07 -15.26
C ASP A 757 -15.06 24.58 -15.24
N GLN A 758 -14.29 25.04 -14.26
CA GLN A 758 -12.92 24.62 -14.09
C GLN A 758 -12.42 24.90 -12.65
N PHE A 759 -12.02 23.84 -11.96
CA PHE A 759 -11.27 23.94 -10.70
C PHE A 759 -9.78 24.09 -10.97
N ASN A 760 -9.18 23.27 -11.86
CA ASN A 760 -7.76 23.36 -12.22
C ASN A 760 -7.53 23.07 -13.72
N PHE A 761 -6.39 23.52 -14.26
CA PHE A 761 -5.94 23.17 -15.62
C PHE A 761 -5.34 21.77 -15.67
N THR A 762 -5.21 21.21 -16.87
CA THR A 762 -4.34 20.05 -17.04
C THR A 762 -2.91 20.45 -16.65
N GLU A 763 -2.31 19.65 -15.76
CA GLU A 763 -0.90 19.75 -15.38
C GLU A 763 -0.05 18.72 -16.15
N GLY A 764 -0.62 18.08 -17.18
CA GLY A 764 0.02 16.97 -17.88
C GLY A 764 0.22 15.74 -16.97
N LYS A 765 -0.73 15.52 -16.04
CA LYS A 765 -0.65 14.49 -15.00
C LYS A 765 -1.84 13.54 -15.10
N ASP A 766 -1.57 12.24 -15.01
CA ASP A 766 -2.61 11.22 -14.98
C ASP A 766 -3.49 11.37 -13.73
N ARG A 767 -4.82 11.38 -13.91
CA ARG A 767 -5.77 11.47 -12.79
C ARG A 767 -5.66 10.33 -11.79
N ALA A 768 -5.15 9.15 -12.18
CA ALA A 768 -4.92 8.03 -11.27
C ALA A 768 -3.98 8.40 -10.10
N ASN A 769 -3.15 9.41 -10.31
CA ASN A 769 -2.15 9.91 -9.37
C ASN A 769 -2.61 11.14 -8.58
N ILE A 770 -3.81 11.67 -8.80
CA ILE A 770 -4.29 12.89 -8.14
C ILE A 770 -5.07 12.53 -6.87
N ARG A 771 -4.76 13.21 -5.76
CA ARG A 771 -5.46 13.18 -4.48
C ARG A 771 -5.80 14.59 -4.03
N PHE A 772 -6.70 14.70 -3.06
CA PHE A 772 -7.08 15.96 -2.44
C PHE A 772 -7.07 15.78 -0.93
N ALA A 773 -6.45 16.72 -0.22
CA ALA A 773 -6.43 16.80 1.24
C ALA A 773 -5.85 18.16 1.66
N ASP A 774 -6.27 18.70 2.80
CA ASP A 774 -5.70 19.92 3.39
C ASP A 774 -4.27 19.68 3.91
N VAL A 775 -3.25 20.16 3.20
CA VAL A 775 -1.83 19.94 3.55
C VAL A 775 -1.30 21.03 4.48
N ASN A 776 -1.79 22.27 4.35
CA ASN A 776 -1.28 23.43 5.07
C ASN A 776 -2.11 23.78 6.32
N GLY A 777 -3.25 23.14 6.54
CA GLY A 777 -4.16 23.35 7.67
C GLY A 777 -5.09 24.55 7.50
N ASP A 778 -5.27 25.05 6.28
CA ASP A 778 -6.11 26.22 6.00
C ASP A 778 -7.61 25.90 5.81
N LYS A 779 -7.95 24.62 5.97
CA LYS A 779 -9.25 23.94 5.81
C LYS A 779 -9.67 23.67 4.38
N LYS A 780 -8.91 24.07 3.38
CA LYS A 780 -9.22 23.80 1.99
C LYS A 780 -8.38 22.63 1.52
N ASP A 781 -9.02 21.69 0.85
CA ASP A 781 -8.29 20.58 0.27
C ASP A 781 -7.39 21.06 -0.87
N ASP A 782 -6.10 20.71 -0.76
CA ASP A 782 -5.06 20.95 -1.75
C ASP A 782 -5.00 19.81 -2.77
N MET A 783 -4.57 20.11 -4.00
CA MET A 783 -4.40 19.08 -5.01
C MET A 783 -3.01 18.47 -4.92
N ILE A 784 -2.94 17.15 -4.73
CA ILE A 784 -1.70 16.40 -4.56
C ILE A 784 -1.52 15.47 -5.76
N TRP A 785 -0.45 15.64 -6.52
CA TRP A 785 0.00 14.63 -7.49
C TRP A 785 1.03 13.72 -6.83
N VAL A 786 0.77 12.41 -6.88
CA VAL A 786 1.60 11.38 -6.24
C VAL A 786 2.41 10.65 -7.30
N ASP A 787 3.73 10.58 -7.16
CA ASP A 787 4.56 9.76 -8.03
C ASP A 787 4.23 8.27 -7.87
N ASN A 788 4.12 7.55 -8.98
CA ASN A 788 3.71 6.14 -8.95
C ASN A 788 4.77 5.24 -8.31
N PHE A 789 6.06 5.53 -8.48
CA PHE A 789 7.17 4.64 -8.14
C PHE A 789 7.53 4.72 -6.66
N ASP A 790 7.68 5.92 -6.11
CA ASP A 790 8.12 6.15 -4.73
C ASP A 790 7.10 6.87 -3.85
N GLY A 791 5.99 7.35 -4.41
CA GLY A 791 4.96 8.06 -3.65
C GLY A 791 5.33 9.49 -3.28
N GLN A 792 6.33 10.08 -3.94
CA GLN A 792 6.67 11.50 -3.78
C GLN A 792 5.45 12.38 -4.10
N GLY A 793 5.10 13.30 -3.21
CA GLY A 793 3.89 14.13 -3.31
C GLY A 793 4.21 15.58 -3.71
N TRP A 794 3.63 16.03 -4.83
CA TRP A 794 3.69 17.41 -5.31
C TRP A 794 2.35 18.10 -5.03
N VAL A 795 2.36 19.20 -4.29
CA VAL A 795 1.15 19.84 -3.76
C VAL A 795 0.94 21.20 -4.41
N TRP A 796 -0.23 21.38 -5.03
CA TRP A 796 -0.74 22.66 -5.48
C TRP A 796 -1.66 23.18 -4.38
N TYR A 797 -1.24 24.25 -3.71
CA TYR A 797 -2.00 24.80 -2.59
C TYR A 797 -3.22 25.58 -3.08
N ASN A 798 -4.37 25.31 -2.48
CA ASN A 798 -5.65 25.92 -2.84
C ASN A 798 -5.80 27.30 -2.18
N GLU A 799 -5.56 28.37 -2.94
CA GLU A 799 -5.74 29.75 -2.45
C GLU A 799 -7.23 30.16 -2.37
N GLY A 800 -8.14 29.25 -2.73
CA GLY A 800 -9.58 29.46 -2.76
C GLY A 800 -10.10 29.96 -4.11
N ARG A 801 -11.38 30.35 -4.11
CA ARG A 801 -12.16 30.71 -5.32
C ARG A 801 -11.81 32.10 -5.87
N ILE A 802 -10.54 32.28 -6.22
CA ILE A 802 -9.98 33.48 -6.83
C ILE A 802 -9.87 33.22 -8.33
N LEU A 803 -10.60 33.99 -9.14
CA LEU A 803 -10.61 33.85 -10.60
C LEU A 803 -9.22 34.17 -11.19
N ALA A 804 -8.57 33.15 -11.76
CA ALA A 804 -7.25 33.29 -12.38
C ALA A 804 -7.14 32.43 -13.65
N GLY A 805 -6.72 33.05 -14.76
CA GLY A 805 -6.36 32.34 -15.99
C GLY A 805 -7.49 31.58 -16.71
N GLY A 806 -8.75 31.69 -16.27
CA GLY A 806 -9.89 30.88 -16.75
C GLY A 806 -10.36 29.81 -15.75
N SER A 807 -9.60 29.58 -14.68
CA SER A 807 -10.03 28.77 -13.52
C SER A 807 -10.82 29.62 -12.53
N GLN A 808 -11.81 29.01 -11.85
CA GLN A 808 -12.51 29.66 -10.74
C GLN A 808 -11.75 29.58 -9.42
N PHE A 809 -10.72 28.73 -9.34
CA PHE A 809 -9.84 28.58 -8.18
C PHE A 809 -8.41 28.95 -8.55
N THR A 810 -7.71 29.57 -7.60
CA THR A 810 -6.28 29.84 -7.73
C THR A 810 -5.50 28.76 -6.99
N TRP A 811 -4.51 28.20 -7.68
CA TRP A 811 -3.64 27.17 -7.13
C TRP A 811 -2.21 27.70 -7.11
N LYS A 812 -1.60 27.75 -5.92
CA LYS A 812 -0.18 28.08 -5.79
C LYS A 812 0.64 26.85 -6.18
N LYS A 813 1.31 26.96 -7.32
CA LYS A 813 2.10 25.87 -7.91
C LYS A 813 3.36 25.59 -7.06
N PRO A 814 3.68 24.30 -6.80
CA PRO A 814 4.91 23.94 -6.10
C PRO A 814 6.14 24.16 -6.99
N ASN A 815 7.27 24.51 -6.35
CA ASN A 815 8.60 24.51 -6.98
C ASN A 815 9.39 23.23 -6.70
N GLU A 816 9.02 22.51 -5.64
CA GLU A 816 9.66 21.31 -5.11
C GLU A 816 8.57 20.37 -4.57
N PRO A 817 8.82 19.07 -4.41
CA PRO A 817 7.88 18.17 -3.74
C PRO A 817 7.67 18.59 -2.28
N ALA A 818 6.45 18.37 -1.78
CA ALA A 818 6.11 18.60 -0.37
C ALA A 818 6.34 17.33 0.48
N TYR A 819 6.17 16.14 -0.11
CA TYR A 819 6.41 14.86 0.57
C TYR A 819 7.51 14.09 -0.15
N SER A 820 8.50 13.58 0.58
CA SER A 820 9.71 12.96 -0.01
C SER A 820 9.48 11.61 -0.70
N GLY A 821 8.34 10.97 -0.45
CA GLY A 821 8.02 9.64 -0.98
C GLY A 821 8.69 8.51 -0.19
N TYR A 822 7.94 7.43 0.06
CA TYR A 822 8.40 6.29 0.87
C TYR A 822 7.99 4.93 0.30
N LYS A 823 6.76 4.83 -0.22
CA LYS A 823 6.16 3.62 -0.82
C LYS A 823 5.53 3.99 -2.13
N ALA A 824 5.37 3.01 -3.04
CA ALA A 824 4.73 3.25 -4.33
C ALA A 824 3.42 4.05 -4.16
N GLY A 825 3.19 5.07 -4.98
CA GLY A 825 2.13 6.06 -4.75
C GLY A 825 0.72 5.48 -4.63
N THR A 826 0.49 4.30 -5.21
CA THR A 826 -0.76 3.56 -5.04
C THR A 826 -0.99 3.04 -3.61
N CYS A 827 0.04 3.02 -2.75
CA CYS A 827 0.03 2.69 -1.31
C CYS A 827 0.16 3.91 -0.39
N THR A 828 0.13 5.12 -0.93
CA THR A 828 0.26 6.36 -0.15
C THR A 828 -1.10 7.06 -0.05
N TYR A 829 -1.45 7.42 1.18
CA TYR A 829 -2.68 8.12 1.55
C TYR A 829 -2.34 9.40 2.30
N TYR A 830 -3.20 10.39 2.19
CA TYR A 830 -3.07 11.70 2.85
C TYR A 830 -4.26 11.83 3.79
N VAL A 831 -4.00 11.72 5.10
CA VAL A 831 -4.99 11.41 6.15
C VAL A 831 -4.65 12.25 7.36
N ASP A 832 -5.63 12.89 8.00
CA ASP A 832 -5.43 13.55 9.31
C ASP A 832 -5.47 12.48 10.43
N MET A 833 -4.31 11.90 10.76
CA MET A 833 -4.25 10.75 11.67
C MET A 833 -4.31 11.15 13.14
N ASP A 834 -3.74 12.31 13.51
CA ASP A 834 -3.68 12.80 14.88
C ASP A 834 -4.74 13.86 15.21
N GLY A 835 -5.48 14.34 14.22
CA GLY A 835 -6.57 15.29 14.39
C GLY A 835 -6.09 16.73 14.51
N ASP A 836 -4.95 17.07 13.91
CA ASP A 836 -4.44 18.44 13.90
C ASP A 836 -5.00 19.29 12.74
N GLY A 837 -5.80 18.66 11.86
CA GLY A 837 -6.40 19.29 10.69
C GLY A 837 -5.48 19.35 9.48
N ARG A 838 -4.36 18.62 9.47
CA ARG A 838 -3.40 18.60 8.37
C ARG A 838 -3.21 17.18 7.86
N ALA A 839 -2.95 17.07 6.56
CA ALA A 839 -2.78 15.78 5.92
C ALA A 839 -1.42 15.17 6.26
N ASP A 840 -1.44 14.03 6.96
CA ASP A 840 -0.28 13.19 7.20
C ASP A 840 -0.04 12.22 6.05
N GLN A 841 1.22 11.87 5.81
CA GLN A 841 1.55 10.84 4.84
C GLN A 841 1.42 9.46 5.50
N HIS A 842 0.34 8.75 5.18
CA HIS A 842 0.11 7.39 5.62
C HIS A 842 0.49 6.38 4.52
N SER A 843 1.49 5.54 4.78
CA SER A 843 2.09 4.65 3.78
C SER A 843 1.90 3.19 4.14
N ILE A 844 1.19 2.44 3.29
CA ILE A 844 1.08 0.99 3.41
C ILE A 844 2.43 0.36 3.04
N LEU A 845 3.04 -0.37 3.96
CA LEU A 845 4.38 -0.93 3.81
C LEU A 845 4.43 -2.16 2.91
N GLY A 846 3.36 -2.96 2.93
CA GLY A 846 3.24 -4.20 2.18
C GLY A 846 1.80 -4.48 1.74
N THR A 847 1.68 -4.99 0.51
CA THR A 847 0.37 -5.15 -0.15
C THR A 847 -0.45 -6.30 0.41
N LEU A 848 0.21 -7.39 0.80
CA LEU A 848 -0.44 -8.64 1.22
C LEU A 848 -0.70 -8.69 2.72
N ASP A 849 0.16 -8.07 3.52
CA ASP A 849 -0.01 -7.95 4.96
C ASP A 849 -0.87 -6.74 5.32
N ASN A 850 -0.77 -5.61 4.60
CA ASN A 850 -1.48 -4.35 4.89
C ASN A 850 -1.05 -3.74 6.23
N THR A 851 0.26 -3.76 6.49
CA THR A 851 0.90 -2.96 7.54
C THR A 851 1.14 -1.55 7.04
N ALA A 852 1.15 -0.55 7.92
CA ALA A 852 1.35 0.84 7.54
C ALA A 852 2.03 1.65 8.64
N GLU A 853 2.70 2.71 8.20
CA GLU A 853 3.31 3.73 9.04
C GLU A 853 2.79 5.11 8.62
N THR A 854 2.83 6.04 9.57
CA THR A 854 2.43 7.43 9.34
C THR A 854 3.63 8.34 9.60
N SER A 855 3.89 9.24 8.65
CA SER A 855 4.73 10.40 8.83
C SER A 855 3.83 11.63 9.03
N LEU A 856 3.85 12.17 10.24
CA LEU A 856 3.00 13.26 10.66
C LEU A 856 3.47 14.58 10.07
N ASN A 857 2.53 15.40 9.60
CA ASN A 857 2.79 16.73 9.08
C ASN A 857 2.54 17.76 10.18
N LEU A 858 3.60 18.19 10.88
CA LEU A 858 3.52 19.17 11.98
C LEU A 858 4.03 20.56 11.55
N CYS A 859 3.35 21.64 11.94
CA CYS A 859 3.63 22.97 11.37
C CYS A 859 5.03 23.50 11.76
N ASP A 860 5.54 23.08 12.92
CA ASP A 860 6.87 23.46 13.40
C ASP A 860 7.98 22.46 12.95
N GLY A 861 7.67 21.48 12.09
CA GLY A 861 8.59 20.39 11.70
C GLY A 861 8.93 19.39 12.81
N GLY A 862 8.43 19.60 14.03
CA GLY A 862 8.68 18.76 15.20
C GLY A 862 10.15 18.64 15.60
N ASP A 863 10.47 17.65 16.44
CA ASP A 863 11.83 17.37 16.89
C ASP A 863 12.65 16.55 15.88
N ALA A 864 12.37 16.62 14.58
CA ALA A 864 13.16 16.03 13.48
C ALA A 864 13.75 14.62 13.74
N VAL A 865 13.04 13.75 14.49
CA VAL A 865 13.41 12.34 14.64
C VAL A 865 12.54 11.50 13.71
N GLY A 866 12.98 11.35 12.47
CA GLY A 866 12.41 10.43 11.47
C GLY A 866 11.74 11.16 10.32
N ASN A 867 12.48 11.37 9.24
CA ASN A 867 12.06 12.04 8.02
C ASN A 867 11.15 11.14 7.17
N ASP A 868 10.27 11.75 6.37
CA ASP A 868 9.51 11.09 5.29
C ASP A 868 10.39 10.54 4.13
N ASP A 869 11.72 10.66 4.22
CA ASP A 869 12.72 10.18 3.26
C ASP A 869 13.55 8.97 3.74
N GLN A 870 13.38 8.50 4.99
CA GLN A 870 14.16 7.38 5.54
C GLN A 870 13.30 6.18 5.93
N PRO A 871 13.75 4.94 5.63
CA PRO A 871 13.17 3.76 6.24
C PRO A 871 13.38 3.82 7.75
N ALA A 872 12.32 3.56 8.53
CA ALA A 872 12.46 3.38 9.97
C ALA A 872 13.57 2.35 10.25
N GLN A 873 14.48 2.66 11.18
CA GLN A 873 15.48 1.70 11.63
C GLN A 873 14.77 0.46 12.14
N ASP A 874 15.12 -0.71 11.58
CA ASP A 874 14.67 -2.02 12.04
C ASP A 874 15.09 -2.22 13.50
N GLN A 875 14.23 -1.80 14.42
CA GLN A 875 14.33 -2.17 15.81
C GLN A 875 13.76 -3.58 15.91
N ASN A 876 14.65 -4.57 15.91
CA ASN A 876 14.41 -5.96 16.33
C ASN A 876 13.22 -6.08 17.31
N LEU A 877 12.01 -6.31 16.79
CA LEU A 877 10.77 -6.32 17.55
C LEU A 877 9.76 -7.31 16.93
N PRO A 878 8.85 -7.88 17.75
CA PRO A 878 8.16 -9.14 17.51
C PRO A 878 7.22 -9.18 16.29
N VAL A 879 6.86 -10.41 15.91
CA VAL A 879 5.89 -10.74 14.86
C VAL A 879 4.61 -9.90 14.97
N MET A 880 4.16 -9.43 13.80
CA MET A 880 3.04 -8.56 13.50
C MET A 880 1.87 -8.56 14.51
N PRO A 881 1.43 -7.38 14.94
CA PRO A 881 0.06 -7.20 15.41
C PRO A 881 -0.89 -7.34 14.20
N GLY A 882 -2.10 -7.86 14.40
CA GLY A 882 -3.05 -8.18 13.32
C GLY A 882 -3.29 -9.67 13.09
N THR A 883 -2.42 -10.54 13.60
CA THR A 883 -2.81 -11.91 13.99
C THR A 883 -3.26 -11.97 15.46
N GLY A 884 -3.65 -10.81 15.99
CA GLY A 884 -4.11 -10.55 17.34
C GLY A 884 -5.30 -11.44 17.72
N PRO A 885 -5.15 -12.33 18.70
CA PRO A 885 -6.18 -13.32 19.05
C PRO A 885 -7.05 -12.93 20.26
N GLU A 886 -7.10 -11.65 20.64
CA GLU A 886 -7.75 -11.28 21.90
C GLU A 886 -9.28 -11.12 21.85
N ASP A 887 -9.95 -10.96 20.70
CA ASP A 887 -11.38 -10.63 20.71
C ASP A 887 -12.28 -11.56 19.89
N GLN A 888 -12.18 -12.88 20.11
CA GLN A 888 -13.35 -13.81 20.10
C GLN A 888 -13.00 -15.29 20.41
N ASP A 889 -12.18 -15.59 21.42
CA ASP A 889 -12.09 -16.96 21.95
C ASP A 889 -12.84 -17.11 23.29
N PRO A 890 -14.05 -17.70 23.29
CA PRO A 890 -14.81 -17.92 24.52
C PRO A 890 -14.08 -18.80 25.55
N ILE A 891 -13.10 -19.62 25.15
CA ILE A 891 -12.45 -20.58 26.06
C ILE A 891 -11.25 -19.95 26.79
N CYS A 892 -10.50 -19.07 26.11
CA CYS A 892 -9.19 -18.62 26.60
C CYS A 892 -9.17 -17.23 27.23
N GLY A 893 -10.20 -16.40 27.07
CA GLY A 893 -10.22 -15.01 27.54
C GLY A 893 -10.14 -14.77 29.07
N LYS A 894 -9.93 -15.81 29.90
CA LYS A 894 -9.83 -15.69 31.37
C LYS A 894 -8.81 -16.62 32.04
N ALA A 895 -7.82 -17.16 31.32
CA ALA A 895 -6.70 -17.85 31.98
C ALA A 895 -5.60 -16.84 32.37
N PRO A 896 -5.02 -16.90 33.58
CA PRO A 896 -3.96 -15.98 33.97
C PRO A 896 -2.64 -16.41 33.32
N GLY A 897 -2.16 -15.65 32.32
CA GLY A 897 -0.82 -15.82 31.74
C GLY A 897 -0.73 -15.50 30.25
N THR A 898 0.25 -14.68 29.88
CA THR A 898 0.58 -14.09 28.55
C THR A 898 0.78 -15.08 27.39
N TRP A 899 -0.30 -15.63 26.84
CA TRP A 899 -0.22 -16.69 25.83
C TRP A 899 0.16 -16.15 24.45
N ASP A 900 1.05 -16.83 23.73
CA ASP A 900 1.15 -16.66 22.28
C ASP A 900 0.06 -17.53 21.64
N GLN A 901 -1.07 -16.90 21.37
CA GLN A 901 -2.27 -17.59 20.90
C GLN A 901 -2.16 -17.98 19.40
N SER A 902 -1.13 -17.50 18.69
CA SER A 902 -0.94 -17.75 17.25
C SER A 902 -0.83 -19.24 16.88
N VAL A 903 -0.26 -20.07 17.74
CA VAL A 903 -0.08 -21.51 17.48
C VAL A 903 -1.41 -22.28 17.59
N TRP A 904 -2.28 -21.87 18.51
CA TRP A 904 -3.59 -22.50 18.73
C TRP A 904 -4.67 -22.03 17.76
N HIS A 905 -4.64 -20.75 17.40
CA HIS A 905 -5.53 -20.23 16.35
C HIS A 905 -5.07 -20.68 14.96
N GLY A 906 -3.76 -20.72 14.71
CA GLY A 906 -3.18 -21.22 13.46
C GLY A 906 -3.41 -22.71 13.21
N SER A 907 -3.74 -23.49 14.25
CA SER A 907 -4.08 -24.93 14.16
C SER A 907 -5.58 -25.22 14.19
N GLY A 908 -6.45 -24.23 14.40
CA GLY A 908 -7.90 -24.39 14.40
C GLY A 908 -8.49 -25.09 15.63
N MET A 909 -7.73 -25.23 16.72
CA MET A 909 -8.11 -26.05 17.88
C MET A 909 -9.27 -25.49 18.71
N SER A 910 -9.38 -24.17 18.91
CA SER A 910 -10.52 -23.57 19.62
C SER A 910 -11.83 -23.79 18.87
N TYR A 911 -11.83 -23.49 17.59
CA TYR A 911 -12.98 -23.68 16.71
C TYR A 911 -13.35 -25.17 16.58
N TRP A 912 -12.37 -26.07 16.48
CA TRP A 912 -12.61 -27.52 16.44
C TRP A 912 -13.29 -28.02 17.73
N THR A 913 -12.79 -27.60 18.90
CA THR A 913 -13.33 -28.02 20.20
C THR A 913 -14.76 -27.50 20.42
N LEU A 914 -15.02 -26.23 20.06
CA LEU A 914 -16.34 -25.58 20.16
C LEU A 914 -17.35 -26.14 19.15
N THR A 915 -16.94 -26.28 17.89
CA THR A 915 -17.81 -26.79 16.82
C THR A 915 -18.17 -28.25 17.06
N ARG A 916 -17.25 -29.06 17.61
CA ARG A 916 -17.54 -30.46 17.93
C ARG A 916 -18.41 -30.60 19.17
N ALA A 917 -18.22 -29.78 20.20
CA ALA A 917 -19.12 -29.70 21.35
C ALA A 917 -20.55 -29.33 20.92
N LYS A 918 -20.69 -28.37 19.99
CA LYS A 918 -21.98 -27.96 19.39
C LYS A 918 -22.60 -29.07 18.51
N HIS A 919 -21.81 -29.75 17.70
CA HIS A 919 -22.28 -30.86 16.85
C HIS A 919 -22.86 -32.04 17.65
N TYR A 920 -22.29 -32.38 18.80
CA TYR A 920 -22.82 -33.44 19.68
C TYR A 920 -24.05 -33.00 20.50
N LEU A 921 -24.23 -31.70 20.73
CA LEU A 921 -25.45 -31.13 21.30
C LEU A 921 -26.64 -31.25 20.33
N ASP A 922 -26.43 -30.89 19.07
CA ASP A 922 -27.47 -30.85 18.04
C ASP A 922 -27.92 -32.26 17.59
N SER A 923 -27.03 -33.26 17.68
CA SER A 923 -27.28 -34.64 17.23
C SER A 923 -27.85 -35.55 18.33
N GLY A 924 -28.04 -35.04 19.55
CA GLY A 924 -28.19 -35.85 20.76
C GLY A 924 -26.85 -36.44 21.15
N TRP A 925 -26.39 -36.15 22.38
CA TRP A 925 -25.10 -36.60 22.87
C TRP A 925 -24.94 -38.13 22.68
N PRO A 926 -23.73 -38.60 22.29
CA PRO A 926 -23.57 -39.93 21.74
C PRO A 926 -24.03 -40.99 22.73
N ARG A 927 -25.10 -41.72 22.37
CA ARG A 927 -25.44 -43.02 22.97
C ARG A 927 -24.37 -44.03 22.55
N ALA A 928 -23.25 -44.02 23.26
CA ALA A 928 -22.21 -45.05 23.47
C ALA A 928 -21.71 -45.97 22.32
N GLN A 929 -22.24 -45.94 21.09
CA GLN A 929 -21.80 -46.82 20.01
C GLN A 929 -21.24 -46.00 18.84
N GLY A 930 -19.91 -46.09 18.67
CA GLY A 930 -19.20 -45.56 17.48
C GLY A 930 -18.38 -44.29 17.68
N VAL A 931 -18.09 -43.85 18.91
CA VAL A 931 -17.24 -42.66 19.17
C VAL A 931 -15.88 -43.07 19.74
N GLU A 932 -14.80 -42.72 19.06
CA GLU A 932 -13.40 -42.97 19.45
C GLU A 932 -12.60 -41.65 19.58
N GLY A 933 -11.43 -41.68 20.24
CA GLY A 933 -10.54 -40.52 20.41
C GLY A 933 -10.92 -39.53 21.54
N VAL A 934 -10.43 -38.29 21.43
CA VAL A 934 -10.57 -37.22 22.45
C VAL A 934 -12.03 -37.01 22.95
N PRO A 935 -13.08 -37.03 22.09
CA PRO A 935 -14.45 -36.81 22.55
C PRO A 935 -14.98 -37.92 23.48
N ARG A 936 -14.60 -39.18 23.25
CA ARG A 936 -14.94 -40.30 24.14
C ARG A 936 -14.30 -40.09 25.51
N ILE A 937 -13.07 -39.61 25.55
CA ILE A 937 -12.34 -39.42 26.80
C ILE A 937 -12.92 -38.27 27.60
N ILE A 938 -13.24 -37.14 26.96
CA ILE A 938 -13.87 -35.99 27.65
C ILE A 938 -15.20 -36.39 28.30
N ALA A 939 -15.99 -37.21 27.62
CA ALA A 939 -17.30 -37.59 28.11
C ALA A 939 -17.27 -38.63 29.26
N GLN A 940 -16.11 -39.26 29.52
CA GLN A 940 -15.87 -40.09 30.71
C GLN A 940 -15.58 -39.28 31.97
N TYR A 941 -15.47 -37.95 31.92
CA TYR A 941 -15.11 -37.14 33.08
C TYR A 941 -16.16 -36.06 33.33
N ASN A 942 -16.73 -36.07 34.54
CA ASN A 942 -17.51 -34.96 35.09
C ASN A 942 -16.60 -34.12 35.99
N VAL A 943 -15.99 -33.10 35.38
CA VAL A 943 -14.95 -32.24 35.98
C VAL A 943 -13.82 -33.11 36.53
N ASP A 944 -13.61 -33.13 37.85
CA ASP A 944 -12.48 -33.80 38.49
C ASP A 944 -12.70 -35.31 38.69
N THR A 945 -13.89 -35.83 38.38
CA THR A 945 -14.28 -37.23 38.62
C THR A 945 -14.59 -37.97 37.33
N LYS A 946 -13.95 -39.11 37.13
CA LYS A 946 -14.29 -40.03 36.04
C LYS A 946 -15.69 -40.63 36.29
N ASP A 947 -16.63 -40.32 35.41
CA ASP A 947 -18.03 -40.72 35.46
C ASP A 947 -18.32 -41.72 34.33
N ASP A 948 -18.48 -42.99 34.69
CA ASP A 948 -18.75 -44.08 33.76
C ASP A 948 -20.21 -44.09 33.26
N ALA A 949 -21.08 -43.23 33.81
CA ALA A 949 -22.50 -43.10 33.43
C ALA A 949 -22.77 -42.00 32.38
N TRP A 950 -21.77 -41.18 32.05
CA TRP A 950 -21.83 -40.15 31.00
C TRP A 950 -22.94 -39.10 31.19
N ASP A 951 -23.34 -38.83 32.43
CA ASP A 951 -24.56 -38.07 32.74
C ASP A 951 -24.26 -36.59 33.04
N TRP A 952 -24.62 -35.69 32.12
CA TRP A 952 -24.28 -34.27 32.17
C TRP A 952 -25.50 -33.35 32.27
N ASN A 953 -25.42 -32.32 33.11
CA ASN A 953 -26.49 -31.32 33.26
C ASN A 953 -26.55 -30.37 32.04
N SER A 954 -27.65 -30.40 31.28
CA SER A 954 -27.82 -29.72 29.99
C SER A 954 -28.26 -28.25 30.06
N GLY A 955 -28.40 -27.68 31.26
CA GLY A 955 -28.90 -26.31 31.45
C GLY A 955 -28.03 -25.18 30.87
N CYS A 956 -26.70 -25.28 30.98
CA CYS A 956 -25.79 -24.20 30.55
C CYS A 956 -25.59 -24.12 29.03
N MET A 957 -25.88 -25.19 28.29
CA MET A 957 -25.46 -25.34 26.90
C MET A 957 -26.45 -24.78 25.85
N ARG A 958 -27.57 -24.17 26.26
CA ARG A 958 -28.53 -23.52 25.35
C ARG A 958 -28.20 -22.06 25.01
N HIS A 959 -27.20 -21.45 25.65
CA HIS A 959 -26.85 -20.03 25.49
C HIS A 959 -25.35 -19.82 25.24
N LEU A 960 -24.80 -20.51 24.24
CA LEU A 960 -23.39 -20.40 23.83
C LEU A 960 -22.87 -18.99 23.43
N PRO A 961 -23.70 -18.02 23.00
CA PRO A 961 -23.20 -16.66 22.72
C PRO A 961 -22.85 -15.84 23.97
N ASP A 962 -23.44 -16.14 25.14
CA ASP A 962 -23.29 -15.35 26.38
C ASP A 962 -22.49 -16.12 27.42
N ILE A 963 -21.19 -16.30 27.19
CA ILE A 963 -20.38 -17.14 28.07
C ILE A 963 -20.38 -16.66 29.53
N GLN A 964 -20.57 -15.36 29.78
CA GLN A 964 -20.65 -14.77 31.13
C GLN A 964 -21.67 -15.45 32.05
N VAL A 965 -22.79 -15.96 31.52
CA VAL A 965 -23.83 -16.63 32.32
C VAL A 965 -23.36 -18.00 32.85
N CYS A 966 -22.51 -18.71 32.09
CA CYS A 966 -21.97 -20.01 32.51
C CYS A 966 -20.85 -19.93 33.56
N TRP A 967 -20.23 -18.75 33.76
CA TRP A 967 -19.24 -18.55 34.81
C TRP A 967 -19.82 -18.64 36.22
N GLN A 968 -21.12 -18.39 36.38
CA GLN A 968 -21.79 -18.44 37.67
C GLN A 968 -22.34 -19.84 38.02
N GLN A 969 -22.40 -20.79 37.06
CA GLN A 969 -23.10 -22.08 37.26
C GLN A 969 -22.32 -23.36 36.92
N GLY A 970 -21.02 -23.29 36.56
CA GLY A 970 -20.15 -24.47 36.44
C GLY A 970 -19.79 -24.83 34.99
N THR A 971 -18.48 -24.96 34.75
CA THR A 971 -17.84 -25.14 33.43
C THR A 971 -18.01 -26.55 32.84
N SER A 972 -18.11 -26.66 31.51
CA SER A 972 -18.06 -27.96 30.81
C SER A 972 -16.62 -28.52 30.74
N PRO A 973 -16.39 -29.81 31.04
CA PRO A 973 -15.07 -30.46 30.92
C PRO A 973 -14.33 -30.32 29.59
N ALA A 974 -15.00 -30.18 28.45
CA ALA A 974 -14.33 -29.87 27.18
C ALA A 974 -13.60 -28.52 27.21
N SER A 975 -14.23 -27.50 27.80
CA SER A 975 -13.66 -26.16 27.95
C SER A 975 -12.54 -26.15 28.99
N LEU A 976 -12.64 -27.01 30.01
CA LEU A 976 -11.65 -27.15 31.07
C LEU A 976 -10.34 -27.77 30.55
N VAL A 977 -10.45 -28.87 29.81
CA VAL A 977 -9.31 -29.56 29.18
C VAL A 977 -8.59 -28.64 28.20
N ALA A 978 -9.34 -27.94 27.35
CA ALA A 978 -8.77 -27.03 26.36
C ALA A 978 -7.96 -25.91 27.03
N ARG A 979 -8.50 -25.31 28.09
CA ARG A 979 -7.83 -24.25 28.86
C ARG A 979 -6.54 -24.74 29.52
N ASN A 980 -6.61 -25.88 30.21
CA ASN A 980 -5.49 -26.39 30.99
C ASN A 980 -4.33 -26.90 30.13
N LEU A 981 -4.65 -27.50 28.98
CA LEU A 981 -3.64 -27.91 28.01
C LEU A 981 -2.90 -26.70 27.42
N ALA A 982 -3.64 -25.64 27.09
CA ALA A 982 -3.06 -24.40 26.56
C ALA A 982 -2.09 -23.72 27.55
N ALA A 983 -2.47 -23.67 28.83
CA ALA A 983 -1.65 -23.07 29.89
C ALA A 983 -0.32 -23.82 30.11
N PHE A 984 -0.36 -25.16 30.10
CA PHE A 984 0.84 -25.99 30.25
C PHE A 984 1.87 -25.76 29.14
N MET A 985 1.43 -25.79 27.88
CA MET A 985 2.32 -25.67 26.71
C MET A 985 3.09 -24.33 26.70
N GLN A 986 2.41 -23.27 27.13
CA GLN A 986 2.95 -21.93 27.15
C GLN A 986 4.03 -21.72 28.21
N ASN A 987 3.72 -22.13 29.44
CA ASN A 987 4.68 -21.96 30.52
C ASN A 987 5.93 -22.81 30.24
N PHE A 988 5.77 -24.00 29.65
CA PHE A 988 6.90 -24.82 29.22
C PHE A 988 7.78 -24.12 28.16
N ALA A 989 7.17 -23.58 27.09
CA ALA A 989 7.90 -22.88 26.04
C ALA A 989 8.58 -21.58 26.53
N ARG A 990 7.91 -20.84 27.42
CA ARG A 990 8.44 -19.60 28.01
C ARG A 990 9.64 -19.87 28.91
N THR A 991 9.51 -20.78 29.87
CA THR A 991 10.61 -21.16 30.78
C THR A 991 11.80 -21.70 30.01
N LEU A 992 11.57 -22.53 28.98
CA LEU A 992 12.67 -23.01 28.12
C LEU A 992 13.43 -21.86 27.44
N LYS A 993 12.71 -20.89 26.86
CA LYS A 993 13.31 -19.75 26.17
C LYS A 993 14.09 -18.85 27.12
N ASP A 994 13.49 -18.50 28.25
CA ASP A 994 14.05 -17.54 29.20
C ASP A 994 15.31 -18.11 29.88
N GLU A 995 15.29 -19.39 30.24
CA GLU A 995 16.42 -20.02 30.93
C GLU A 995 17.58 -20.39 30.00
N VAL A 996 17.31 -20.78 28.74
CA VAL A 996 18.36 -20.98 27.73
C VAL A 996 19.06 -19.67 27.40
N SER A 997 18.28 -18.58 27.26
CA SER A 997 18.83 -17.24 27.03
C SER A 997 19.62 -16.73 28.24
N SER A 998 19.16 -17.04 29.45
CA SER A 998 19.82 -16.68 30.70
C SER A 998 21.10 -17.50 30.94
N ALA A 999 21.15 -18.77 30.53
CA ALA A 999 22.38 -19.55 30.49
C ALA A 999 23.38 -18.99 29.45
N TYR A 1000 22.90 -18.55 28.27
CA TYR A 1000 23.73 -17.92 27.25
C TYR A 1000 24.42 -16.63 27.73
N LEU A 1001 23.70 -15.76 28.45
CA LEU A 1001 24.25 -14.52 29.02
C LEU A 1001 25.33 -14.75 30.09
N SER A 1002 25.47 -15.97 30.61
CA SER A 1002 26.53 -16.33 31.55
C SER A 1002 27.83 -16.77 30.88
N LEU A 1003 27.85 -17.04 29.55
CA LEU A 1003 29.05 -17.43 28.81
C LEU A 1003 30.18 -16.40 28.91
N PRO A 1004 29.95 -15.09 28.69
CA PRO A 1004 31.03 -14.11 28.76
C PRO A 1004 31.66 -14.08 30.14
N SER A 1005 30.86 -14.23 31.20
CA SER A 1005 31.34 -14.29 32.59
C SER A 1005 32.16 -15.55 32.86
N LEU A 1006 31.72 -16.71 32.37
CA LEU A 1006 32.47 -17.97 32.43
C LEU A 1006 33.80 -17.85 31.65
N VAL A 1007 33.76 -17.34 30.42
CA VAL A 1007 34.97 -17.16 29.58
C VAL A 1007 35.93 -16.15 30.22
N THR A 1008 35.42 -15.03 30.76
CA THR A 1008 36.27 -14.01 31.41
C THR A 1008 36.86 -14.49 32.73
N ALA A 1009 36.13 -15.34 33.48
CA ALA A 1009 36.60 -15.90 34.73
C ALA A 1009 37.66 -17.01 34.54
N PHE A 1010 37.60 -17.77 33.43
CA PHE A 1010 38.37 -18.98 33.26
C PHE A 1010 39.38 -18.96 32.09
N ALA A 1011 39.36 -17.99 31.16
CA ALA A 1011 40.28 -17.93 30.01
C ALA A 1011 41.67 -17.33 30.34
N PRO A 1012 42.78 -17.87 29.80
CA PRO A 1012 44.14 -17.39 30.06
C PRO A 1012 44.52 -16.10 29.30
N PRO A 1013 45.54 -15.35 29.74
CA PRO A 1013 45.83 -13.99 29.27
C PRO A 1013 46.44 -13.86 27.86
N GLN A 1014 46.55 -14.92 27.06
CA GLN A 1014 47.08 -14.85 25.70
C GLN A 1014 46.30 -15.74 24.73
N GLY A 1015 45.49 -15.08 23.88
CA GLY A 1015 44.92 -15.65 22.65
C GLY A 1015 43.51 -16.23 22.81
N ASN A 1016 42.54 -15.65 22.10
CA ASN A 1016 41.12 -16.06 22.04
C ASN A 1016 40.86 -17.46 21.42
N SER A 1017 41.88 -18.31 21.26
CA SER A 1017 41.78 -19.60 20.56
C SER A 1017 42.13 -20.77 21.49
N THR A 1018 41.49 -20.87 22.65
CA THR A 1018 41.55 -22.10 23.44
C THR A 1018 40.84 -23.21 22.67
N GLU A 1019 41.58 -24.24 22.25
CA GLU A 1019 41.03 -25.45 21.64
C GLU A 1019 40.26 -26.28 22.69
N LEU A 1020 39.02 -26.62 22.39
CA LEU A 1020 38.19 -27.57 23.14
C LEU A 1020 38.38 -28.97 22.56
N ASN A 1021 38.24 -30.00 23.39
CA ASN A 1021 38.27 -31.38 22.87
C ASN A 1021 37.19 -31.55 21.79
N SER A 1022 37.56 -32.13 20.64
CA SER A 1022 36.63 -32.44 19.54
C SER A 1022 35.43 -33.31 19.92
N ALA A 1023 35.43 -33.95 21.10
CA ALA A 1023 34.29 -34.68 21.67
C ALA A 1023 33.39 -33.83 22.60
N ALA A 1024 33.82 -32.63 23.00
CA ALA A 1024 33.09 -31.76 23.96
C ALA A 1024 31.71 -31.35 23.45
N TRP A 1025 31.56 -31.16 22.13
CA TRP A 1025 30.26 -30.80 21.53
C TRP A 1025 29.20 -31.90 21.69
N LEU A 1026 29.60 -33.18 21.67
CA LEU A 1026 28.69 -34.32 21.86
C LEU A 1026 28.19 -34.37 23.31
N ALA A 1027 29.09 -34.19 24.27
CA ALA A 1027 28.75 -34.17 25.69
C ALA A 1027 27.82 -33.01 26.04
N LEU A 1028 28.09 -31.82 25.50
CA LEU A 1028 27.28 -30.62 25.70
C LEU A 1028 25.88 -30.74 25.09
N THR A 1029 25.80 -31.24 23.85
CA THR A 1029 24.53 -31.44 23.14
C THR A 1029 23.69 -32.52 23.83
N ALA A 1030 24.31 -33.63 24.23
CA ALA A 1030 23.61 -34.72 24.94
C ALA A 1030 23.11 -34.28 26.32
N GLY A 1031 23.93 -33.57 27.09
CA GLY A 1031 23.55 -33.02 28.40
C GLY A 1031 22.36 -32.06 28.29
N PHE A 1032 22.40 -31.15 27.32
CA PHE A 1032 21.32 -30.19 27.05
C PHE A 1032 19.98 -30.88 26.68
N LEU A 1033 20.01 -31.84 25.75
CA LEU A 1033 18.80 -32.52 25.28
C LEU A 1033 18.21 -33.47 26.32
N THR A 1034 19.06 -34.11 27.13
CA THR A 1034 18.63 -34.97 28.23
C THR A 1034 17.94 -34.15 29.32
N SER A 1035 18.45 -32.95 29.62
CA SER A 1035 17.81 -32.02 30.55
C SER A 1035 16.42 -31.60 30.06
N ILE A 1036 16.22 -31.30 28.78
CA ILE A 1036 14.89 -30.97 28.22
C ILE A 1036 13.93 -32.17 28.33
N GLY A 1037 14.41 -33.37 27.98
CA GLY A 1037 13.61 -34.60 27.99
C GLY A 1037 13.12 -35.04 29.38
N ALA A 1038 13.81 -34.63 30.46
CA ALA A 1038 13.44 -34.96 31.83
C ALA A 1038 12.26 -34.13 32.37
N TYR A 1039 11.97 -32.95 31.78
CA TYR A 1039 10.88 -32.05 32.21
C TYR A 1039 9.59 -32.17 31.39
N VAL A 1040 9.62 -32.89 30.27
CA VAL A 1040 8.39 -33.32 29.59
C VAL A 1040 7.84 -34.50 30.40
N PRO A 1041 6.58 -34.44 30.92
CA PRO A 1041 6.05 -35.50 31.77
C PRO A 1041 6.23 -36.87 31.09
N ALA A 1042 7.00 -37.75 31.72
CA ALA A 1042 7.13 -39.14 31.31
C ALA A 1042 5.71 -39.75 31.23
N TYR A 1043 5.34 -40.49 30.18
CA TYR A 1043 5.80 -41.86 29.99
C TYR A 1043 5.38 -42.42 28.62
N GLY A 1044 6.28 -43.19 28.00
CA GLY A 1044 5.98 -44.13 26.93
C GLY A 1044 6.67 -43.85 25.60
N GLY A 1045 7.98 -44.12 25.49
CA GLY A 1045 8.70 -44.25 24.21
C GLY A 1045 9.02 -42.97 23.42
N ALA A 1046 8.42 -41.82 23.73
CA ALA A 1046 8.62 -40.59 22.96
C ALA A 1046 9.89 -39.81 23.36
N VAL A 1047 10.33 -39.85 24.63
CA VAL A 1047 11.56 -39.15 25.07
C VAL A 1047 12.81 -39.79 24.45
N SER A 1048 12.80 -41.12 24.26
CA SER A 1048 13.83 -41.81 23.49
C SER A 1048 13.80 -41.43 22.00
N ASN A 1049 12.63 -41.14 21.42
CA ASN A 1049 12.54 -40.73 20.01
C ASN A 1049 12.89 -39.25 19.77
N PHE A 1050 12.64 -38.37 20.74
CA PHE A 1050 13.06 -36.98 20.67
C PHE A 1050 14.58 -36.85 20.88
N ALA A 1051 15.12 -37.52 21.90
CA ALA A 1051 16.56 -37.53 22.16
C ALA A 1051 17.34 -38.34 21.11
N ALA A 1052 16.87 -39.52 20.68
CA ALA A 1052 17.51 -40.27 19.61
C ALA A 1052 17.33 -39.59 18.24
N GLY A 1053 16.17 -38.98 17.95
CA GLY A 1053 15.90 -38.31 16.67
C GLY A 1053 16.81 -37.11 16.37
N ILE A 1054 17.41 -36.53 17.41
CA ILE A 1054 18.42 -35.46 17.28
C ILE A 1054 19.84 -36.03 17.33
N LEU A 1055 20.12 -37.07 18.14
CA LEU A 1055 21.48 -37.57 18.35
C LEU A 1055 21.95 -38.69 17.40
N THR A 1056 21.06 -39.48 16.76
CA THR A 1056 21.53 -40.63 15.95
C THR A 1056 21.61 -40.42 14.46
N THR A 1057 21.00 -39.41 13.84
CA THR A 1057 21.19 -39.11 12.40
C THR A 1057 20.31 -37.91 12.05
N GLY A 1058 20.74 -37.07 11.10
CA GLY A 1058 20.00 -35.88 10.62
C GLY A 1058 18.67 -36.16 9.91
N SER A 1059 17.79 -37.03 10.43
CA SER A 1059 16.51 -37.41 9.85
C SER A 1059 15.29 -36.87 10.63
N GLY A 1060 15.39 -36.60 11.94
CA GLY A 1060 14.28 -36.03 12.71
C GLY A 1060 13.92 -34.61 12.29
N ILE A 1061 14.94 -33.73 12.20
CA ILE A 1061 14.79 -32.33 11.75
C ILE A 1061 14.55 -32.26 10.23
N ALA A 1062 15.09 -33.19 9.45
CA ALA A 1062 14.84 -33.27 8.00
C ALA A 1062 13.42 -33.76 7.65
N SER A 1063 12.74 -34.49 8.56
CA SER A 1063 11.35 -34.92 8.32
C SER A 1063 10.32 -33.81 8.58
N ALA A 1064 10.68 -32.74 9.30
CA ALA A 1064 9.77 -31.65 9.67
C ALA A 1064 10.22 -30.25 9.18
N SER A 1065 11.44 -30.10 8.65
CA SER A 1065 11.93 -28.86 8.06
C SER A 1065 12.60 -29.13 6.72
N SER A 1066 12.23 -28.38 5.68
CA SER A 1066 12.73 -28.51 4.31
C SER A 1066 14.08 -27.79 4.10
N GLY A 1067 15.01 -27.87 5.06
CA GLY A 1067 16.28 -27.14 5.03
C GLY A 1067 17.49 -27.99 5.42
N GLU A 1068 18.67 -27.67 4.85
CA GLU A 1068 19.96 -28.27 5.22
C GLU A 1068 20.32 -27.97 6.69
N VAL A 1069 20.56 -29.02 7.49
CA VAL A 1069 21.02 -28.92 8.87
C VAL A 1069 22.51 -28.60 8.89
N LYS A 1070 22.91 -27.46 9.47
CA LYS A 1070 24.32 -27.05 9.58
C LYS A 1070 25.08 -27.88 10.63
N ASP A 1071 26.34 -28.22 10.36
CA ASP A 1071 27.21 -29.04 11.22
C ASP A 1071 27.45 -28.39 12.61
N PRO A 1072 26.97 -29.01 13.71
CA PRO A 1072 27.00 -28.42 15.06
C PRO A 1072 28.37 -28.53 15.76
N ARG A 1073 29.37 -29.21 15.18
CA ARG A 1073 30.69 -29.43 15.80
C ARG A 1073 31.43 -28.13 16.10
N PHE A 1074 31.93 -27.94 17.31
CA PHE A 1074 32.84 -26.83 17.66
C PHE A 1074 34.13 -27.37 18.29
N ASP A 1075 35.22 -26.67 18.04
CA ASP A 1075 36.58 -27.01 18.46
C ASP A 1075 37.27 -25.86 19.23
N THR A 1076 36.60 -24.71 19.39
CA THR A 1076 37.13 -23.52 20.08
C THR A 1076 36.02 -22.79 20.87
N LEU A 1077 36.38 -22.06 21.93
CA LEU A 1077 35.42 -21.27 22.73
C LEU A 1077 34.67 -20.18 21.91
N GLU A 1078 35.30 -19.64 20.88
CA GLU A 1078 34.71 -18.62 19.99
C GLU A 1078 33.68 -19.24 19.01
N SER A 1079 33.99 -20.42 18.46
CA SER A 1079 33.03 -21.17 17.63
C SER A 1079 31.86 -21.73 18.46
N LEU A 1080 32.09 -22.05 19.75
CA LEU A 1080 31.04 -22.46 20.68
C LEU A 1080 29.97 -21.37 20.83
N ALA A 1081 30.33 -20.12 21.10
CA ALA A 1081 29.36 -19.04 21.28
C ALA A 1081 28.50 -18.80 20.02
N THR A 1082 29.12 -18.84 18.85
CA THR A 1082 28.45 -18.63 17.55
C THR A 1082 27.56 -19.82 17.17
N LYS A 1083 28.01 -21.06 17.44
CA LYS A 1083 27.24 -22.27 17.15
C LYS A 1083 26.14 -22.56 18.17
N LEU A 1084 26.28 -22.13 19.43
CA LEU A 1084 25.24 -22.26 20.45
C LEU A 1084 24.02 -21.36 20.12
N THR A 1085 24.25 -20.19 19.50
CA THR A 1085 23.16 -19.35 18.97
C THR A 1085 22.40 -20.07 17.84
N ALA A 1086 23.12 -20.67 16.90
CA ALA A 1086 22.50 -21.47 15.84
C ALA A 1086 21.77 -22.70 16.39
N PHE A 1087 22.32 -23.35 17.43
CA PHE A 1087 21.68 -24.47 18.12
C PHE A 1087 20.41 -24.05 18.87
N ASN A 1088 20.40 -22.89 19.53
CA ASN A 1088 19.20 -22.32 20.15
C ASN A 1088 18.08 -22.09 19.11
N ASP A 1089 18.43 -21.61 17.92
CA ASP A 1089 17.49 -21.46 16.81
C ASP A 1089 16.94 -22.80 16.31
N GLU A 1090 17.78 -23.85 16.25
CA GLU A 1090 17.32 -25.19 15.85
C GLU A 1090 16.46 -25.87 16.92
N VAL A 1091 16.77 -25.70 18.21
CA VAL A 1091 15.93 -26.17 19.33
C VAL A 1091 14.58 -25.46 19.34
N ARG A 1092 14.57 -24.15 19.06
CA ARG A 1092 13.33 -23.39 18.88
C ARG A 1092 12.50 -23.92 17.71
N LYS A 1093 13.11 -24.13 16.54
CA LYS A 1093 12.43 -24.71 15.36
C LYS A 1093 11.93 -26.13 15.61
N ALA A 1094 12.68 -26.96 16.33
CA ALA A 1094 12.30 -28.33 16.67
C ALA A 1094 11.10 -28.37 17.63
N ASN A 1095 11.06 -27.49 18.63
CA ASN A 1095 9.90 -27.36 19.53
C ASN A 1095 8.67 -26.82 18.81
N GLU A 1096 8.84 -25.81 17.96
CA GLU A 1096 7.76 -25.31 17.10
C GLU A 1096 7.24 -26.43 16.17
N ALA A 1097 8.11 -27.27 15.62
CA ALA A 1097 7.73 -28.41 14.78
C ALA A 1097 7.05 -29.53 15.58
N TYR A 1098 7.50 -29.85 16.79
CA TYR A 1098 6.85 -30.83 17.67
C TYR A 1098 5.43 -30.39 18.05
N PHE A 1099 5.25 -29.14 18.49
CA PHE A 1099 3.94 -28.61 18.83
C PHE A 1099 3.05 -28.38 17.60
N LYS A 1100 3.62 -27.99 16.44
CA LYS A 1100 2.89 -28.04 15.17
C LYS A 1100 2.51 -29.47 14.80
N CYS A 1101 3.30 -30.50 15.06
CA CYS A 1101 2.89 -31.88 14.80
C CYS A 1101 1.75 -32.34 15.72
N LEU A 1102 1.82 -31.98 17.01
CA LEU A 1102 0.78 -32.26 18.00
C LEU A 1102 -0.55 -31.53 17.70
N LEU A 1103 -0.48 -30.34 17.09
CA LEU A 1103 -1.63 -29.43 16.88
C LEU A 1103 -2.10 -29.31 15.41
N ALA A 1104 -1.27 -29.52 14.40
CA ALA A 1104 -1.61 -29.29 12.98
C ALA A 1104 -2.42 -30.43 12.35
N THR A 1105 -2.52 -31.59 13.00
CA THR A 1105 -3.49 -32.61 12.58
C THR A 1105 -4.82 -32.37 13.27
N THR A 1106 -5.68 -31.51 12.70
CA THR A 1106 -7.11 -31.89 12.66
C THR A 1106 -7.16 -33.30 12.07
N PRO A 1107 -7.69 -34.33 12.76
CA PRO A 1107 -7.64 -35.68 12.25
C PRO A 1107 -8.31 -35.70 10.87
N PRO A 1108 -7.58 -36.02 9.78
CA PRO A 1108 -8.17 -36.05 8.46
C PRO A 1108 -9.18 -37.20 8.46
N ASN A 1109 -10.44 -36.89 8.15
CA ASN A 1109 -11.46 -37.89 7.83
C ASN A 1109 -11.70 -38.97 8.90
N GLY A 1110 -11.55 -38.67 10.18
CA GLY A 1110 -11.87 -39.62 11.26
C GLY A 1110 -10.89 -40.80 11.39
N ASN A 1111 -9.61 -40.61 11.00
CA ASN A 1111 -8.59 -41.63 11.26
C ASN A 1111 -8.31 -41.77 12.77
N ALA A 1112 -8.79 -42.86 13.36
CA ALA A 1112 -8.74 -43.16 14.79
C ALA A 1112 -7.29 -43.28 15.32
N ASP A 1113 -6.33 -43.73 14.50
CA ASP A 1113 -4.97 -44.03 14.95
C ASP A 1113 -4.14 -42.78 15.27
N ARG A 1114 -4.28 -41.70 14.48
CA ARG A 1114 -3.63 -40.41 14.77
C ARG A 1114 -4.37 -39.58 15.81
N SER A 1115 -5.65 -39.88 16.05
CA SER A 1115 -6.43 -39.26 17.11
C SER A 1115 -6.00 -39.72 18.51
N MET A 1116 -5.18 -40.79 18.61
CA MET A 1116 -4.77 -41.39 19.87
C MET A 1116 -3.70 -40.61 20.63
N GLU A 1117 -2.79 -39.88 19.99
CA GLU A 1117 -1.69 -39.21 20.72
C GLU A 1117 -2.20 -38.09 21.64
N LEU A 1118 -3.00 -37.17 21.11
CA LEU A 1118 -3.66 -36.13 21.91
C LEU A 1118 -4.70 -36.73 22.86
N ALA A 1119 -5.43 -37.76 22.43
CA ALA A 1119 -6.39 -38.46 23.30
C ALA A 1119 -5.68 -39.10 24.50
N ASN A 1120 -4.51 -39.71 24.31
CA ASN A 1120 -3.71 -40.31 25.37
C ASN A 1120 -3.19 -39.27 26.36
N VAL A 1121 -2.81 -38.08 25.89
CA VAL A 1121 -2.43 -36.94 26.75
C VAL A 1121 -3.62 -36.47 27.59
N VAL A 1122 -4.80 -36.34 26.99
CA VAL A 1122 -6.02 -35.92 27.70
C VAL A 1122 -6.56 -37.00 28.63
N ALA A 1123 -6.43 -38.28 28.28
CA ALA A 1123 -6.89 -39.46 29.05
C ALA A 1123 -6.39 -39.51 30.50
N GLN A 1124 -5.27 -38.84 30.76
CA GLN A 1124 -4.60 -38.85 32.05
C GLN A 1124 -5.37 -38.08 33.13
N GLY A 1125 -6.42 -37.32 32.76
CA GLY A 1125 -7.27 -36.63 33.73
C GLY A 1125 -6.67 -35.34 34.30
N LEU A 1126 -5.36 -35.08 34.09
CA LEU A 1126 -4.65 -33.90 34.60
C LEU A 1126 -5.29 -32.59 34.13
N PHE A 1127 -5.68 -32.53 32.86
CA PHE A 1127 -6.28 -31.34 32.26
C PHE A 1127 -7.76 -31.15 32.63
N PHE A 1128 -8.35 -32.05 33.42
CA PHE A 1128 -9.74 -31.94 33.89
C PHE A 1128 -9.85 -31.31 35.29
N GLN A 1129 -8.73 -30.97 35.92
CA GLN A 1129 -8.71 -30.31 37.22
C GLN A 1129 -9.01 -28.81 37.07
N ARG A 1130 -9.68 -28.20 38.05
CA ARG A 1130 -9.97 -26.76 37.98
C ARG A 1130 -8.72 -25.87 38.03
N ASP A 1131 -7.70 -26.32 38.76
CA ASP A 1131 -6.43 -25.61 38.98
C ASP A 1131 -5.26 -26.57 38.68
N ILE A 1132 -4.65 -26.46 37.48
CA ILE A 1132 -3.45 -27.24 37.11
C ILE A 1132 -2.21 -26.37 37.36
N ASP A 1133 -1.39 -26.72 38.35
CA ASP A 1133 -0.11 -26.06 38.63
C ASP A 1133 1.03 -26.87 38.01
N VAL A 1134 1.42 -26.54 36.77
CA VAL A 1134 2.67 -27.01 36.15
C VAL A 1134 3.12 -25.91 35.17
N PRO A 1135 4.34 -25.31 35.23
CA PRO A 1135 5.66 -25.95 35.40
C PRO A 1135 6.72 -25.04 36.15
N PRO A 1136 8.06 -25.23 36.00
CA PRO A 1136 9.04 -25.42 37.09
C PRO A 1136 9.70 -24.12 37.65
N GLU A 1137 10.40 -24.23 38.79
CA GLU A 1137 11.36 -23.22 39.25
C GLU A 1137 12.47 -23.03 38.19
N GLY A 1138 12.48 -21.89 37.51
CA GLY A 1138 13.37 -21.59 36.38
C GLY A 1138 14.86 -21.75 36.70
N ASP A 1139 15.24 -21.48 37.94
CA ASP A 1139 16.62 -21.61 38.42
C ASP A 1139 17.18 -23.03 38.30
N ALA A 1140 16.37 -24.06 38.60
CA ALA A 1140 16.80 -25.46 38.50
C ALA A 1140 17.06 -25.87 37.04
N PHE A 1141 16.24 -25.37 36.12
CA PHE A 1141 16.36 -25.65 34.70
C PHE A 1141 17.61 -24.98 34.10
N ARG A 1142 17.92 -23.75 34.52
CA ARG A 1142 19.15 -23.03 34.17
C ARG A 1142 20.41 -23.74 34.65
N MET A 1143 20.41 -24.23 35.89
CA MET A 1143 21.55 -24.95 36.48
C MET A 1143 21.85 -26.25 35.72
N LEU A 1144 20.82 -26.97 35.28
CA LEU A 1144 20.96 -28.20 34.49
C LEU A 1144 21.50 -27.95 33.06
N ILE A 1145 21.31 -26.74 32.53
CA ILE A 1145 21.89 -26.31 31.26
C ILE A 1145 23.36 -25.85 31.44
N GLN A 1146 23.65 -25.11 32.51
CA GLN A 1146 25.00 -24.58 32.79
C GLN A 1146 26.00 -25.64 33.28
N ALA A 1147 25.52 -26.70 33.94
CA ALA A 1147 26.35 -27.76 34.49
C ALA A 1147 27.25 -28.46 33.45
N PRO A 1148 26.74 -28.97 32.31
CA PRO A 1148 27.60 -29.58 31.29
C PRO A 1148 28.56 -28.55 30.65
N MET A 1149 28.14 -27.30 30.49
CA MET A 1149 28.98 -26.20 29.95
C MET A 1149 30.18 -25.91 30.84
N THR A 1150 29.94 -25.82 32.14
CA THR A 1150 30.99 -25.58 33.14
C THR A 1150 31.93 -26.79 33.23
N SER A 1151 31.40 -28.02 33.18
CA SER A 1151 32.19 -29.25 33.18
C SER A 1151 33.17 -29.33 32.00
N GLU A 1152 32.73 -29.01 30.78
CA GLU A 1152 33.63 -29.05 29.61
C GLU A 1152 34.68 -27.93 29.64
N MET A 1153 34.33 -26.73 30.13
CA MET A 1153 35.30 -25.65 30.33
C MET A 1153 36.36 -26.02 31.39
N TRP A 1154 35.94 -26.72 32.44
CA TRP A 1154 36.82 -27.23 33.49
C TRP A 1154 37.76 -28.33 32.97
N ASN A 1155 37.25 -29.23 32.13
CA ASN A 1155 38.04 -30.30 31.53
C ASN A 1155 39.03 -29.81 30.45
N ALA A 1156 38.76 -28.66 29.82
CA ALA A 1156 39.57 -28.11 28.74
C ALA A 1156 40.79 -27.28 29.20
N GLN A 1157 40.81 -26.73 30.43
CA GLN A 1157 41.90 -25.86 30.90
C GLN A 1157 42.27 -26.05 32.38
N ARG A 1158 43.57 -25.98 32.68
CA ARG A 1158 44.15 -25.90 34.04
C ARG A 1158 43.89 -24.48 34.60
N ILE A 1159 42.98 -24.35 35.56
CA ILE A 1159 42.36 -23.07 35.96
C ILE A 1159 43.28 -22.16 36.81
N PHE A 1160 43.30 -20.85 36.50
CA PHE A 1160 43.83 -19.79 37.38
C PHE A 1160 42.75 -18.74 37.69
N VAL A 1161 42.46 -18.48 38.97
CA VAL A 1161 41.44 -17.48 39.40
C VAL A 1161 42.12 -16.13 39.70
N ARG A 1162 41.64 -15.05 39.06
CA ARG A 1162 42.19 -13.68 39.21
C ARG A 1162 41.28 -12.80 40.08
N ILE A 1163 41.76 -12.37 41.25
CA ILE A 1163 41.09 -11.36 42.10
C ILE A 1163 41.71 -9.97 41.81
N PRO A 1164 40.96 -8.95 41.32
CA PRO A 1164 41.51 -7.62 41.05
C PRO A 1164 41.82 -6.81 42.32
N GLU A 1165 43.04 -6.27 42.43
CA GLU A 1165 43.62 -5.60 43.62
C GLU A 1165 42.88 -4.34 44.13
N HIS A 1166 41.95 -3.76 43.37
CA HIS A 1166 41.41 -2.42 43.68
C HIS A 1166 39.92 -2.38 44.05
N LYS A 1167 39.26 -3.54 44.23
CA LYS A 1167 37.84 -3.60 44.66
C LYS A 1167 37.62 -4.12 46.08
N LEU A 1168 38.67 -4.36 46.88
CA LEU A 1168 38.50 -4.66 48.30
C LEU A 1168 38.49 -3.35 49.13
N LYS A 1169 37.34 -2.65 49.14
CA LYS A 1169 37.01 -1.69 50.19
C LYS A 1169 35.98 -2.34 51.11
N LEU A 1170 36.45 -2.95 52.20
CA LEU A 1170 35.59 -3.44 53.28
C LEU A 1170 35.11 -2.24 54.12
N HIS A 1171 33.90 -1.77 53.85
CA HIS A 1171 33.19 -0.85 54.74
C HIS A 1171 32.24 -1.64 55.63
N TYR A 1172 32.48 -1.55 56.94
CA TYR A 1172 31.80 -2.28 58.00
C TYR A 1172 30.59 -1.48 58.49
N SER A 1173 29.38 -1.88 58.11
CA SER A 1173 28.17 -1.57 58.87
C SER A 1173 27.33 -2.84 58.94
N GLY A 1174 27.26 -3.42 60.14
CA GLY A 1174 26.81 -4.79 60.38
C GLY A 1174 25.34 -5.03 60.03
N ARG A 1175 25.13 -5.68 58.89
CA ARG A 1175 24.18 -6.78 58.62
C ARG A 1175 24.34 -7.12 57.13
N GLU A 1176 24.60 -8.40 56.86
CA GLU A 1176 24.77 -9.08 55.54
C GLU A 1176 26.15 -9.72 55.37
N TRP A 1177 26.37 -10.80 56.11
CA TRP A 1177 27.31 -11.87 55.78
C TRP A 1177 26.57 -13.21 55.90
N CYS A 1178 25.82 -13.56 54.86
CA CYS A 1178 25.24 -14.90 54.66
C CYS A 1178 24.94 -15.17 53.18
N HIS A 1179 25.89 -14.92 52.25
CA HIS A 1179 25.70 -15.31 50.83
C HIS A 1179 26.95 -15.83 50.11
N LEU A 1180 27.89 -16.45 50.82
CA LEU A 1180 28.87 -17.35 50.18
C LEU A 1180 28.96 -18.75 50.83
N ALA A 1181 28.33 -18.95 52.00
CA ALA A 1181 28.15 -20.28 52.60
C ALA A 1181 26.83 -20.95 52.14
N THR A 1182 25.93 -20.21 51.50
CA THR A 1182 24.59 -20.69 51.11
C THR A 1182 24.59 -21.49 49.81
N MET A 1183 25.51 -21.24 48.88
CA MET A 1183 25.67 -22.09 47.69
C MET A 1183 26.17 -23.51 48.03
N PHE A 1184 26.91 -23.68 49.13
CA PHE A 1184 27.38 -25.01 49.58
C PHE A 1184 26.45 -25.66 50.61
N GLN A 1185 25.57 -24.92 51.28
CA GLN A 1185 24.52 -25.50 52.14
C GLN A 1185 23.27 -25.94 51.37
N GLU A 1186 22.91 -25.29 50.26
CA GLU A 1186 21.78 -25.72 49.43
C GLU A 1186 22.08 -27.00 48.61
N ALA A 1187 23.36 -27.26 48.31
CA ALA A 1187 23.79 -28.54 47.74
C ALA A 1187 23.63 -29.72 48.72
N ARG A 1188 23.54 -29.46 50.04
CA ARG A 1188 23.34 -30.51 51.07
C ARG A 1188 21.87 -30.95 51.14
N SER A 1189 20.91 -30.04 50.95
CA SER A 1189 19.49 -30.40 51.00
C SER A 1189 18.99 -31.04 49.71
N TRP A 1190 19.66 -30.80 48.58
CA TRP A 1190 19.31 -31.41 47.29
C TRP A 1190 19.78 -32.87 47.12
N LEU A 1191 20.82 -33.31 47.84
CA LEU A 1191 21.47 -34.62 47.61
C LEU A 1191 21.35 -35.65 48.76
N ASN A 1192 20.78 -35.28 49.91
CA ASN A 1192 20.42 -36.19 51.01
C ASN A 1192 21.55 -37.15 51.50
N LEU A 1193 22.77 -36.65 51.65
CA LEU A 1193 23.94 -37.41 52.15
C LEU A 1193 24.14 -37.22 53.66
N ASN A 1194 24.64 -38.25 54.35
CA ASN A 1194 24.89 -38.24 55.79
C ASN A 1194 26.36 -37.92 56.15
N ASP A 1195 26.60 -37.47 57.39
CA ASP A 1195 27.81 -36.76 57.85
C ASP A 1195 29.15 -37.54 57.75
N LYS A 1196 29.13 -38.82 57.36
CA LYS A 1196 30.35 -39.62 57.15
C LYS A 1196 30.88 -39.58 55.71
N GLU A 1197 30.03 -39.29 54.73
CA GLU A 1197 30.46 -39.18 53.33
C GLU A 1197 30.95 -37.75 52.99
N PHE A 1198 30.40 -36.72 53.63
CA PHE A 1198 30.83 -35.33 53.40
C PHE A 1198 32.26 -35.04 53.90
N VAL A 1199 32.70 -35.69 54.97
CA VAL A 1199 34.02 -35.47 55.58
C VAL A 1199 35.15 -36.22 54.85
N THR A 1200 34.83 -37.25 54.05
CA THR A 1200 35.88 -38.04 53.37
C THR A 1200 36.40 -37.36 52.09
N ASN A 1201 35.59 -36.50 51.45
CA ASN A 1201 35.98 -35.80 50.22
C ASN A 1201 36.62 -34.41 50.43
N LEU A 1202 36.71 -33.92 51.67
CA LEU A 1202 37.37 -32.65 52.02
C LEU A 1202 38.85 -32.82 52.44
N LEU A 1203 39.37 -34.06 52.44
CA LEU A 1203 40.72 -34.42 52.89
C LEU A 1203 41.67 -34.86 51.76
N GLN A 1204 41.55 -34.24 50.59
CA GLN A 1204 42.64 -34.22 49.62
C GLN A 1204 42.85 -32.78 49.15
N PHE A 1205 43.58 -31.99 49.95
CA PHE A 1205 44.73 -31.16 49.57
C PHE A 1205 45.06 -30.16 50.72
N ASN A 1206 46.31 -30.24 51.19
CA ASN A 1206 46.86 -29.74 52.47
C ASN A 1206 47.38 -28.28 52.42
N LEU A 1207 46.82 -27.38 53.27
CA LEU A 1207 47.40 -26.41 54.26
C LEU A 1207 48.57 -25.42 53.85
N PRO A 1208 48.96 -24.32 54.60
CA PRO A 1208 48.66 -23.86 55.97
C PRO A 1208 48.55 -22.29 56.22
N VAL A 1209 48.66 -21.87 57.50
CA VAL A 1209 48.28 -20.60 58.20
C VAL A 1209 49.49 -19.67 58.56
N CYS A 1210 49.27 -18.33 58.55
CA CYS A 1210 49.93 -17.14 59.18
C CYS A 1210 51.46 -16.85 59.08
N ASP A 1211 51.86 -15.63 58.67
CA ASP A 1211 52.45 -14.51 59.49
C ASP A 1211 53.14 -13.42 58.60
N LEU A 1212 53.25 -12.19 59.10
CA LEU A 1212 53.71 -10.94 58.46
C LEU A 1212 55.18 -10.94 57.97
N GLY A 1213 55.46 -10.31 56.82
CA GLY A 1213 56.80 -9.73 56.55
C GLY A 1213 57.22 -9.53 55.08
N LYS A 1214 57.40 -8.25 54.70
CA LYS A 1214 58.34 -7.69 53.69
C LYS A 1214 58.37 -8.23 52.23
N ILE A 1215 57.94 -7.34 51.32
CA ILE A 1215 58.29 -7.07 49.88
C ILE A 1215 59.76 -7.47 49.52
N PRO A 1216 60.20 -7.91 48.29
CA PRO A 1216 59.75 -7.44 46.96
C PRO A 1216 59.80 -8.40 45.72
N ASP A 1217 59.16 -7.92 44.64
CA ASP A 1217 59.38 -8.11 43.19
C ASP A 1217 60.00 -9.41 42.61
N GLY A 1218 59.26 -10.06 41.69
CA GLY A 1218 59.82 -10.98 40.68
C GLY A 1218 58.84 -12.07 40.18
N PRO A 1219 58.92 -12.53 38.92
CA PRO A 1219 57.76 -13.05 38.17
C PRO A 1219 57.62 -14.60 38.14
N ASN A 1220 56.37 -15.05 37.88
CA ASN A 1220 55.93 -16.38 37.43
C ASN A 1220 56.12 -17.61 38.35
N ILE A 1221 55.01 -18.20 38.82
CA ILE A 1221 54.90 -19.65 39.08
C ILE A 1221 53.51 -20.16 38.64
N LEU A 1222 53.50 -21.14 37.71
CA LEU A 1222 52.35 -21.96 37.28
C LEU A 1222 52.09 -23.10 38.27
N TRP A 1223 50.82 -23.48 38.48
CA TRP A 1223 50.42 -24.81 38.94
C TRP A 1223 49.26 -25.35 38.10
N ASP A 1224 49.22 -26.68 37.99
CA ASP A 1224 48.48 -27.49 37.04
C ASP A 1224 47.82 -28.65 37.79
N LEU A 1225 46.55 -28.95 37.51
CA LEU A 1225 45.85 -30.15 37.97
C LEU A 1225 44.90 -30.67 36.89
N HIS A 1226 45.07 -31.95 36.53
CA HIS A 1226 44.35 -32.73 35.53
C HIS A 1226 43.35 -33.72 36.17
N GLU A 1227 42.32 -34.07 35.38
CA GLU A 1227 41.42 -35.25 35.45
C GLU A 1227 40.20 -35.23 36.40
N CYS A 1228 39.00 -35.24 35.80
CA CYS A 1228 37.82 -36.00 36.27
C CYS A 1228 36.76 -36.18 35.16
N THR A 1229 36.69 -37.38 34.56
CA THR A 1229 35.61 -37.83 33.66
C THR A 1229 34.44 -38.42 34.45
N ILE A 1230 33.19 -38.03 34.16
CA ILE A 1230 31.97 -38.64 34.72
C ILE A 1230 31.32 -39.57 33.68
N GLY A 1231 31.07 -40.82 34.08
CA GLY A 1231 30.44 -41.87 33.27
C GLY A 1231 28.91 -41.92 33.39
N THR A 1232 28.27 -42.39 32.33
CA THR A 1232 26.83 -42.58 32.15
C THR A 1232 26.32 -43.91 32.76
N SER A 1233 25.24 -43.92 33.57
CA SER A 1233 24.16 -44.94 33.57
C SER A 1233 23.18 -44.82 34.75
N GLY A 1234 21.88 -45.11 34.55
CA GLY A 1234 20.99 -45.62 35.61
C GLY A 1234 19.54 -45.08 35.70
N PHE A 1235 18.57 -45.88 35.23
CA PHE A 1235 17.10 -45.75 35.30
C PHE A 1235 16.47 -45.67 36.70
N TRP A 1236 15.26 -45.08 36.82
CA TRP A 1236 14.18 -45.59 37.70
C TRP A 1236 12.77 -45.43 37.09
N THR A 1237 11.98 -46.50 37.27
CA THR A 1237 10.62 -46.79 36.82
C THR A 1237 9.55 -46.43 37.86
N SER A 1238 8.33 -46.19 37.40
CA SER A 1238 7.10 -45.90 38.17
C SER A 1238 6.60 -47.02 39.09
N VAL A 1239 6.06 -46.68 40.27
CA VAL A 1239 5.03 -47.46 41.00
C VAL A 1239 4.05 -46.49 41.66
N GLY A 1240 2.73 -46.68 41.43
CA GLY A 1240 1.66 -45.78 41.88
C GLY A 1240 0.71 -46.37 42.95
N CYS A 1241 -0.42 -45.66 43.11
CA CYS A 1241 -1.69 -46.01 43.77
C CYS A 1241 -1.78 -46.02 45.31
N GLY A 1242 -2.75 -45.24 45.84
CA GLY A 1242 -3.22 -45.35 47.23
C GLY A 1242 -4.31 -44.35 47.62
N ARG A 1243 -5.56 -44.63 47.25
CA ARG A 1243 -6.80 -43.91 47.62
C ARG A 1243 -7.14 -44.13 49.11
N ARG A 1244 -7.45 -43.02 49.81
CA ARG A 1244 -8.61 -42.80 50.71
C ARG A 1244 -8.63 -43.45 52.12
N VAL A 1245 -9.12 -42.64 53.07
CA VAL A 1245 -10.03 -42.95 54.21
C VAL A 1245 -9.50 -42.64 55.63
N THR A 1246 -9.85 -41.42 56.08
CA THR A 1246 -10.50 -41.01 57.36
C THR A 1246 -9.89 -41.28 58.75
N ALA A 1247 -10.01 -40.20 59.54
CA ALA A 1247 -10.58 -40.11 60.89
C ALA A 1247 -9.65 -40.01 62.12
N SER A 1248 -9.94 -38.94 62.88
CA SER A 1248 -9.98 -38.83 64.34
C SER A 1248 -8.68 -38.91 65.16
N SER A 1249 -8.21 -37.71 65.53
CA SER A 1249 -8.12 -37.17 66.91
C SER A 1249 -7.53 -37.98 68.07
N VAL A 1250 -6.76 -37.24 68.88
CA VAL A 1250 -6.64 -37.19 70.37
C VAL A 1250 -5.17 -37.37 70.78
N GLY A 1251 -4.46 -36.29 71.13
CA GLY A 1251 -4.30 -35.80 72.52
C GLY A 1251 -2.82 -35.99 72.92
N ALA A 1252 -2.17 -35.21 73.78
CA ALA A 1252 -2.58 -34.13 74.66
C ALA A 1252 -1.29 -33.47 75.21
N THR A 1253 -1.37 -32.15 75.46
CA THR A 1253 -0.86 -31.41 76.65
C THR A 1253 0.64 -31.41 76.96
N THR A 1254 1.27 -30.29 77.32
CA THR A 1254 0.95 -29.44 78.49
C THR A 1254 1.46 -27.99 78.28
N GLU A 1255 0.60 -26.97 78.33
CA GLU A 1255 0.20 -26.15 79.50
C GLU A 1255 0.98 -24.82 79.57
N LYS A 1256 0.39 -23.65 79.86
CA LYS A 1256 -0.96 -23.32 80.33
C LYS A 1256 -1.19 -21.80 80.21
N ARG A 1257 -2.43 -21.47 79.81
CA ARG A 1257 -3.33 -20.43 80.37
C ARG A 1257 -2.94 -18.97 80.11
N LYS A 1258 -3.86 -18.04 79.85
CA LYS A 1258 -5.33 -17.89 79.97
C LYS A 1258 -5.60 -16.59 79.18
N GLU A 1259 -6.75 -16.24 78.62
CA GLU A 1259 -8.14 -16.59 78.83
C GLU A 1259 -8.88 -16.05 77.58
N THR A 1260 -9.77 -16.88 77.02
CA THR A 1260 -11.13 -16.57 76.52
C THR A 1260 -11.62 -15.11 76.57
N THR A 1261 -12.48 -14.56 75.70
CA THR A 1261 -13.14 -14.93 74.42
C THR A 1261 -13.98 -13.70 74.01
N ARG A 1262 -14.32 -13.66 72.71
CA ARG A 1262 -15.54 -13.10 72.09
C ARG A 1262 -15.64 -11.59 71.78
N ASN A 1263 -15.94 -11.41 70.47
CA ASN A 1263 -16.74 -10.38 69.80
C ASN A 1263 -16.07 -9.05 69.40
N LYS A 1264 -15.74 -8.98 68.08
CA LYS A 1264 -15.99 -7.94 67.03
C LYS A 1264 -15.80 -6.46 67.40
N PRO A 1265 -15.42 -5.51 66.49
CA PRO A 1265 -15.46 -5.57 65.01
C PRO A 1265 -14.27 -4.91 64.25
N ARG A 1266 -14.26 -5.05 62.91
CA ARG A 1266 -13.85 -4.10 61.84
C ARG A 1266 -12.54 -3.29 61.91
N ALA A 1267 -11.91 -3.24 60.72
CA ALA A 1267 -11.20 -2.11 60.10
C ALA A 1267 -9.81 -1.79 60.68
N CYS A 1268 -8.78 -1.42 59.92
CA CYS A 1268 -8.59 -1.07 58.50
C CYS A 1268 -7.05 -1.09 58.24
N THR A 1269 -6.65 -0.85 56.97
CA THR A 1269 -5.37 -0.24 56.52
C THR A 1269 -4.26 -1.17 55.99
N PHE A 1270 -3.87 -0.89 54.73
CA PHE A 1270 -2.62 -1.11 53.95
C PHE A 1270 -1.42 -1.79 54.66
N PHE A 1271 -0.65 -2.69 54.05
CA PHE A 1271 0.00 -2.67 52.72
C PHE A 1271 0.18 -4.10 52.17
#